data_AF-A0A8H7BGY2-F1
#
_entry.id   AF-A0A8H7BGY2-F1
#
_cell.length_a   1.000
_cell.length_b   1.000
_cell.length_c   1.000
_cell.angle_alpha   90.00
_cell.angle_beta   90.00
_cell.angle_gamma   90.00
#
_symmetry.space_group_name_H-M   'P 1'
#
loop_
_entity.id
_entity.type
_entity.pdbx_description
1 polymer ?
#
loop_
_entity_poly.entity_id
_entity_poly.type
_entity_poly.pdbx_seq_one_letter_code
_entity_poly.pdbx_strand_id
1 'polypeptide(L)'
;MQVHFNDHVYLKCIVQEFYSSHILPVNHNDKLESLLQEYKIHLEQTLRFRDEVRNTQTPDNRIILPLSEIDDNIAINGVLNDDIQMGHNHNSSPSENVEFKDVSNTIRMETHPDLWQRFYDLKLAQLAVQTYLDNMLLQLYNSSVSKNRTDAHGKCDALRTLTKLLDTLFAAERGLVVKGSEEQQEEDVSRVYIENVRVWIIYVSSFYLELSDVRERRYLLLQLLHNCSITWAIPLLQYTFGDTVIEKAFLEEYILALQLILDCDLQAETDENAARATWNEDDHLEILDQLAVVHVYSITANAAFGQLHFDADANKLAPLFNFSGRLLNIVNAGIRIFTAKGMNILTKRLAQTACQTLQVLSEKIVEEEREELCQDHIDEAISRVVYAYLDAKESNVWNFLPSLPYYASSIPTLWCITCNLLHLEQNTAFTPLDHLRNNLPDLTQCLDFLGHNQLQGTFMLNCLSNIAISLPADSSDAIPKSSGVCLLLVIAHTLFTVAFVDNDLREIYYKDARDHFEAICRKHPVVISFLLRWTSDHFSTMEGMALYLFHSLPLERWNITQDDLNVIRQLLCQGPSANVSTSFARYIIEHLNLEYDPKKDDLPSKWQPWNKRKCPFLPYEIHEELAFLLLDACQKYRSLRDTEKGADLVRAVASTMANYLPISEQDLPAPSVTAEFFDWTWSMMMRLKLYDCPISPRASEIEKSVTISILRDTLHNHPDTVASHGALLTYVLFLLSPTSRHFLRFEAGHGWMKLLLILRRGKPRAVIQTLSEIVPAFVYMHGDDFFNDETLSEFMRQMIYLKSDPHLINTVSKLKERIYWDKGQATGVSMIIGSHAWQGHFIDSVSSLMDASGRGFSYLDLMLHSWLKTVFRKSDWMWYKQYVVIVDCLCRVAFSFGRYNLVRSMLAEEQKKLVQRRDQHIPGLSTLYAFASDQQRNPLRFIKNILPDSAYTSLLTGEWSMLSLTTTNLFHVPGVEQTSLWFAYEVLMLETREEQEYRQSLAQYAAHRDPATDIDLAVHFKTFDPHQKKVPEFCCVYRWAQHILVSPPNHPLLPLYLQVFFCLYFSCFTLNNRTIFYGQLYFAKRQDLLNKLRDYIAQVQTYHGQCQVIDEKEHNSVDHGVDHEKLRQIYYAMWIWIGSAGFHSDLDISSLPDHYCTDLLKSCRLPSTDEQWEIRQPWNNVNAIWFGLVNRKYLQEAFLNTPWQGSLKFRNNTGSSPSISSETHRSITKTLVSPRVKPPAYSIRQQQDKPSLQDLVKLTEESLLAPLLDIQGNES
;
A
#
# COMPACT_ATOMS: atom_id res chain seq x y z
N MET A 1 35.51 33.45 20.08
CA MET A 1 36.14 34.74 19.72
C MET A 1 37.66 34.75 19.84
N GLN A 2 38.29 34.29 20.94
CA GLN A 2 39.76 34.31 21.08
C GLN A 2 40.54 33.44 20.06
N VAL A 3 40.02 32.28 19.63
CA VAL A 3 40.66 31.45 18.59
C VAL A 3 40.53 32.09 17.20
N HIS A 4 39.36 32.64 16.86
CA HIS A 4 39.15 33.39 15.61
C HIS A 4 40.04 34.63 15.52
N PHE A 5 40.29 35.32 16.64
CA PHE A 5 41.18 36.47 16.68
C PHE A 5 42.64 36.07 16.46
N ASN A 6 43.10 34.97 17.07
CA ASN A 6 44.45 34.45 16.86
C ASN A 6 44.64 33.88 15.44
N ASP A 7 43.65 33.16 14.89
CA ASP A 7 43.70 32.65 13.52
C ASP A 7 43.63 33.78 12.49
N HIS A 8 42.78 34.81 12.67
CA HIS A 8 42.77 35.99 11.79
C HIS A 8 44.06 36.78 11.88
N VAL A 9 44.63 36.96 13.07
CA VAL A 9 45.92 37.64 13.24
C VAL A 9 47.04 36.79 12.68
N TYR A 10 46.99 35.46 12.81
CA TYR A 10 47.95 34.54 12.21
C TYR A 10 47.84 34.48 10.69
N LEU A 11 46.63 34.48 10.12
CA LEU A 11 46.37 34.60 8.68
C LEU A 11 46.76 35.97 8.16
N LYS A 12 46.41 37.06 8.85
CA LYS A 12 46.89 38.41 8.54
C LYS A 12 48.41 38.47 8.64
N CYS A 13 49.04 37.83 9.62
CA CYS A 13 50.48 37.71 9.73
C CYS A 13 51.08 36.76 8.70
N ILE A 14 50.39 35.75 8.18
CA ILE A 14 50.87 34.87 7.09
C ILE A 14 50.76 35.60 5.76
N VAL A 15 49.65 36.28 5.53
CA VAL A 15 49.41 37.09 4.35
C VAL A 15 50.39 38.26 4.39
N GLN A 16 50.48 38.99 5.51
CA GLN A 16 51.51 40.00 5.75
C GLN A 16 52.91 39.40 5.75
N GLU A 17 53.21 38.22 6.29
CA GLU A 17 54.55 37.60 6.22
C GLU A 17 54.86 37.21 4.79
N PHE A 18 53.91 36.68 4.03
CA PHE A 18 54.11 36.42 2.61
C PHE A 18 54.40 37.73 1.88
N TYR A 19 53.71 38.82 2.21
CA TYR A 19 53.97 40.14 1.63
C TYR A 19 55.20 40.87 2.21
N SER A 20 55.57 40.64 3.48
CA SER A 20 56.64 41.33 4.22
C SER A 20 57.95 40.56 4.16
N SER A 21 57.90 39.23 4.01
CA SER A 21 59.03 38.37 3.66
C SER A 21 59.30 38.33 2.15
N HIS A 22 58.35 38.80 1.32
CA HIS A 22 58.60 39.20 -0.07
C HIS A 22 58.91 40.69 -0.28
N ILE A 23 59.34 41.40 0.77
CA ILE A 23 60.34 42.48 0.63
C ILE A 23 61.76 41.88 0.76
N LEU A 24 61.99 40.75 0.08
CA LEU A 24 63.30 40.33 -0.40
C LEU A 24 63.13 40.21 -1.92
N PRO A 25 64.10 40.74 -2.68
CA PRO A 25 63.92 41.20 -4.06
C PRO A 25 63.25 40.11 -4.87
N VAL A 26 62.28 40.48 -5.71
CA VAL A 26 61.76 39.56 -6.72
C VAL A 26 62.97 39.00 -7.45
N ASN A 27 63.30 37.74 -7.14
CA ASN A 27 64.56 37.17 -7.56
C ASN A 27 64.26 36.56 -8.92
N HIS A 28 63.93 37.45 -9.84
CA HIS A 28 63.61 37.13 -11.20
C HIS A 28 64.75 36.28 -11.74
N ASN A 29 64.40 35.24 -12.46
CA ASN A 29 65.39 34.59 -13.28
C ASN A 29 65.70 35.56 -14.44
N ASP A 30 66.75 36.37 -14.27
CA ASP A 30 67.18 37.40 -15.24
C ASP A 30 67.27 36.85 -16.67
N LYS A 31 67.64 35.57 -16.80
CA LYS A 31 67.73 34.91 -18.10
C LYS A 31 66.35 34.60 -18.67
N LEU A 32 65.42 34.07 -17.87
CA LEU A 32 64.04 33.86 -18.33
C LEU A 32 63.33 35.17 -18.63
N GLU A 33 63.54 36.21 -17.82
CA GLU A 33 62.98 37.53 -18.05
C GLU A 33 63.49 38.13 -19.36
N SER A 34 64.79 38.01 -19.65
CA SER A 34 65.37 38.45 -20.93
C SER A 34 64.77 37.70 -22.12
N LEU A 35 64.56 36.39 -22.00
CA LEU A 35 63.95 35.56 -23.06
C LEU A 35 62.46 35.88 -23.25
N LEU A 36 61.73 36.19 -22.18
CA LEU A 36 60.33 36.62 -22.25
C LEU A 36 60.19 38.01 -22.87
N GLN A 37 61.11 38.93 -22.56
CA GLN A 37 61.19 40.25 -23.21
C GLN A 37 61.56 40.12 -24.69
N GLU A 38 62.53 39.27 -25.04
CA GLU A 38 62.91 38.98 -26.43
C GLU A 38 61.73 38.35 -27.19
N TYR A 39 61.04 37.37 -26.60
CA TYR A 39 59.81 36.80 -27.17
C TYR A 39 58.72 37.85 -27.37
N LYS A 40 58.48 38.73 -26.37
CA LYS A 40 57.49 39.81 -26.46
C LYS A 40 57.84 40.79 -27.58
N ILE A 41 59.11 41.18 -27.69
CA ILE A 41 59.60 42.09 -28.74
C ILE A 41 59.41 41.44 -30.13
N HIS A 42 59.78 40.17 -30.30
CA HIS A 42 59.55 39.47 -31.55
C HIS A 42 58.06 39.30 -31.86
N LEU A 43 57.22 39.08 -30.86
CA LEU A 43 55.76 38.96 -31.03
C LEU A 43 55.15 40.29 -31.47
N GLU A 44 55.49 41.39 -30.79
CA GLU A 44 55.09 42.75 -31.17
C GLU A 44 55.55 43.11 -32.57
N GLN A 45 56.81 42.82 -32.92
CA GLN A 45 57.35 43.06 -34.26
C GLN A 45 56.66 42.21 -35.33
N THR A 46 56.34 40.95 -35.04
CA THR A 46 55.71 40.03 -36.00
C THR A 46 54.23 40.36 -36.18
N LEU A 47 53.52 40.75 -35.11
CA LEU A 47 52.11 41.18 -35.21
C LEU A 47 51.98 42.57 -35.85
N ARG A 48 52.86 43.53 -35.54
CA ARG A 48 52.93 44.81 -36.25
C ARG A 48 53.25 44.63 -37.72
N PHE A 49 54.22 43.77 -38.05
CA PHE A 49 54.58 43.47 -39.44
C PHE A 49 53.48 42.68 -40.15
N ARG A 50 52.79 41.74 -39.47
CA ARG A 50 51.61 41.04 -40.00
C ARG A 50 50.48 42.02 -40.30
N ASP A 51 50.23 42.98 -39.42
CA ASP A 51 49.21 44.01 -39.60
C ASP A 51 49.63 45.02 -40.67
N GLU A 52 50.90 45.39 -40.77
CA GLU A 52 51.45 46.18 -41.88
C GLU A 52 51.35 45.43 -43.22
N VAL A 53 51.66 44.13 -43.26
CA VAL A 53 51.49 43.26 -44.44
C VAL A 53 50.01 43.10 -44.78
N ARG A 54 49.13 42.91 -43.80
CA ARG A 54 47.68 42.84 -44.02
C ARG A 54 47.13 44.18 -44.53
N ASN A 55 47.59 45.30 -43.96
CA ASN A 55 47.18 46.64 -44.35
C ASN A 55 47.79 47.07 -45.70
N THR A 56 48.95 46.56 -46.10
CA THR A 56 49.55 46.80 -47.44
C THR A 56 49.03 45.82 -48.51
N GLN A 57 48.63 44.60 -48.13
CA GLN A 57 47.91 43.68 -49.02
C GLN A 57 46.44 44.09 -49.24
N THR A 58 45.81 44.84 -48.33
CA THR A 58 44.42 45.30 -48.53
C THR A 58 44.21 46.29 -49.69
N PRO A 59 45.10 47.26 -50.01
CA PRO A 59 45.00 48.05 -51.24
C PRO A 59 45.40 47.25 -52.48
N ASP A 60 46.41 46.37 -52.41
CA ASP A 60 46.87 45.60 -53.58
C ASP A 60 45.90 44.46 -53.96
N ASN A 61 45.24 43.80 -53.01
CA ASN A 61 44.15 42.86 -53.32
C ASN A 61 42.87 43.58 -53.79
N ARG A 62 42.67 44.86 -53.46
CA ARG A 62 41.58 45.67 -54.04
C ARG A 62 41.84 46.12 -55.48
N ILE A 63 43.10 46.14 -55.93
CA ILE A 63 43.50 46.55 -57.29
C ILE A 63 43.77 45.33 -58.19
N ILE A 64 44.27 44.22 -57.64
CA ILE A 64 44.66 43.03 -58.41
C ILE A 64 43.46 42.08 -58.68
N LEU A 65 42.51 41.93 -57.76
CA LEU A 65 41.30 41.11 -58.00
C LEU A 65 40.37 41.65 -59.11
N PRO A 66 40.13 42.97 -59.26
CA PRO A 66 39.27 43.47 -60.34
C PRO A 66 39.96 43.58 -61.71
N LEU A 67 41.27 43.36 -61.83
CA LEU A 67 41.99 43.36 -63.12
C LEU A 67 42.27 41.93 -63.65
N SER A 68 42.10 40.88 -62.83
CA SER A 68 42.18 39.48 -63.25
C SER A 68 40.82 38.80 -63.51
N GLU A 69 39.71 39.45 -63.14
CA GLU A 69 38.34 38.92 -63.29
C GLU A 69 37.43 39.83 -64.14
N ILE A 70 37.96 40.51 -65.16
CA ILE A 70 37.13 40.99 -66.27
C ILE A 70 37.11 39.88 -67.32
N ASP A 71 36.34 38.84 -67.02
CA ASP A 71 35.82 37.93 -68.04
C ASP A 71 34.51 38.52 -68.56
N ASP A 72 34.45 38.65 -69.88
CA ASP A 72 33.36 39.19 -70.65
C ASP A 72 32.04 38.45 -70.36
N ASN A 73 30.99 39.23 -70.11
CA ASN A 73 29.57 38.86 -70.07
C ASN A 73 28.97 38.52 -68.70
N ILE A 74 28.67 39.56 -67.91
CA ILE A 74 27.55 39.53 -66.98
C ILE A 74 26.34 40.16 -67.68
N ALA A 75 25.42 39.30 -68.14
CA ALA A 75 24.06 39.69 -68.51
C ALA A 75 23.09 38.84 -67.71
N ILE A 76 22.66 39.30 -66.53
CA ILE A 76 21.51 38.69 -65.83
C ILE A 76 20.66 39.78 -65.17
N ASN A 77 19.39 39.77 -65.58
CA ASN A 77 18.26 40.61 -65.19
C ASN A 77 17.59 40.15 -63.88
N GLY A 78 16.79 41.04 -63.26
CA GLY A 78 15.75 40.70 -62.27
C GLY A 78 15.63 41.74 -61.14
N VAL A 79 14.99 42.91 -61.34
CA VAL A 79 13.56 43.30 -61.08
C VAL A 79 13.05 42.86 -59.70
N LEU A 80 12.61 43.75 -58.79
CA LEU A 80 11.30 44.40 -58.84
C LEU A 80 11.18 45.59 -57.86
N ASN A 81 11.11 46.80 -58.40
CA ASN A 81 9.86 47.54 -58.60
C ASN A 81 10.20 48.77 -59.46
N ASP A 82 9.25 49.20 -60.28
CA ASP A 82 9.23 50.52 -60.93
C ASP A 82 9.89 51.58 -60.01
N ASP A 83 10.97 52.30 -60.36
CA ASP A 83 11.38 52.85 -61.65
C ASP A 83 12.92 52.75 -61.92
N ILE A 84 13.23 52.07 -63.04
CA ILE A 84 14.33 52.29 -64.01
C ILE A 84 15.79 51.90 -63.62
N GLN A 85 16.25 50.82 -64.27
CA GLN A 85 17.66 50.49 -64.56
C GLN A 85 17.95 50.72 -66.06
N MET A 86 19.09 51.35 -66.38
CA MET A 86 19.72 51.36 -67.70
C MET A 86 21.24 51.25 -67.53
N GLY A 87 21.88 50.33 -68.26
CA GLY A 87 23.33 50.06 -68.21
C GLY A 87 24.08 50.46 -69.49
N HIS A 88 25.41 50.61 -69.37
CA HIS A 88 26.38 50.72 -70.48
C HIS A 88 27.78 50.20 -70.10
N ASN A 89 28.49 49.61 -71.09
CA ASN A 89 29.80 48.92 -71.04
C ASN A 89 30.88 49.66 -71.86
N HIS A 90 32.19 49.48 -71.53
CA HIS A 90 33.36 49.90 -72.34
C HIS A 90 34.67 49.09 -72.05
N ASN A 91 35.54 48.89 -73.06
CA ASN A 91 36.83 48.11 -73.08
C ASN A 91 38.13 48.98 -73.14
N SER A 92 39.28 48.52 -72.57
CA SER A 92 40.67 49.04 -72.80
C SER A 92 41.83 48.03 -72.50
N SER A 93 43.07 48.35 -72.91
CA SER A 93 44.24 47.55 -73.44
C SER A 93 45.29 46.87 -72.49
N PRO A 94 46.22 45.97 -72.97
CA PRO A 94 46.97 44.99 -72.15
C PRO A 94 48.49 45.20 -71.90
N SER A 95 49.11 46.37 -72.14
CA SER A 95 50.57 46.56 -71.99
C SER A 95 51.07 47.02 -70.61
N GLU A 96 50.19 47.45 -69.70
CA GLU A 96 50.54 47.90 -68.34
C GLU A 96 50.55 46.76 -67.30
N ASN A 97 50.03 45.58 -67.65
CA ASN A 97 49.87 44.44 -66.74
C ASN A 97 51.12 43.58 -66.52
N VAL A 98 52.17 43.70 -67.35
CA VAL A 98 53.40 42.88 -67.19
C VAL A 98 54.34 43.51 -66.16
N GLU A 99 54.52 44.83 -66.17
CA GLU A 99 55.35 45.55 -65.19
C GLU A 99 54.75 45.50 -63.77
N PHE A 100 53.42 45.54 -63.63
CA PHE A 100 52.75 45.37 -62.33
C PHE A 100 52.86 43.95 -61.75
N LYS A 101 52.87 42.93 -62.61
CA LYS A 101 52.99 41.53 -62.19
C LYS A 101 54.41 41.20 -61.73
N ASP A 102 55.42 41.78 -62.37
CA ASP A 102 56.81 41.66 -61.95
C ASP A 102 57.07 42.42 -60.65
N VAL A 103 56.51 43.62 -60.45
CA VAL A 103 56.60 44.37 -59.18
C VAL A 103 55.86 43.67 -58.04
N SER A 104 54.65 43.14 -58.28
CA SER A 104 53.88 42.38 -57.29
C SER A 104 54.55 41.06 -56.92
N ASN A 105 55.14 40.35 -57.89
CA ASN A 105 55.94 39.16 -57.63
C ASN A 105 57.25 39.50 -56.90
N THR A 106 57.87 40.65 -57.17
CA THR A 106 59.09 41.08 -56.46
C THR A 106 58.77 41.45 -55.00
N ILE A 107 57.68 42.19 -54.76
CA ILE A 107 57.20 42.52 -53.42
C ILE A 107 56.76 41.25 -52.67
N ARG A 108 56.09 40.28 -53.32
CA ARG A 108 55.77 38.97 -52.72
C ARG A 108 57.03 38.16 -52.41
N MET A 109 58.00 38.14 -53.32
CA MET A 109 59.28 37.43 -53.16
C MET A 109 60.18 38.06 -52.09
N GLU A 110 60.01 39.35 -51.77
CA GLU A 110 60.76 40.05 -50.71
C GLU A 110 60.01 40.07 -49.37
N THR A 111 58.69 40.20 -49.35
CA THR A 111 57.87 40.23 -48.12
C THR A 111 57.66 38.86 -47.49
N HIS A 112 57.54 37.79 -48.29
CA HIS A 112 57.43 36.43 -47.76
C HIS A 112 58.67 35.98 -46.98
N PRO A 113 59.91 36.07 -47.48
CA PRO A 113 61.07 35.64 -46.71
C PRO A 113 61.27 36.46 -45.44
N ASP A 114 60.99 37.77 -45.44
CA ASP A 114 61.08 38.61 -44.23
C ASP A 114 59.99 38.27 -43.20
N LEU A 115 58.76 37.98 -43.65
CA LEU A 115 57.67 37.51 -42.79
C LEU A 115 57.98 36.12 -42.23
N TRP A 116 58.43 35.18 -43.07
CA TRP A 116 58.86 33.84 -42.68
C TRP A 116 60.07 33.89 -41.74
N GLN A 117 61.02 34.79 -41.98
CA GLN A 117 62.17 35.02 -41.11
C GLN A 117 61.70 35.56 -39.75
N ARG A 118 60.78 36.52 -39.70
CA ARG A 118 60.22 37.02 -38.44
C ARG A 118 59.37 35.99 -37.70
N PHE A 119 58.57 35.19 -38.41
CA PHE A 119 57.85 34.05 -37.81
C PHE A 119 58.80 32.97 -37.32
N TYR A 120 59.89 32.72 -38.04
CA TYR A 120 60.95 31.82 -37.65
C TYR A 120 61.69 32.34 -36.41
N ASP A 121 62.02 33.64 -36.36
CA ASP A 121 62.65 34.30 -35.21
C ASP A 121 61.71 34.33 -33.99
N LEU A 122 60.41 34.59 -34.19
CA LEU A 122 59.38 34.49 -33.16
C LEU A 122 59.26 33.05 -32.63
N LYS A 123 59.24 32.06 -33.52
CA LYS A 123 59.22 30.64 -33.14
C LYS A 123 60.51 30.22 -32.45
N LEU A 124 61.66 30.72 -32.88
CA LEU A 124 62.94 30.51 -32.22
C LEU A 124 62.95 31.13 -30.82
N ALA A 125 62.42 32.34 -30.65
CA ALA A 125 62.29 32.98 -29.34
C ALA A 125 61.32 32.21 -28.43
N GLN A 126 60.16 31.77 -28.94
CA GLN A 126 59.21 30.91 -28.22
C GLN A 126 59.86 29.57 -27.84
N LEU A 127 60.56 28.92 -28.77
CA LEU A 127 61.30 27.68 -28.54
C LEU A 127 62.48 27.90 -27.60
N ALA A 128 63.12 29.07 -27.58
CA ALA A 128 64.20 29.39 -26.65
C ALA A 128 63.68 29.49 -25.22
N VAL A 129 62.51 30.10 -25.00
CA VAL A 129 61.82 30.07 -23.70
C VAL A 129 61.46 28.64 -23.32
N GLN A 130 60.83 27.88 -24.22
CA GLN A 130 60.40 26.50 -23.97
C GLN A 130 61.59 25.58 -23.68
N THR A 131 62.63 25.58 -24.52
CA THR A 131 63.84 24.76 -24.31
C THR A 131 64.63 25.20 -23.07
N TYR A 132 64.61 26.48 -22.70
CA TYR A 132 65.19 26.93 -21.45
C TYR A 132 64.43 26.32 -20.25
N LEU A 133 63.09 26.38 -20.27
CA LEU A 133 62.25 25.76 -19.25
C LEU A 133 62.45 24.23 -19.23
N ASP A 134 62.43 23.55 -20.37
CA ASP A 134 62.62 22.10 -20.47
C ASP A 134 63.99 21.66 -19.96
N ASN A 135 65.06 22.38 -20.31
CA ASN A 135 66.40 22.06 -19.81
C ASN A 135 66.50 22.27 -18.31
N MET A 136 65.93 23.35 -17.78
CA MET A 136 65.90 23.62 -16.34
C MET A 136 65.08 22.56 -15.59
N LEU A 137 63.88 22.24 -16.09
CA LEU A 137 63.00 21.22 -15.50
C LEU A 137 63.63 19.82 -15.58
N LEU A 138 64.26 19.45 -16.69
CA LEU A 138 64.97 18.18 -16.85
C LEU A 138 66.19 18.08 -15.93
N GLN A 139 66.94 19.17 -15.73
CA GLN A 139 68.04 19.23 -14.76
C GLN A 139 67.53 19.06 -13.32
N LEU A 140 66.42 19.71 -12.98
CA LEU A 140 65.77 19.57 -11.69
C LEU A 140 65.19 18.16 -11.48
N TYR A 141 64.59 17.57 -12.52
CA TYR A 141 64.09 16.20 -12.49
C TYR A 141 65.22 15.17 -12.31
N ASN A 142 66.27 15.25 -13.13
CA ASN A 142 67.42 14.33 -13.03
C ASN A 142 68.17 14.45 -11.70
N SER A 143 68.25 15.66 -11.13
CA SER A 143 68.82 15.87 -9.80
C SER A 143 67.91 15.35 -8.66
N SER A 144 66.60 15.31 -8.87
CA SER A 144 65.61 14.73 -7.93
C SER A 144 65.52 13.19 -7.99
N VAL A 145 65.74 12.56 -9.16
CA VAL A 145 65.70 11.09 -9.35
C VAL A 145 67.01 10.42 -8.91
N SER A 146 68.15 11.12 -9.04
CA SER A 146 69.48 10.57 -8.69
C SER A 146 69.78 10.56 -7.19
N LYS A 147 69.00 11.26 -6.35
CA LYS A 147 69.15 11.26 -4.89
C LYS A 147 67.87 10.69 -4.30
N ASN A 148 67.97 9.65 -3.48
CA ASN A 148 66.82 9.10 -2.75
C ASN A 148 65.98 10.24 -2.16
N ARG A 149 64.64 10.11 -2.24
CA ARG A 149 63.60 11.07 -1.82
C ARG A 149 63.70 11.61 -0.36
N THR A 150 64.80 11.38 0.34
CA THR A 150 65.04 11.70 1.75
C THR A 150 65.98 12.90 1.99
N ASP A 151 66.66 13.44 0.96
CA ASP A 151 67.53 14.63 1.11
C ASP A 151 66.72 15.95 1.06
N ALA A 152 66.23 16.41 2.21
CA ALA A 152 65.41 17.63 2.35
C ALA A 152 66.06 18.91 1.77
N HIS A 153 67.39 18.98 1.72
CA HIS A 153 68.12 20.15 1.22
C HIS A 153 68.06 20.27 -0.31
N GLY A 154 68.12 19.16 -1.06
CA GLY A 154 68.05 19.20 -2.53
C GLY A 154 66.65 19.55 -3.05
N LYS A 155 65.61 19.12 -2.32
CA LYS A 155 64.21 19.45 -2.60
C LYS A 155 63.94 20.95 -2.42
N CYS A 156 64.43 21.55 -1.34
CA CYS A 156 64.30 22.99 -1.07
C CYS A 156 64.94 23.87 -2.14
N ASP A 157 66.12 23.50 -2.65
CA ASP A 157 66.81 24.28 -3.68
C ASP A 157 66.12 24.17 -5.05
N ALA A 158 65.57 22.99 -5.38
CA ALA A 158 64.75 22.80 -6.57
C ALA A 158 63.46 23.64 -6.50
N LEU A 159 62.75 23.61 -5.37
CA LEU A 159 61.55 24.41 -5.14
C LEU A 159 61.81 25.91 -5.22
N ARG A 160 62.90 26.40 -4.59
CA ARG A 160 63.32 27.81 -4.72
C ARG A 160 63.55 28.21 -6.17
N THR A 161 64.16 27.33 -6.97
CA THR A 161 64.44 27.59 -8.38
C THR A 161 63.15 27.65 -9.20
N LEU A 162 62.19 26.74 -8.93
CA LEU A 162 60.86 26.75 -9.54
C LEU A 162 60.04 27.97 -9.14
N THR A 163 60.08 28.38 -7.87
CA THR A 163 59.43 29.61 -7.37
C THR A 163 59.94 30.84 -8.11
N LYS A 164 61.27 30.95 -8.34
CA LYS A 164 61.83 32.06 -9.13
C LYS A 164 61.35 32.07 -10.58
N LEU A 165 61.21 30.90 -11.22
CA LEU A 165 60.65 30.77 -12.58
C LEU A 165 59.16 31.15 -12.60
N LEU A 166 58.40 30.73 -11.59
CA LEU A 166 56.98 31.08 -11.47
C LEU A 166 56.79 32.58 -11.19
N ASP A 167 57.59 33.18 -10.30
CA ASP A 167 57.55 34.63 -10.03
C ASP A 167 57.79 35.43 -11.31
N THR A 168 58.76 35.04 -12.16
CA THR A 168 58.97 35.69 -13.47
C THR A 168 57.79 35.53 -14.42
N LEU A 169 57.15 34.36 -14.46
CA LEU A 169 56.03 34.10 -15.36
C LEU A 169 54.75 34.80 -14.90
N PHE A 170 54.44 34.78 -13.59
CA PHE A 170 53.30 35.51 -13.02
C PHE A 170 53.50 37.03 -13.12
N ALA A 171 54.73 37.54 -12.95
CA ALA A 171 55.03 38.95 -13.18
C ALA A 171 54.85 39.34 -14.66
N ALA A 172 55.23 38.47 -15.59
CA ALA A 172 55.03 38.69 -17.03
C ALA A 172 53.55 38.71 -17.42
N GLU A 173 52.71 37.89 -16.77
CA GLU A 173 51.25 37.89 -16.99
C GLU A 173 50.59 39.18 -16.45
N ARG A 174 50.95 39.58 -15.23
CA ARG A 174 50.38 40.78 -14.58
C ARG A 174 50.85 42.10 -15.18
N GLY A 175 52.09 42.16 -15.67
CA GLY A 175 52.72 43.39 -16.20
C GLY A 175 52.01 44.02 -17.40
N LEU A 176 51.11 43.29 -18.06
CA LEU A 176 50.29 43.77 -19.19
C LEU A 176 48.88 44.23 -18.78
N VAL A 177 48.33 43.69 -17.68
CA VAL A 177 46.95 43.97 -17.22
C VAL A 177 46.80 45.40 -16.67
N VAL A 178 47.92 46.06 -16.31
CA VAL A 178 47.91 47.37 -15.61
C VAL A 178 47.90 48.59 -16.54
N LYS A 179 48.01 48.43 -17.87
CA LYS A 179 47.87 49.57 -18.81
C LYS A 179 46.55 49.50 -19.57
N GLY A 180 45.48 49.96 -18.92
CA GLY A 180 44.24 50.30 -19.61
C GLY A 180 44.44 51.55 -20.48
N SER A 181 43.78 51.56 -21.65
CA SER A 181 43.71 52.59 -22.69
C SER A 181 44.97 52.79 -23.55
N GLU A 182 45.03 52.13 -24.72
CA GLU A 182 44.75 52.68 -26.06
C GLU A 182 44.96 51.57 -27.14
N GLU A 183 44.14 51.58 -28.20
CA GLU A 183 44.23 50.78 -29.45
C GLU A 183 43.90 49.26 -29.42
N GLN A 184 42.93 48.85 -30.27
CA GLN A 184 42.51 47.45 -30.50
C GLN A 184 43.66 46.50 -30.94
N GLN A 185 44.79 47.04 -31.40
CA GLN A 185 45.98 46.26 -31.80
C GLN A 185 46.83 45.81 -30.60
N GLU A 186 46.82 46.53 -29.47
CA GLU A 186 47.52 46.09 -28.25
C GLU A 186 46.78 44.94 -27.54
N GLU A 187 45.47 44.78 -27.76
CA GLU A 187 44.68 43.71 -27.16
C GLU A 187 45.05 42.32 -27.70
N ASP A 188 45.24 42.17 -29.01
CA ASP A 188 45.54 40.87 -29.64
C ASP A 188 46.96 40.37 -29.30
N VAL A 189 47.94 41.28 -29.28
CA VAL A 189 49.32 40.98 -28.85
C VAL A 189 49.32 40.51 -27.40
N SER A 190 48.60 41.23 -26.53
CA SER A 190 48.51 40.93 -25.11
C SER A 190 47.83 39.58 -24.86
N ARG A 191 46.78 39.23 -25.61
CA ARG A 191 46.08 37.95 -25.48
C ARG A 191 46.96 36.75 -25.84
N VAL A 192 47.59 36.74 -27.02
CA VAL A 192 48.43 35.61 -27.46
C VAL A 192 49.66 35.45 -26.56
N TYR A 193 50.24 36.56 -26.11
CA TYR A 193 51.34 36.52 -25.15
C TYR A 193 50.90 35.91 -23.82
N ILE A 194 49.77 36.39 -23.26
CA ILE A 194 49.23 35.90 -21.99
C ILE A 194 48.84 34.41 -22.07
N GLU A 195 48.24 33.94 -23.16
CA GLU A 195 47.91 32.52 -23.34
C GLU A 195 49.15 31.62 -23.30
N ASN A 196 50.22 31.99 -24.01
CA ASN A 196 51.47 31.22 -24.01
C ASN A 196 52.17 31.26 -22.64
N VAL A 197 52.18 32.42 -21.97
CA VAL A 197 52.69 32.53 -20.60
C VAL A 197 51.88 31.67 -19.64
N ARG A 198 50.55 31.62 -19.77
CA ARG A 198 49.67 30.75 -18.97
C ARG A 198 49.96 29.26 -19.20
N VAL A 199 50.22 28.83 -20.44
CA VAL A 199 50.66 27.45 -20.74
C VAL A 199 51.99 27.13 -20.04
N TRP A 200 52.96 28.05 -20.08
CA TRP A 200 54.23 27.88 -19.36
C TRP A 200 54.05 27.87 -17.84
N ILE A 201 53.14 28.70 -17.30
CA ILE A 201 52.78 28.67 -15.88
C ILE A 201 52.21 27.30 -15.52
N ILE A 202 51.26 26.75 -16.31
CA ILE A 202 50.70 25.41 -16.07
C ILE A 202 51.81 24.36 -16.10
N TYR A 203 52.70 24.42 -17.10
CA TYR A 203 53.78 23.47 -17.28
C TYR A 203 54.76 23.48 -16.10
N VAL A 204 55.29 24.65 -15.71
CA VAL A 204 56.20 24.78 -14.56
C VAL A 204 55.47 24.45 -13.24
N SER A 205 54.20 24.85 -13.11
CA SER A 205 53.39 24.56 -11.92
C SER A 205 53.11 23.06 -11.77
N SER A 206 53.00 22.29 -12.86
CA SER A 206 52.81 20.84 -12.78
C SER A 206 54.01 20.13 -12.12
N PHE A 207 55.23 20.51 -12.49
CA PHE A 207 56.47 20.04 -11.85
C PHE A 207 56.60 20.56 -10.41
N TYR A 208 56.18 21.80 -10.16
CA TYR A 208 56.11 22.35 -8.80
C TYR A 208 55.17 21.52 -7.93
N LEU A 209 53.97 21.20 -8.40
CA LEU A 209 52.98 20.41 -7.65
C LEU A 209 53.45 18.98 -7.35
N GLU A 210 54.24 18.36 -8.25
CA GLU A 210 54.81 17.02 -8.05
C GLU A 210 55.90 17.01 -6.97
N LEU A 211 56.69 18.07 -6.88
CA LEU A 211 57.77 18.22 -5.89
C LEU A 211 57.28 18.87 -4.59
N SER A 212 56.19 19.63 -4.61
CA SER A 212 55.71 20.40 -3.45
C SER A 212 54.99 19.55 -2.40
N ASP A 213 55.24 19.86 -1.13
CA ASP A 213 54.39 19.42 -0.03
C ASP A 213 53.13 20.30 0.09
N VAL A 214 52.15 19.85 0.88
CA VAL A 214 50.83 20.51 1.00
C VAL A 214 50.95 22.00 1.38
N ARG A 215 51.93 22.35 2.23
CA ARG A 215 52.19 23.73 2.67
C ARG A 215 52.72 24.63 1.56
N GLU A 216 53.48 24.06 0.63
CA GLU A 216 54.12 24.78 -0.47
C GLU A 216 53.12 25.09 -1.59
N ARG A 217 52.03 24.31 -1.69
CA ARG A 217 50.90 24.61 -2.61
C ARG A 217 50.21 25.95 -2.30
N ARG A 218 50.32 26.45 -1.06
CA ARG A 218 49.82 27.76 -0.66
C ARG A 218 50.43 28.90 -1.49
N TYR A 219 51.68 28.77 -1.92
CA TYR A 219 52.34 29.76 -2.78
C TYR A 219 51.57 29.97 -4.09
N LEU A 220 51.17 28.88 -4.76
CA LEU A 220 50.39 28.97 -5.99
C LEU A 220 49.02 29.61 -5.75
N LEU A 221 48.33 29.25 -4.66
CA LEU A 221 47.06 29.86 -4.30
C LEU A 221 47.18 31.39 -4.10
N LEU A 222 48.20 31.84 -3.38
CA LEU A 222 48.46 33.26 -3.14
C LEU A 222 48.77 34.03 -4.44
N GLN A 223 49.48 33.42 -5.39
CA GLN A 223 49.70 34.03 -6.69
C GLN A 223 48.40 34.11 -7.52
N LEU A 224 47.53 33.09 -7.46
CA LEU A 224 46.27 33.09 -8.21
C LEU A 224 45.24 34.07 -7.66
N LEU A 225 45.25 34.36 -6.36
CA LEU A 225 44.40 35.37 -5.70
C LEU A 225 44.60 36.80 -6.23
N HIS A 226 45.70 37.08 -6.93
CA HIS A 226 45.97 38.40 -7.53
C HIS A 226 45.57 38.50 -9.01
N ASN A 227 45.14 37.40 -9.63
CA ASN A 227 44.83 37.36 -11.05
C ASN A 227 43.34 37.63 -11.31
N CYS A 228 43.05 38.39 -12.38
CA CYS A 228 41.69 38.84 -12.74
C CYS A 228 40.75 37.70 -13.19
N SER A 229 41.28 36.60 -13.73
CA SER A 229 40.52 35.44 -14.19
C SER A 229 41.34 34.16 -13.98
N ILE A 230 40.74 33.12 -13.43
CA ILE A 230 41.47 31.89 -13.06
C ILE A 230 40.99 30.65 -13.80
N THR A 231 40.00 30.74 -14.70
CA THR A 231 39.44 29.59 -15.41
C THR A 231 40.50 28.65 -16.02
N TRP A 232 41.60 29.20 -16.54
CA TRP A 232 42.75 28.45 -17.08
C TRP A 232 43.63 27.77 -16.01
N ALA A 233 43.65 28.28 -14.78
CA ALA A 233 44.52 27.87 -13.69
C ALA A 233 43.80 27.04 -12.59
N ILE A 234 42.50 26.78 -12.72
CA ILE A 234 41.76 25.91 -11.80
C ILE A 234 42.42 24.54 -11.58
N PRO A 235 42.95 23.84 -12.62
CA PRO A 235 43.64 22.57 -12.41
C PRO A 235 44.87 22.66 -11.50
N LEU A 236 45.43 23.86 -11.29
CA LEU A 236 46.57 24.10 -10.41
C LEU A 236 46.18 24.12 -8.92
N LEU A 237 44.89 24.28 -8.62
CA LEU A 237 44.33 24.31 -7.27
C LEU A 237 43.90 22.90 -6.77
N GLN A 238 44.69 21.87 -7.10
CA GLN A 238 44.41 20.49 -6.70
C GLN A 238 44.97 20.16 -5.31
N TYR A 239 44.07 20.00 -4.34
CA TYR A 239 44.36 19.44 -3.02
C TYR A 239 44.01 17.95 -3.00
N THR A 240 44.87 17.12 -3.60
CA THR A 240 44.69 15.66 -3.66
C THR A 240 44.92 15.01 -2.28
N PHE A 241 43.90 14.31 -1.76
CA PHE A 241 44.00 13.51 -0.53
C PHE A 241 44.67 12.15 -0.81
N GLY A 242 45.59 11.71 0.04
CA GLY A 242 46.27 10.40 -0.08
C GLY A 242 45.57 9.30 0.72
N ASP A 243 45.50 8.08 0.17
CA ASP A 243 44.53 7.03 0.54
C ASP A 243 44.61 6.43 1.96
N THR A 244 45.55 6.76 2.85
CA THR A 244 45.78 5.89 4.03
C THR A 244 46.03 6.53 5.40
N VAL A 245 46.43 7.80 5.53
CA VAL A 245 46.68 8.41 6.86
C VAL A 245 46.27 9.88 6.89
N ILE A 246 45.42 10.26 7.87
CA ILE A 246 45.06 11.66 8.12
C ILE A 246 46.30 12.42 8.61
N GLU A 247 46.95 13.17 7.73
CA GLU A 247 47.96 14.13 8.15
C GLU A 247 47.28 15.39 8.68
N LYS A 248 47.42 15.66 9.99
CA LYS A 248 46.94 16.91 10.62
C LYS A 248 47.40 18.16 9.85
N ALA A 249 48.61 18.11 9.31
CA ALA A 249 49.17 19.17 8.48
C ALA A 249 48.37 19.43 7.20
N PHE A 250 47.83 18.39 6.55
CA PHE A 250 46.99 18.56 5.36
C PHE A 250 45.67 19.26 5.71
N LEU A 251 45.00 18.84 6.78
CA LEU A 251 43.70 19.42 7.19
C LEU A 251 43.84 20.90 7.58
N GLU A 252 44.93 21.27 8.25
CA GLU A 252 45.22 22.66 8.60
C GLU A 252 45.44 23.52 7.35
N GLU A 253 46.24 23.05 6.39
CA GLU A 253 46.47 23.77 5.13
C GLU A 253 45.22 23.87 4.26
N TYR A 254 44.41 22.80 4.22
CA TYR A 254 43.17 22.77 3.45
C TYR A 254 42.12 23.77 4.00
N ILE A 255 41.99 23.85 5.34
CA ILE A 255 41.16 24.88 5.99
C ILE A 255 41.66 26.29 5.67
N LEU A 256 42.98 26.51 5.74
CA LEU A 256 43.58 27.81 5.45
C LEU A 256 43.34 28.22 3.98
N ALA A 257 43.44 27.27 3.04
CA ALA A 257 43.14 27.50 1.64
C ALA A 257 41.67 27.92 1.43
N LEU A 258 40.73 27.20 2.06
CA LEU A 258 39.30 27.56 2.02
C LEU A 258 39.02 28.92 2.65
N GLN A 259 39.70 29.27 3.75
CA GLN A 259 39.62 30.59 4.37
C GLN A 259 40.05 31.69 3.42
N LEU A 260 41.20 31.54 2.75
CA LEU A 260 41.71 32.55 1.82
C LEU A 260 40.79 32.77 0.60
N ILE A 261 40.06 31.73 0.18
CA ILE A 261 39.15 31.76 -0.97
C ILE A 261 37.78 32.36 -0.60
N LEU A 262 37.27 32.03 0.59
CA LEU A 262 35.89 32.38 1.01
C LEU A 262 35.79 33.63 1.90
N ASP A 263 36.89 34.09 2.49
CA ASP A 263 36.95 35.29 3.32
C ASP A 263 37.61 36.45 2.55
N CYS A 264 36.76 37.26 1.89
CA CYS A 264 37.24 38.40 1.09
C CYS A 264 37.76 39.57 1.93
N ASP A 265 37.43 39.65 3.23
CA ASP A 265 37.80 40.79 4.07
C ASP A 265 39.29 40.74 4.45
N LEU A 266 39.90 39.55 4.48
CA LEU A 266 41.35 39.35 4.58
C LEU A 266 42.12 39.93 3.39
N GLN A 267 41.47 40.13 2.24
CA GLN A 267 42.09 40.62 1.00
C GLN A 267 41.94 42.15 0.84
N ALA A 268 41.04 42.78 1.59
CA ALA A 268 40.64 44.18 1.40
C ALA A 268 41.56 45.19 2.10
N GLU A 269 42.17 44.84 3.24
CA GLU A 269 42.79 45.81 4.16
C GLU A 269 44.27 46.14 3.91
N THR A 270 44.97 45.51 2.95
CA THR A 270 46.44 45.58 2.89
C THR A 270 47.08 46.53 1.87
N ASP A 271 46.34 47.27 1.04
CA ASP A 271 46.92 48.30 0.12
C ASP A 271 45.84 49.07 -0.66
N GLU A 272 45.90 50.41 -0.69
CA GLU A 272 44.94 51.29 -1.37
C GLU A 272 45.20 51.49 -2.89
N ASN A 273 46.33 51.01 -3.43
CA ASN A 273 46.80 51.35 -4.80
C ASN A 273 46.91 50.18 -5.79
N ALA A 274 46.59 48.94 -5.41
CA ALA A 274 46.56 47.83 -6.37
C ALA A 274 45.14 47.71 -6.96
N ALA A 275 44.99 47.86 -8.28
CA ALA A 275 43.76 47.49 -8.98
C ALA A 275 43.54 45.98 -8.78
N ARG A 276 42.67 45.60 -7.84
CA ARG A 276 42.46 44.22 -7.41
C ARG A 276 41.46 43.50 -8.31
N ALA A 277 41.84 42.29 -8.70
CA ALA A 277 40.99 41.31 -9.36
C ALA A 277 39.80 40.90 -8.48
N THR A 278 38.57 41.25 -8.87
CA THR A 278 37.35 40.66 -8.29
C THR A 278 36.97 39.45 -9.12
N TRP A 279 37.18 38.24 -8.60
CA TRP A 279 36.70 37.00 -9.23
C TRP A 279 35.18 37.04 -9.41
N ASN A 280 34.70 36.41 -10.49
CA ASN A 280 33.27 36.30 -10.76
C ASN A 280 32.66 35.11 -10.01
N GLU A 281 31.33 35.05 -10.01
CA GLU A 281 30.58 33.97 -9.35
C GLU A 281 30.95 32.58 -9.89
N ASP A 282 31.16 32.46 -11.20
CA ASP A 282 31.56 31.21 -11.87
C ASP A 282 32.97 30.75 -11.45
N ASP A 283 33.92 31.68 -11.30
CA ASP A 283 35.28 31.34 -10.84
C ASP A 283 35.24 30.71 -9.44
N HIS A 284 34.45 31.27 -8.53
CA HIS A 284 34.29 30.72 -7.18
C HIS A 284 33.60 29.34 -7.18
N LEU A 285 32.63 29.12 -8.07
CA LEU A 285 31.94 27.84 -8.20
C LEU A 285 32.88 26.74 -8.72
N GLU A 286 33.65 27.02 -9.77
CA GLU A 286 34.59 26.04 -10.34
C GLU A 286 35.71 25.69 -9.36
N ILE A 287 36.18 26.65 -8.55
CA ILE A 287 37.15 26.39 -7.47
C ILE A 287 36.56 25.48 -6.39
N LEU A 288 35.31 25.72 -5.97
CA LEU A 288 34.64 24.86 -4.98
C LEU A 288 34.48 23.42 -5.49
N ASP A 289 34.14 23.26 -6.78
CA ASP A 289 34.05 21.93 -7.41
C ASP A 289 35.43 21.26 -7.49
N GLN A 290 36.49 22.02 -7.79
CA GLN A 290 37.87 21.51 -7.83
C GLN A 290 38.41 21.11 -6.45
N LEU A 291 38.03 21.82 -5.39
CA LEU A 291 38.39 21.48 -4.01
C LEU A 291 37.61 20.28 -3.47
N ALA A 292 36.43 19.99 -4.03
CA ALA A 292 35.60 18.83 -3.70
C ALA A 292 35.37 18.68 -2.18
N VAL A 293 34.97 19.77 -1.51
CA VAL A 293 34.88 19.88 -0.04
C VAL A 293 34.16 18.70 0.63
N VAL A 294 33.00 18.30 0.10
CA VAL A 294 32.21 17.19 0.65
C VAL A 294 32.92 15.85 0.52
N HIS A 295 33.65 15.63 -0.58
CA HIS A 295 34.39 14.39 -0.80
C HIS A 295 35.58 14.29 0.16
N VAL A 296 36.38 15.36 0.28
CA VAL A 296 37.48 15.44 1.26
C VAL A 296 36.95 15.20 2.66
N TYR A 297 35.84 15.85 3.03
CA TYR A 297 35.20 15.64 4.32
C TYR A 297 34.79 14.18 4.54
N SER A 298 34.16 13.53 3.55
CA SER A 298 33.74 12.13 3.64
C SER A 298 34.91 11.16 3.86
N ILE A 299 36.04 11.37 3.19
CA ILE A 299 37.25 10.55 3.38
C ILE A 299 37.82 10.79 4.78
N THR A 300 37.87 12.05 5.24
CA THR A 300 38.37 12.36 6.58
C THR A 300 37.50 11.77 7.69
N ALA A 301 36.18 11.79 7.52
CA ALA A 301 35.25 11.12 8.42
C ALA A 301 35.49 9.60 8.42
N ASN A 302 35.54 8.95 7.24
CA ASN A 302 35.78 7.52 7.13
C ASN A 302 37.11 7.09 7.77
N ALA A 303 38.19 7.85 7.55
CA ALA A 303 39.49 7.56 8.13
C ALA A 303 39.50 7.77 9.65
N ALA A 304 38.78 8.79 10.17
CA ALA A 304 38.69 9.04 11.60
C ALA A 304 37.91 7.94 12.33
N PHE A 305 36.81 7.46 11.76
CA PHE A 305 36.03 6.35 12.32
C PHE A 305 36.73 4.99 12.13
N GLY A 306 37.36 4.74 10.98
CA GLY A 306 38.06 3.47 10.69
C GLY A 306 39.32 3.22 11.52
N GLN A 307 39.89 4.24 12.16
CA GLN A 307 41.05 4.11 13.07
C GLN A 307 40.66 3.79 14.53
N LEU A 308 39.37 3.66 14.84
CA LEU A 308 38.88 3.38 16.18
C LEU A 308 38.73 1.87 16.42
N HIS A 309 39.35 1.37 17.49
CA HIS A 309 38.99 0.06 18.07
C HIS A 309 37.74 0.19 18.95
N PHE A 310 37.04 -0.92 19.20
CA PHE A 310 35.75 -1.00 19.91
C PHE A 310 35.67 -0.21 21.24
N ASP A 311 36.81 0.03 21.92
CA ASP A 311 36.94 0.68 23.24
C ASP A 311 37.56 2.10 23.23
N ALA A 312 37.63 2.81 22.11
CA ALA A 312 38.36 4.09 22.03
C ALA A 312 37.58 5.34 22.53
N ASP A 313 38.24 6.15 23.38
CA ASP A 313 37.76 7.43 23.94
C ASP A 313 37.37 8.50 22.90
N ALA A 314 36.33 9.29 23.20
CA ALA A 314 35.86 10.46 22.42
C ALA A 314 36.97 11.46 22.05
N ASN A 315 38.07 11.49 22.81
CA ASN A 315 39.24 12.34 22.57
C ASN A 315 39.93 12.07 21.21
N LYS A 316 39.80 10.87 20.63
CA LYS A 316 40.35 10.57 19.30
C LYS A 316 39.53 11.15 18.14
N LEU A 317 38.25 11.46 18.36
CA LEU A 317 37.37 12.12 17.39
C LEU A 317 37.40 13.65 17.48
N ALA A 318 37.98 14.22 18.55
CA ALA A 318 38.13 15.66 18.73
C ALA A 318 38.78 16.39 17.53
N PRO A 319 39.81 15.83 16.83
CA PRO A 319 40.35 16.45 15.62
C PRO A 319 39.33 16.58 14.48
N LEU A 320 38.46 15.57 14.31
CA LEU A 320 37.39 15.59 13.31
C LEU A 320 36.34 16.66 13.65
N PHE A 321 35.92 16.75 14.92
CA PHE A 321 34.94 17.77 15.33
C PHE A 321 35.49 19.18 15.24
N ASN A 322 36.75 19.40 15.62
CA ASN A 322 37.41 20.69 15.45
C ASN A 322 37.53 21.05 13.96
N PHE A 323 37.93 20.10 13.11
CA PHE A 323 37.96 20.28 11.66
C PHE A 323 36.58 20.65 11.10
N SER A 324 35.54 19.90 11.49
CA SER A 324 34.14 20.15 11.10
C SER A 324 33.65 21.52 11.54
N GLY A 325 33.93 21.90 12.79
CA GLY A 325 33.55 23.21 13.32
C GLY A 325 34.22 24.37 12.59
N ARG A 326 35.52 24.27 12.31
CA ARG A 326 36.25 25.26 11.53
C ARG A 326 35.73 25.35 10.10
N LEU A 327 35.52 24.21 9.43
CA LEU A 327 34.97 24.16 8.07
C LEU A 327 33.60 24.86 7.99
N LEU A 328 32.68 24.53 8.91
CA LEU A 328 31.35 25.14 8.95
C LEU A 328 31.41 26.64 9.26
N ASN A 329 32.32 27.10 10.13
CA ASN A 329 32.51 28.54 10.37
C ASN A 329 32.91 29.29 9.11
N ILE A 330 33.81 28.71 8.31
CA ILE A 330 34.33 29.33 7.08
C ILE A 330 33.24 29.39 6.02
N VAL A 331 32.52 28.28 5.82
CA VAL A 331 31.41 28.23 4.87
C VAL A 331 30.31 29.21 5.28
N ASN A 332 29.95 29.28 6.57
CA ASN A 332 28.95 30.23 7.06
C ASN A 332 29.40 31.70 6.94
N ALA A 333 30.68 32.00 7.19
CA ALA A 333 31.25 33.33 6.96
C ALA A 333 31.18 33.71 5.47
N GLY A 334 31.56 32.79 4.58
CA GLY A 334 31.44 32.96 3.13
C GLY A 334 29.99 33.21 2.70
N ILE A 335 29.03 32.45 3.21
CA ILE A 335 27.60 32.68 2.92
C ILE A 335 27.19 34.12 3.27
N ARG A 336 27.61 34.64 4.43
CA ARG A 336 27.28 36.02 4.85
C ARG A 336 27.90 37.06 3.92
N ILE A 337 29.17 36.92 3.58
CA ILE A 337 29.90 37.86 2.71
C ILE A 337 29.32 37.85 1.29
N PHE A 338 29.13 36.67 0.70
CA PHE A 338 28.65 36.55 -0.68
C PHE A 338 27.17 36.87 -0.83
N THR A 339 26.38 36.70 0.24
CA THR A 339 24.99 37.22 0.28
C THR A 339 25.01 38.74 0.21
N ALA A 340 25.88 39.42 0.96
CA ALA A 340 26.00 40.88 0.90
C ALA A 340 26.49 41.39 -0.47
N LYS A 341 27.25 40.56 -1.22
CA LYS A 341 27.71 40.85 -2.59
C LYS A 341 26.70 40.47 -3.70
N GLY A 342 25.57 39.83 -3.37
CA GLY A 342 24.53 39.46 -4.34
C GLY A 342 24.79 38.18 -5.15
N MET A 343 25.76 37.34 -4.78
CA MET A 343 26.09 36.08 -5.49
C MET A 343 25.17 34.92 -5.06
N ASN A 344 24.01 34.81 -5.69
CA ASN A 344 22.92 33.93 -5.27
C ASN A 344 23.14 32.42 -5.56
N ILE A 345 23.89 32.07 -6.60
CA ILE A 345 24.18 30.68 -6.97
C ILE A 345 25.29 30.13 -6.07
N LEU A 346 26.33 30.91 -5.83
CA LEU A 346 27.43 30.57 -4.94
C LEU A 346 26.95 30.37 -3.49
N THR A 347 26.12 31.27 -2.98
CA THR A 347 25.53 31.15 -1.63
C THR A 347 24.67 29.90 -1.49
N LYS A 348 23.87 29.53 -2.51
CA LYS A 348 23.13 28.26 -2.54
C LYS A 348 24.05 27.05 -2.54
N ARG A 349 25.15 27.07 -3.30
CA ARG A 349 26.13 25.99 -3.36
C ARG A 349 26.89 25.81 -2.05
N LEU A 350 27.25 26.91 -1.39
CA LEU A 350 27.87 26.89 -0.06
C LEU A 350 26.91 26.35 1.00
N ALA A 351 25.63 26.75 0.96
CA ALA A 351 24.60 26.20 1.84
C ALA A 351 24.41 24.69 1.63
N GLN A 352 24.31 24.25 0.37
CA GLN A 352 24.25 22.83 0.04
C GLN A 352 25.48 22.05 0.55
N THR A 353 26.67 22.61 0.41
CA THR A 353 27.92 22.03 0.92
C THR A 353 27.85 21.84 2.44
N ALA A 354 27.41 22.86 3.19
CA ALA A 354 27.24 22.77 4.64
C ALA A 354 26.24 21.65 5.03
N CYS A 355 25.07 21.59 4.38
CA CYS A 355 24.08 20.53 4.63
C CYS A 355 24.65 19.13 4.34
N GLN A 356 25.34 18.94 3.21
CA GLN A 356 25.93 17.64 2.85
C GLN A 356 27.04 17.23 3.83
N THR A 357 27.88 18.16 4.30
CA THR A 357 28.90 17.85 5.32
C THR A 357 28.27 17.39 6.64
N LEU A 358 27.19 18.04 7.08
CA LEU A 358 26.46 17.63 8.28
C LEU A 358 25.75 16.28 8.11
N GLN A 359 25.16 16.01 6.94
CA GLN A 359 24.56 14.72 6.62
C GLN A 359 25.59 13.60 6.72
N VAL A 360 26.74 13.75 6.05
CA VAL A 360 27.85 12.77 6.11
C VAL A 360 28.32 12.55 7.55
N LEU A 361 28.47 13.61 8.35
CA LEU A 361 28.84 13.48 9.77
C LEU A 361 27.80 12.69 10.56
N SER A 362 26.52 13.05 10.40
CA SER A 362 25.42 12.42 11.13
C SER A 362 25.22 10.96 10.75
N GLU A 363 25.25 10.62 9.46
CA GLU A 363 25.12 9.25 8.96
C GLU A 363 26.24 8.35 9.51
N LYS A 364 27.48 8.85 9.54
CA LYS A 364 28.62 8.09 10.08
C LYS A 364 28.53 7.82 11.59
N ILE A 365 28.02 8.78 12.36
CA ILE A 365 27.86 8.60 13.81
C ILE A 365 26.74 7.59 14.12
N VAL A 366 25.66 7.60 13.33
CA VAL A 366 24.56 6.64 13.45
C VAL A 366 25.01 5.24 13.00
N GLU A 367 25.74 5.11 11.88
CA GLU A 367 26.27 3.83 11.38
C GLU A 367 27.19 3.11 12.40
N GLU A 368 27.96 3.87 13.17
CA GLU A 368 28.90 3.34 14.16
C GLU A 368 28.31 3.24 15.59
N GLU A 369 27.00 3.53 15.77
CA GLU A 369 26.28 3.50 17.05
C GLU A 369 26.93 4.35 18.17
N ARG A 370 27.48 5.52 17.84
CA ARG A 370 28.22 6.41 18.80
C ARG A 370 27.48 7.70 19.19
N GLU A 371 26.15 7.72 19.05
CA GLU A 371 25.29 8.89 19.27
C GLU A 371 25.51 9.54 20.65
N GLU A 372 25.49 8.75 21.73
CA GLU A 372 25.61 9.26 23.11
C GLU A 372 26.94 9.96 23.41
N LEU A 373 28.04 9.55 22.78
CA LEU A 373 29.37 10.11 23.03
C LEU A 373 29.62 11.42 22.26
N CYS A 374 28.90 11.63 21.16
CA CYS A 374 29.15 12.71 20.21
C CYS A 374 28.04 13.77 20.16
N GLN A 375 26.99 13.60 20.97
CA GLN A 375 25.75 14.39 20.89
C GLN A 375 25.98 15.91 20.99
N ASP A 376 26.80 16.37 21.94
CA ASP A 376 27.08 17.80 22.14
C ASP A 376 27.71 18.44 20.89
N HIS A 377 28.58 17.72 20.19
CA HIS A 377 29.28 18.23 19.01
C HIS A 377 28.34 18.30 17.79
N ILE A 378 27.44 17.33 17.65
CA ILE A 378 26.41 17.33 16.59
C ILE A 378 25.43 18.48 16.81
N ASP A 379 24.97 18.63 18.04
CA ASP A 379 24.03 19.67 18.46
C ASP A 379 24.60 21.07 18.22
N GLU A 380 25.87 21.29 18.58
CA GLU A 380 26.55 22.56 18.33
C GLU A 380 26.71 22.81 16.82
N ALA A 381 27.12 21.80 16.04
CA ALA A 381 27.33 21.93 14.61
C ALA A 381 26.04 22.27 13.85
N ILE A 382 24.93 21.60 14.18
CA ILE A 382 23.61 21.85 13.56
C ILE A 382 23.08 23.21 14.00
N SER A 383 23.09 23.53 15.29
CA SER A 383 22.63 24.83 15.81
C SER A 383 23.36 25.99 15.15
N ARG A 384 24.68 25.86 14.98
CA ARG A 384 25.51 26.88 14.35
C ARG A 384 25.13 27.18 12.90
N VAL A 385 24.84 26.14 12.11
CA VAL A 385 24.40 26.32 10.72
C VAL A 385 23.00 26.93 10.67
N VAL A 386 22.07 26.44 11.51
CA VAL A 386 20.72 27.00 11.59
C VAL A 386 20.76 28.48 11.94
N TYR A 387 21.48 28.88 12.99
CA TYR A 387 21.56 30.30 13.38
C TYR A 387 22.23 31.17 12.33
N ALA A 388 23.27 30.66 11.65
CA ALA A 388 23.89 31.38 10.53
C ALA A 388 22.90 31.62 9.38
N TYR A 389 21.97 30.69 9.13
CA TYR A 389 20.96 30.84 8.08
C TYR A 389 19.86 31.83 8.51
N LEU A 390 19.46 31.81 9.78
CA LEU A 390 18.47 32.74 10.32
C LEU A 390 18.97 34.19 10.33
N ASP A 391 20.27 34.41 10.55
CA ASP A 391 20.89 35.73 10.46
C ASP A 391 20.89 36.30 9.02
N ALA A 392 20.84 35.45 7.99
CA ALA A 392 20.87 35.84 6.58
C ALA A 392 19.47 36.16 6.03
N LYS A 393 18.82 37.21 6.56
CA LYS A 393 17.40 37.57 6.37
C LYS A 393 16.92 37.74 4.91
N GLU A 394 17.80 38.00 3.96
CA GLU A 394 17.47 38.26 2.54
C GLU A 394 17.94 37.15 1.57
N SER A 395 18.48 36.05 2.09
CA SER A 395 19.13 35.02 1.28
C SER A 395 18.23 33.82 0.96
N ASN A 396 18.37 33.26 -0.25
CA ASN A 396 17.71 32.01 -0.66
C ASN A 396 18.21 30.76 0.10
N VAL A 397 19.09 30.95 1.09
CA VAL A 397 19.68 29.90 1.93
C VAL A 397 18.64 29.21 2.81
N TRP A 398 17.53 29.88 3.14
CA TRP A 398 16.43 29.30 3.93
C TRP A 398 15.82 28.04 3.27
N ASN A 399 15.91 27.92 1.94
CA ASN A 399 15.48 26.71 1.21
C ASN A 399 16.20 25.43 1.69
N PHE A 400 17.39 25.56 2.28
CA PHE A 400 18.16 24.43 2.77
C PHE A 400 17.90 24.08 4.24
N LEU A 401 17.16 24.91 5.00
CA LEU A 401 16.81 24.60 6.39
C LEU A 401 16.15 23.22 6.53
N PRO A 402 15.13 22.85 5.73
CA PRO A 402 14.50 21.53 5.84
C PRO A 402 15.44 20.35 5.55
N SER A 403 16.56 20.57 4.85
CA SER A 403 17.48 19.50 4.43
C SER A 403 18.49 19.07 5.50
N LEU A 404 18.50 19.73 6.66
CA LEU A 404 19.42 19.44 7.75
C LEU A 404 19.03 18.13 8.48
N PRO A 405 20.02 17.37 9.02
CA PRO A 405 19.80 16.07 9.65
C PRO A 405 19.26 16.19 11.09
N TYR A 406 18.02 16.67 11.25
CA TYR A 406 17.39 16.86 12.56
C TYR A 406 17.17 15.57 13.36
N TYR A 407 17.24 14.39 12.72
CA TYR A 407 17.16 13.09 13.40
C TYR A 407 18.37 12.79 14.27
N ALA A 408 19.50 13.46 14.02
CA ALA A 408 20.73 13.29 14.79
C ALA A 408 20.85 14.29 15.96
N SER A 409 19.95 15.27 16.06
CA SER A 409 19.97 16.31 17.11
C SER A 409 19.24 15.87 18.37
N SER A 410 19.69 16.35 19.53
CA SER A 410 19.01 16.09 20.80
C SER A 410 17.73 16.94 20.94
N ILE A 411 16.78 16.45 21.74
CA ILE A 411 15.50 17.13 21.99
C ILE A 411 15.69 18.55 22.56
N PRO A 412 16.59 18.81 23.53
CA PRO A 412 16.88 20.18 24.00
C PRO A 412 17.36 21.12 22.91
N THR A 413 18.21 20.64 22.01
CA THR A 413 18.74 21.45 20.90
C THR A 413 17.65 21.75 19.87
N LEU A 414 16.82 20.77 19.54
CA LEU A 414 15.64 20.96 18.68
C LEU A 414 14.64 21.96 19.30
N TRP A 415 14.49 21.96 20.63
CA TRP A 415 13.69 22.95 21.34
C TRP A 415 14.23 24.37 21.15
N CYS A 416 15.52 24.59 21.38
CA CYS A 416 16.17 25.90 21.17
C CYS A 416 16.04 26.39 19.73
N ILE A 417 16.28 25.49 18.76
CA ILE A 417 16.10 25.80 17.33
C ILE A 417 14.66 26.22 17.03
N THR A 418 13.68 25.49 17.57
CA THR A 418 12.25 25.78 17.37
C THR A 418 11.84 27.10 18.00
N CYS A 419 12.28 27.41 19.23
CA CYS A 419 12.01 28.69 19.87
C CYS A 419 12.58 29.87 19.06
N ASN A 420 13.79 29.73 18.52
CA ASN A 420 14.42 30.76 17.70
C ASN A 420 13.71 30.95 16.35
N LEU A 421 13.28 29.86 15.69
CA LEU A 421 12.48 29.92 14.46
C LEU A 421 11.15 30.63 14.68
N LEU A 422 10.53 30.45 15.85
CA LEU A 422 9.24 31.04 16.20
C LEU A 422 9.37 32.44 16.84
N HIS A 423 10.58 33.00 16.93
CA HIS A 423 10.88 34.28 17.59
C HIS A 423 10.43 34.35 19.08
N LEU A 424 10.48 33.21 19.78
CA LEU A 424 10.13 33.09 21.20
C LEU A 424 11.35 33.45 22.10
N GLU A 425 11.89 34.67 21.95
CA GLU A 425 13.16 35.11 22.56
C GLU A 425 13.22 35.04 24.10
N GLN A 426 12.06 34.94 24.77
CA GLN A 426 11.97 34.98 26.25
C GLN A 426 11.87 33.58 26.91
N ASN A 427 11.74 32.49 26.15
CA ASN A 427 11.48 31.13 26.67
C ASN A 427 12.51 30.09 26.17
N THR A 428 13.79 30.30 26.47
CA THR A 428 14.85 29.31 26.17
C THR A 428 14.89 28.15 27.18
N ALA A 429 14.26 28.30 28.36
CA ALA A 429 14.14 27.24 29.34
C ALA A 429 13.03 26.24 28.94
N PHE A 430 13.33 24.94 29.01
CA PHE A 430 12.40 23.87 28.69
C PHE A 430 11.15 23.94 29.60
N THR A 431 9.96 24.09 29.00
CA THR A 431 8.68 24.18 29.75
C THR A 431 8.06 22.80 29.95
N PRO A 432 7.63 22.44 31.18
CA PRO A 432 6.99 21.16 31.44
C PRO A 432 5.58 21.07 30.80
N LEU A 433 5.19 19.85 30.41
CA LEU A 433 3.97 19.54 29.67
C LEU A 433 2.69 20.11 30.30
N ASP A 434 2.58 20.08 31.63
CA ASP A 434 1.39 20.56 32.36
C ASP A 434 1.19 22.07 32.23
N HIS A 435 2.27 22.84 32.07
CA HIS A 435 2.17 24.28 31.86
C HIS A 435 1.79 24.59 30.41
N LEU A 436 2.37 23.89 29.43
CA LEU A 436 2.06 24.05 28.00
C LEU A 436 0.63 23.64 27.65
N ARG A 437 0.07 22.63 28.33
CA ARG A 437 -1.32 22.20 28.10
C ARG A 437 -2.34 23.28 28.46
N ASN A 438 -2.00 24.16 29.40
CA ASN A 438 -2.87 25.23 29.88
C ASN A 438 -2.55 26.59 29.26
N ASN A 439 -1.27 26.86 28.96
CA ASN A 439 -0.78 28.11 28.38
C ASN A 439 0.11 27.81 27.17
N LEU A 440 -0.47 27.82 25.98
CA LEU A 440 0.26 27.68 24.71
C LEU A 440 1.06 28.98 24.42
N PRO A 441 2.20 28.88 23.72
CA PRO A 441 3.05 30.04 23.43
C PRO A 441 2.33 31.05 22.53
N ASP A 442 2.60 32.34 22.79
CA ASP A 442 2.09 33.44 21.95
C ASP A 442 2.84 33.46 20.60
N LEU A 443 2.08 33.34 19.51
CA LEU A 443 2.60 33.25 18.15
C LEU A 443 2.49 34.56 17.36
N THR A 444 2.03 35.65 17.97
CA THR A 444 1.81 36.94 17.29
C THR A 444 2.98 37.42 16.44
N GLN A 445 4.20 37.43 16.99
CA GLN A 445 5.41 37.86 16.27
C GLN A 445 5.76 36.94 15.09
N CYS A 446 5.50 35.63 15.23
CA CYS A 446 5.72 34.65 14.17
C CYS A 446 4.69 34.83 13.04
N LEU A 447 3.43 35.08 13.38
CA LEU A 447 2.36 35.36 12.41
C LEU A 447 2.64 36.65 11.62
N ASP A 448 3.08 37.72 12.31
CA ASP A 448 3.48 38.97 11.67
C ASP A 448 4.65 38.75 10.68
N PHE A 449 5.65 37.96 11.06
CA PHE A 449 6.77 37.62 10.18
C PHE A 449 6.33 36.84 8.94
N LEU A 450 5.45 35.84 9.11
CA LEU A 450 4.92 35.01 8.03
C LEU A 450 4.08 35.81 7.03
N GLY A 451 3.31 36.79 7.51
CA GLY A 451 2.53 37.67 6.65
C GLY A 451 3.39 38.49 5.68
N HIS A 452 4.57 38.93 6.12
CA HIS A 452 5.48 39.73 5.30
C HIS A 452 6.43 38.89 4.44
N ASN A 453 6.76 37.65 4.85
CA ASN A 453 7.78 36.81 4.22
C ASN A 453 7.25 35.42 3.83
N GLN A 454 6.38 35.37 2.82
CA GLN A 454 5.66 34.15 2.45
C GLN A 454 6.59 32.98 2.04
N LEU A 455 7.63 33.25 1.22
CA LEU A 455 8.56 32.23 0.75
C LEU A 455 9.38 31.63 1.90
N GLN A 456 9.96 32.48 2.75
CA GLN A 456 10.69 32.06 3.95
C GLN A 456 9.78 31.26 4.90
N GLY A 457 8.51 31.66 5.01
CA GLY A 457 7.50 30.94 5.76
C GLY A 457 7.31 29.49 5.29
N THR A 458 7.25 29.23 3.98
CA THR A 458 7.12 27.84 3.48
C THR A 458 8.31 26.95 3.90
N PHE A 459 9.53 27.48 3.84
CA PHE A 459 10.72 26.74 4.27
C PHE A 459 10.79 26.55 5.78
N MET A 460 10.35 27.56 6.55
CA MET A 460 10.25 27.46 8.01
C MET A 460 9.25 26.38 8.43
N LEU A 461 8.05 26.33 7.83
CA LEU A 461 7.06 25.30 8.15
C LEU A 461 7.52 23.88 7.74
N ASN A 462 8.21 23.75 6.59
CA ASN A 462 8.86 22.50 6.19
C ASN A 462 9.94 22.07 7.19
N CYS A 463 10.75 23.01 7.69
CA CYS A 463 11.77 22.76 8.70
C CYS A 463 11.15 22.27 10.01
N LEU A 464 10.14 22.96 10.54
CA LEU A 464 9.39 22.55 11.75
C LEU A 464 8.77 21.15 11.58
N SER A 465 8.22 20.87 10.40
CA SER A 465 7.64 19.55 10.10
C SER A 465 8.70 18.45 10.07
N ASN A 466 9.87 18.71 9.49
CA ASN A 466 10.98 17.76 9.50
C ASN A 466 11.55 17.52 10.91
N ILE A 467 11.58 18.55 11.76
CA ILE A 467 11.92 18.41 13.20
C ILE A 467 10.88 17.52 13.90
N ALA A 468 9.59 17.73 13.66
CA ALA A 468 8.54 16.89 14.24
C ALA A 468 8.63 15.43 13.75
N ILE A 469 8.92 15.21 12.47
CA ILE A 469 9.09 13.87 11.88
C ILE A 469 10.39 13.21 12.35
N SER A 470 11.41 13.96 12.79
CA SER A 470 12.66 13.37 13.23
C SER A 470 12.60 12.80 14.65
N LEU A 471 11.62 13.22 15.47
CA LEU A 471 11.44 12.73 16.83
C LEU A 471 11.17 11.21 16.88
N PRO A 472 11.69 10.47 17.88
CA PRO A 472 11.51 9.02 17.98
C PRO A 472 10.02 8.65 18.15
N ALA A 473 9.56 7.64 17.40
CA ALA A 473 8.20 7.13 17.52
C ALA A 473 8.11 6.26 18.78
N ASP A 474 7.19 6.59 19.69
CA ASP A 474 7.03 5.96 21.01
C ASP A 474 7.04 4.42 20.95
N SER A 475 8.17 3.79 21.30
CA SER A 475 8.25 2.33 21.54
C SER A 475 9.38 1.93 22.50
N SER A 476 9.47 2.51 23.70
CA SER A 476 9.96 1.78 24.89
C SER A 476 9.59 2.49 26.20
N ASP A 477 9.12 1.72 27.17
CA ASP A 477 8.80 2.16 28.53
C ASP A 477 10.07 2.38 29.36
N ALA A 478 10.83 3.45 29.12
CA ALA A 478 11.90 3.89 30.03
C ALA A 478 12.38 5.35 29.81
N ILE A 479 11.66 6.34 30.39
CA ILE A 479 12.13 7.69 30.87
C ILE A 479 12.60 8.74 29.81
N PRO A 480 12.32 10.07 29.96
CA PRO A 480 11.19 10.78 30.56
C PRO A 480 10.23 11.30 29.47
N LYS A 481 9.00 10.81 29.51
CA LYS A 481 7.92 10.87 28.51
C LYS A 481 7.27 12.25 28.27
N SER A 482 8.00 13.37 28.40
CA SER A 482 7.39 14.71 28.28
C SER A 482 8.06 15.65 27.29
N SER A 483 9.37 15.59 27.06
CA SER A 483 10.08 16.63 26.30
C SER A 483 9.84 16.62 24.80
N GLY A 484 9.94 15.44 24.17
CA GLY A 484 9.60 15.29 22.75
C GLY A 484 8.13 15.61 22.46
N VAL A 485 7.22 15.25 23.38
CA VAL A 485 5.78 15.54 23.25
C VAL A 485 5.51 17.04 23.39
N CYS A 486 6.21 17.75 24.29
CA CYS A 486 6.09 19.21 24.41
C CYS A 486 6.51 19.92 23.12
N LEU A 487 7.66 19.53 22.55
CA LEU A 487 8.15 20.09 21.30
C LEU A 487 7.16 19.82 20.15
N LEU A 488 6.70 18.58 20.03
CA LEU A 488 5.71 18.18 19.05
C LEU A 488 4.40 18.97 19.19
N LEU A 489 3.96 19.23 20.43
CA LEU A 489 2.77 20.03 20.72
C LEU A 489 2.92 21.48 20.26
N VAL A 490 4.07 22.11 20.54
CA VAL A 490 4.34 23.49 20.09
C VAL A 490 4.37 23.56 18.56
N ILE A 491 5.08 22.65 17.91
CA ILE A 491 5.14 22.60 16.44
C ILE A 491 3.75 22.37 15.84
N ALA A 492 3.01 21.37 16.33
CA ALA A 492 1.66 21.08 15.85
C ALA A 492 0.71 22.26 16.09
N HIS A 493 0.83 22.95 17.23
CA HIS A 493 0.03 24.14 17.52
C HIS A 493 0.36 25.28 16.54
N THR A 494 1.65 25.52 16.26
CA THR A 494 2.06 26.56 15.30
C THR A 494 1.51 26.30 13.91
N LEU A 495 1.66 25.08 13.40
CA LEU A 495 1.12 24.67 12.09
C LEU A 495 -0.41 24.81 12.06
N PHE A 496 -1.09 24.40 13.12
CA PHE A 496 -2.55 24.50 13.22
C PHE A 496 -3.03 25.95 13.22
N THR A 497 -2.41 26.81 14.02
CA THR A 497 -2.79 28.22 14.14
C THR A 497 -2.56 28.97 12.84
N VAL A 498 -1.39 28.81 12.21
CA VAL A 498 -1.03 29.46 10.93
C VAL A 498 -1.96 29.04 9.80
N ALA A 499 -2.28 27.75 9.71
CA ALA A 499 -2.96 27.19 8.56
C ALA A 499 -4.48 27.10 8.69
N PHE A 500 -5.04 27.15 9.90
CA PHE A 500 -6.46 26.88 10.14
C PHE A 500 -7.17 27.88 11.05
N VAL A 501 -6.47 28.61 11.92
CA VAL A 501 -7.07 29.58 12.86
C VAL A 501 -6.96 31.01 12.33
N ASP A 502 -5.78 31.39 11.84
CA ASP A 502 -5.54 32.72 11.27
C ASP A 502 -6.28 32.90 9.93
N ASN A 503 -6.98 34.01 9.74
CA ASN A 503 -7.81 34.21 8.54
C ASN A 503 -6.99 34.60 7.30
N ASP A 504 -5.88 35.31 7.47
CA ASP A 504 -5.09 35.88 6.37
C ASP A 504 -4.07 34.85 5.86
N LEU A 505 -3.40 34.13 6.77
CA LEU A 505 -2.40 33.12 6.42
C LEU A 505 -2.99 31.78 5.98
N ARG A 506 -4.23 31.47 6.41
CA ARG A 506 -4.90 30.22 6.05
C ARG A 506 -4.99 30.01 4.54
N GLU A 507 -5.33 31.03 3.76
CA GLU A 507 -5.47 30.87 2.30
C GLU A 507 -4.15 30.48 1.61
N ILE A 508 -3.01 30.82 2.24
CA ILE A 508 -1.67 30.57 1.74
C ILE A 508 -1.20 29.16 2.14
N TYR A 509 -1.28 28.81 3.43
CA TYR A 509 -0.57 27.65 3.99
C TYR A 509 -1.43 26.39 4.25
N TYR A 510 -2.75 26.44 4.08
CA TYR A 510 -3.63 25.32 4.47
C TYR A 510 -3.33 23.99 3.76
N LYS A 511 -2.84 24.02 2.51
CA LYS A 511 -2.48 22.80 1.77
C LYS A 511 -1.19 22.19 2.30
N ASP A 512 -0.15 23.02 2.42
CA ASP A 512 1.17 22.57 2.87
C ASP A 512 1.08 22.00 4.29
N ALA A 513 0.46 22.73 5.22
CA ALA A 513 0.28 22.28 6.60
C ALA A 513 -0.54 20.99 6.71
N ARG A 514 -1.52 20.78 5.83
CA ARG A 514 -2.30 19.53 5.77
C ARG A 514 -1.41 18.34 5.40
N ASP A 515 -0.55 18.51 4.39
CA ASP A 515 0.38 17.47 3.93
C ASP A 515 1.45 17.21 5.00
N HIS A 516 1.90 18.25 5.71
CA HIS A 516 2.76 18.12 6.89
C HIS A 516 2.08 17.31 8.00
N PHE A 517 0.83 17.60 8.34
CA PHE A 517 0.10 16.85 9.35
C PHE A 517 -0.12 15.39 8.97
N GLU A 518 -0.30 15.07 7.68
CA GLU A 518 -0.35 13.68 7.21
C GLU A 518 0.96 12.94 7.55
N ALA A 519 2.12 13.55 7.27
CA ALA A 519 3.42 12.97 7.56
C ALA A 519 3.68 12.86 9.07
N ILE A 520 3.41 13.91 9.84
CA ILE A 520 3.58 13.96 11.29
C ILE A 520 2.69 12.93 11.98
N CYS A 521 1.39 12.89 11.68
CA CYS A 521 0.44 11.98 12.33
C CYS A 521 0.68 10.51 11.95
N ARG A 522 1.30 10.23 10.80
CA ARG A 522 1.70 8.87 10.41
C ARG A 522 2.81 8.31 11.31
N LYS A 523 3.71 9.17 11.82
CA LYS A 523 4.76 8.82 12.77
C LYS A 523 4.30 8.95 14.23
N HIS A 524 3.55 10.00 14.56
CA HIS A 524 3.06 10.32 15.90
C HIS A 524 1.53 10.44 15.93
N PRO A 525 0.78 9.33 16.03
CA PRO A 525 -0.70 9.35 16.03
C PRO A 525 -1.32 10.15 17.17
N VAL A 526 -0.58 10.40 18.27
CA VAL A 526 -1.03 11.18 19.43
C VAL A 526 -1.41 12.62 19.05
N VAL A 527 -0.80 13.17 17.99
CA VAL A 527 -1.10 14.54 17.50
C VAL A 527 -2.56 14.69 17.08
N ILE A 528 -3.20 13.63 16.59
CA ILE A 528 -4.60 13.63 16.16
C ILE A 528 -5.53 14.00 17.34
N SER A 529 -5.22 13.57 18.56
CA SER A 529 -5.98 13.92 19.77
C SER A 529 -5.90 15.42 20.09
N PHE A 530 -4.73 16.04 19.91
CA PHE A 530 -4.57 17.49 20.10
C PHE A 530 -5.31 18.28 19.01
N LEU A 531 -5.15 17.87 17.75
CA LEU A 531 -5.85 18.48 16.62
C LEU A 531 -7.36 18.43 16.80
N LEU A 532 -7.91 17.32 17.30
CA LEU A 532 -9.35 17.21 17.57
C LEU A 532 -9.84 18.25 18.59
N ARG A 533 -9.10 18.44 19.69
CA ARG A 533 -9.45 19.41 20.75
C ARG A 533 -9.41 20.83 20.21
N TRP A 534 -8.32 21.21 19.55
CA TRP A 534 -8.19 22.55 18.97
C TRP A 534 -9.21 22.82 17.87
N THR A 535 -9.52 21.82 17.05
CA THR A 535 -10.59 21.90 16.03
C THR A 535 -11.96 22.08 16.69
N SER A 536 -12.21 21.44 17.83
CA SER A 536 -13.45 21.62 18.59
C SER A 536 -13.56 23.02 19.20
N ASP A 537 -12.46 23.57 19.72
CA ASP A 537 -12.42 24.92 20.30
C ASP A 537 -12.63 26.02 19.23
N HIS A 538 -12.09 25.80 18.02
CA HIS A 538 -12.16 26.74 16.88
C HIS A 538 -13.16 26.27 15.81
N PHE A 539 -14.15 25.45 16.16
CA PHE A 539 -15.03 24.82 15.17
C PHE A 539 -15.84 25.86 14.36
N SER A 540 -16.19 27.00 14.98
CA SER A 540 -16.92 28.11 14.35
C SER A 540 -16.12 28.83 13.26
N THR A 541 -14.79 28.82 13.32
CA THR A 541 -13.94 29.46 12.29
C THR A 541 -13.52 28.48 11.19
N MET A 542 -13.39 27.18 11.52
CA MET A 542 -12.95 26.16 10.57
C MET A 542 -14.09 25.55 9.75
N GLU A 543 -15.24 25.26 10.37
CA GLU A 543 -16.40 24.59 9.76
C GLU A 543 -16.01 23.43 8.79
N GLY A 544 -16.13 23.62 7.47
CA GLY A 544 -15.80 22.62 6.45
C GLY A 544 -14.30 22.27 6.34
N MET A 545 -13.41 23.16 6.78
CA MET A 545 -11.96 22.94 6.79
C MET A 545 -11.54 21.87 7.81
N ALA A 546 -12.33 21.67 8.87
CA ALA A 546 -12.12 20.60 9.84
C ALA A 546 -12.16 19.23 9.17
N LEU A 547 -13.19 18.99 8.34
CA LEU A 547 -13.28 17.78 7.53
C LEU A 547 -12.08 17.71 6.57
N TYR A 548 -11.76 18.78 5.85
CA TYR A 548 -10.65 18.79 4.89
C TYR A 548 -9.32 18.32 5.51
N LEU A 549 -8.98 18.80 6.71
CA LEU A 549 -7.81 18.35 7.47
C LEU A 549 -7.90 16.85 7.81
N PHE A 550 -8.99 16.41 8.44
CA PHE A 550 -9.14 15.02 8.90
C PHE A 550 -9.25 13.99 7.76
N HIS A 551 -9.53 14.42 6.52
CA HIS A 551 -9.49 13.54 5.35
C HIS A 551 -8.08 13.08 4.94
N SER A 552 -7.01 13.80 5.29
CA SER A 552 -5.63 13.32 5.05
C SER A 552 -5.03 12.57 6.24
N LEU A 553 -5.63 12.67 7.43
CA LEU A 553 -5.04 12.08 8.63
C LEU A 553 -5.19 10.54 8.65
N PRO A 554 -4.16 9.79 9.08
CA PRO A 554 -4.21 8.33 9.18
C PRO A 554 -4.96 7.86 10.43
N LEU A 555 -6.29 8.03 10.46
CA LEU A 555 -7.16 7.66 11.59
C LEU A 555 -7.11 6.17 11.95
N GLU A 556 -6.73 5.30 11.01
CA GLU A 556 -6.57 3.86 11.22
C GLU A 556 -5.48 3.48 12.24
N ARG A 557 -4.54 4.40 12.49
CA ARG A 557 -3.42 4.23 13.44
C ARG A 557 -3.62 4.98 14.76
N TRP A 558 -4.75 5.67 14.91
CA TRP A 558 -4.99 6.54 16.04
C TRP A 558 -5.53 5.78 17.26
N ASN A 559 -4.81 5.88 18.38
CA ASN A 559 -5.25 5.37 19.67
C ASN A 559 -6.07 6.43 20.41
N ILE A 560 -7.39 6.38 20.22
CA ILE A 560 -8.31 7.34 20.84
C ILE A 560 -8.37 7.18 22.37
N THR A 561 -8.39 8.29 23.11
CA THR A 561 -8.51 8.31 24.57
C THR A 561 -9.94 8.64 25.04
N GLN A 562 -10.23 8.42 26.32
CA GLN A 562 -11.54 8.76 26.90
C GLN A 562 -11.84 10.27 26.84
N ASP A 563 -10.84 11.12 27.02
CA ASP A 563 -10.98 12.57 26.86
C ASP A 563 -11.42 12.94 25.43
N ASP A 564 -10.87 12.27 24.43
CA ASP A 564 -11.19 12.51 23.03
C ASP A 564 -12.63 12.08 22.70
N LEU A 565 -13.10 10.98 23.31
CA LEU A 565 -14.49 10.56 23.23
C LEU A 565 -15.45 11.61 23.81
N ASN A 566 -15.07 12.31 24.89
CA ASN A 566 -15.89 13.39 25.45
C ASN A 566 -16.03 14.57 24.48
N VAL A 567 -14.96 14.91 23.74
CA VAL A 567 -15.01 15.94 22.69
C VAL A 567 -15.90 15.49 21.53
N ILE A 568 -15.75 14.25 21.07
CA ILE A 568 -16.62 13.68 20.02
C ILE A 568 -18.08 13.67 20.48
N ARG A 569 -18.34 13.34 21.74
CA ARG A 569 -19.68 13.40 22.35
C ARG A 569 -20.23 14.82 22.30
N GLN A 570 -19.44 15.83 22.67
CA GLN A 570 -19.87 17.23 22.59
C GLN A 570 -20.25 17.61 21.15
N LEU A 571 -19.40 17.28 20.17
CA LEU A 571 -19.64 17.57 18.74
C LEU A 571 -20.89 16.87 18.19
N LEU A 572 -21.12 15.60 18.57
CA LEU A 572 -22.33 14.86 18.17
C LEU A 572 -23.61 15.41 18.79
N CYS A 573 -23.52 16.03 19.97
CA CYS A 573 -24.68 16.44 20.76
C CYS A 573 -25.07 17.92 20.58
N GLN A 574 -24.44 18.67 19.67
CA GLN A 574 -24.66 20.12 19.45
C GLN A 574 -26.00 20.46 18.75
N GLY A 575 -26.82 19.48 18.37
CA GLY A 575 -28.16 19.67 17.82
C GLY A 575 -28.23 19.77 16.27
N PRO A 576 -29.45 19.70 15.69
CA PRO A 576 -29.67 19.58 14.23
C PRO A 576 -29.34 20.84 13.41
N SER A 577 -29.12 22.00 14.03
CA SER A 577 -28.60 23.20 13.34
C SER A 577 -27.10 23.11 13.04
N ALA A 578 -26.39 22.15 13.65
CA ALA A 578 -24.94 21.92 13.48
C ALA A 578 -24.67 20.65 12.64
N ASN A 579 -25.23 20.60 11.42
CA ASN A 579 -25.05 19.46 10.50
C ASN A 579 -23.56 19.18 10.21
N VAL A 580 -22.71 20.21 10.20
CA VAL A 580 -21.27 20.08 9.90
C VAL A 580 -20.51 19.41 11.05
N SER A 581 -20.73 19.81 12.30
CA SER A 581 -20.06 19.18 13.47
C SER A 581 -20.51 17.74 13.67
N THR A 582 -21.79 17.48 13.47
CA THR A 582 -22.35 16.12 13.52
C THR A 582 -21.75 15.25 12.42
N SER A 583 -21.65 15.75 11.19
CA SER A 583 -21.05 15.03 10.06
C SER A 583 -19.55 14.77 10.27
N PHE A 584 -18.83 15.75 10.84
CA PHE A 584 -17.42 15.62 11.21
C PHE A 584 -17.20 14.52 12.25
N ALA A 585 -18.00 14.51 13.32
CA ALA A 585 -17.88 13.48 14.35
C ALA A 585 -18.27 12.08 13.83
N ARG A 586 -19.27 11.97 12.93
CA ARG A 586 -19.59 10.71 12.24
C ARG A 586 -18.42 10.22 11.40
N TYR A 587 -17.79 11.11 10.62
CA TYR A 587 -16.63 10.77 9.79
C TYR A 587 -15.49 10.20 10.63
N ILE A 588 -15.15 10.82 11.76
CA ILE A 588 -14.10 10.32 12.65
C ILE A 588 -14.43 8.89 13.10
N ILE A 589 -15.62 8.67 13.66
CA ILE A 589 -16.03 7.36 14.19
C ILE A 589 -16.04 6.28 13.10
N GLU A 590 -16.44 6.62 11.87
CA GLU A 590 -16.46 5.67 10.75
C GLU A 590 -15.07 5.15 10.36
N HIS A 591 -14.05 6.00 10.47
CA HIS A 591 -12.67 5.72 10.04
C HIS A 591 -11.76 5.26 11.19
N LEU A 592 -12.29 5.07 12.40
CA LEU A 592 -11.56 4.41 13.49
C LEU A 592 -11.32 2.93 13.16
N ASN A 593 -10.12 2.45 13.49
CA ASN A 593 -9.79 1.04 13.37
C ASN A 593 -10.38 0.24 14.53
N LEU A 594 -11.53 -0.39 14.27
CA LEU A 594 -12.28 -1.20 15.23
C LEU A 594 -12.08 -2.71 14.98
N GLU A 595 -11.08 -3.07 14.18
CA GLU A 595 -10.78 -4.45 13.83
C GLU A 595 -9.86 -5.10 14.88
N TYR A 596 -9.62 -6.40 14.71
CA TYR A 596 -8.69 -7.14 15.56
C TYR A 596 -7.25 -6.91 15.09
N ASP A 597 -6.37 -6.56 16.02
CA ASP A 597 -4.93 -6.55 15.81
C ASP A 597 -4.44 -8.02 15.74
N PRO A 598 -3.50 -8.38 14.84
CA PRO A 598 -2.82 -9.68 14.88
C PRO A 598 -2.13 -10.00 16.22
N LYS A 599 -1.87 -9.00 17.08
CA LYS A 599 -1.42 -9.23 18.46
C LYS A 599 -2.43 -10.09 19.22
N LYS A 600 -1.98 -11.25 19.68
CA LYS A 600 -2.79 -12.20 20.45
C LYS A 600 -2.78 -11.78 21.92
N ASP A 601 -3.95 -11.84 22.55
CA ASP A 601 -4.04 -11.82 24.00
C ASP A 601 -3.53 -13.19 24.51
N ASP A 602 -2.68 -13.17 25.53
CA ASP A 602 -2.25 -14.41 26.19
C ASP A 602 -3.36 -15.03 27.04
N LEU A 603 -4.40 -14.25 27.38
CA LEU A 603 -5.53 -14.72 28.18
C LEU A 603 -6.57 -15.49 27.33
N PRO A 604 -6.92 -16.73 27.70
CA PRO A 604 -8.00 -17.46 27.05
C PRO A 604 -9.36 -16.80 27.38
N SER A 605 -10.24 -16.72 26.39
CA SER A 605 -11.62 -16.26 26.63
C SER A 605 -12.35 -17.26 27.51
N LYS A 606 -12.91 -16.80 28.64
CA LYS A 606 -13.68 -17.65 29.57
C LYS A 606 -14.90 -18.32 28.89
N TRP A 607 -15.46 -17.68 27.87
CA TRP A 607 -16.70 -18.10 27.21
C TRP A 607 -16.48 -18.71 25.82
N GLN A 608 -15.26 -18.60 25.29
CA GLN A 608 -14.81 -19.25 24.06
C GLN A 608 -13.44 -19.92 24.30
N PRO A 609 -13.38 -20.91 25.22
CA PRO A 609 -12.10 -21.48 25.69
C PRO A 609 -11.32 -22.24 24.63
N TRP A 610 -11.97 -22.64 23.53
CA TRP A 610 -11.32 -23.29 22.38
C TRP A 610 -10.52 -22.31 21.50
N ASN A 611 -10.47 -21.01 21.85
CA ASN A 611 -9.66 -20.03 21.14
C ASN A 611 -9.00 -19.01 22.08
N LYS A 612 -7.77 -18.59 21.74
CA LYS A 612 -7.13 -17.42 22.37
C LYS A 612 -7.79 -16.14 21.87
N ARG A 613 -8.06 -15.20 22.77
CA ARG A 613 -8.73 -13.94 22.42
C ARG A 613 -7.78 -13.12 21.53
N LYS A 614 -8.31 -12.53 20.45
CA LYS A 614 -7.58 -11.49 19.71
C LYS A 614 -7.85 -10.14 20.38
N CYS A 615 -6.84 -9.31 20.51
CA CYS A 615 -7.04 -7.95 20.98
C CYS A 615 -7.56 -7.09 19.82
N PRO A 616 -8.66 -6.34 19.98
CA PRO A 616 -8.98 -5.25 19.07
C PRO A 616 -7.85 -4.22 19.08
N PHE A 617 -7.69 -3.51 17.97
CA PHE A 617 -6.73 -2.40 17.89
C PHE A 617 -7.03 -1.34 18.95
N LEU A 618 -8.31 -0.95 19.08
CA LEU A 618 -8.77 -0.11 20.18
C LEU A 618 -9.16 -0.96 21.39
N PRO A 619 -8.77 -0.58 22.63
CA PRO A 619 -9.12 -1.34 23.83
C PRO A 619 -10.63 -1.58 24.00
N TYR A 620 -11.00 -2.67 24.67
CA TYR A 620 -12.41 -3.03 24.88
C TYR A 620 -13.21 -1.97 25.65
N GLU A 621 -12.53 -1.22 26.52
CA GLU A 621 -13.08 -0.09 27.26
C GLU A 621 -13.55 1.02 26.31
N ILE A 622 -12.79 1.29 25.24
CA ILE A 622 -13.17 2.27 24.20
C ILE A 622 -14.37 1.77 23.39
N HIS A 623 -14.45 0.47 23.09
CA HIS A 623 -15.62 -0.10 22.42
C HIS A 623 -16.89 0.03 23.27
N GLU A 624 -16.80 -0.18 24.58
CA GLU A 624 -17.91 0.01 25.52
C GLU A 624 -18.32 1.49 25.59
N GLU A 625 -17.38 2.40 25.82
CA GLU A 625 -17.68 3.84 25.92
C GLU A 625 -18.24 4.40 24.61
N LEU A 626 -17.73 3.97 23.45
CA LEU A 626 -18.27 4.38 22.16
C LEU A 626 -19.71 3.89 21.94
N ALA A 627 -20.05 2.67 22.36
CA ALA A 627 -21.42 2.18 22.32
C ALA A 627 -22.34 3.03 23.21
N PHE A 628 -21.91 3.37 24.40
CA PHE A 628 -22.72 4.20 25.28
C PHE A 628 -22.85 5.66 24.82
N LEU A 629 -21.78 6.24 24.27
CA LEU A 629 -21.77 7.58 23.69
C LEU A 629 -22.76 7.69 22.53
N LEU A 630 -22.78 6.69 21.64
CA LEU A 630 -23.72 6.64 20.52
C LEU A 630 -25.18 6.45 20.99
N LEU A 631 -25.40 5.70 22.08
CA LEU A 631 -26.73 5.58 22.70
C LEU A 631 -27.20 6.91 23.32
N ASP A 632 -26.31 7.63 24.00
CA ASP A 632 -26.60 8.98 24.54
C ASP A 632 -26.91 9.97 23.42
N ALA A 633 -26.13 9.96 22.34
CA ALA A 633 -26.42 10.78 21.16
C ALA A 633 -27.83 10.46 20.60
N CYS A 634 -28.17 9.18 20.45
CA CYS A 634 -29.51 8.76 20.03
C CYS A 634 -30.64 9.27 20.94
N GLN A 635 -30.41 9.34 22.26
CA GLN A 635 -31.38 9.87 23.21
C GLN A 635 -31.56 11.39 23.03
N LYS A 636 -30.48 12.15 22.80
CA LYS A 636 -30.57 13.61 22.59
C LYS A 636 -31.21 14.00 21.26
N TYR A 637 -30.93 13.29 20.16
CA TYR A 637 -31.63 13.48 18.88
C TYR A 637 -33.13 13.15 18.96
N ARG A 638 -33.56 12.54 20.06
CA ARG A 638 -34.93 12.17 20.35
C ARG A 638 -35.28 12.46 21.82
N SER A 639 -35.24 13.73 22.22
CA SER A 639 -35.84 14.14 23.50
C SER A 639 -37.32 13.76 23.48
N LEU A 640 -37.68 12.76 24.29
CA LEU A 640 -39.05 12.26 24.42
C LEU A 640 -39.88 13.34 25.13
N ARG A 641 -40.90 13.90 24.47
CA ARG A 641 -41.84 14.80 25.15
C ARG A 641 -42.59 14.02 26.24
N ASP A 642 -42.84 14.65 27.39
CA ASP A 642 -43.59 14.09 28.53
C ASP A 642 -45.01 13.57 28.18
N THR A 643 -45.50 13.87 26.97
CA THR A 643 -46.84 13.52 26.49
C THR A 643 -46.90 12.23 25.66
N GLU A 644 -45.77 11.63 25.26
CA GLU A 644 -45.77 10.34 24.54
C GLU A 644 -46.00 9.17 25.51
N LYS A 645 -47.28 8.78 25.65
CA LYS A 645 -47.67 7.52 26.31
C LYS A 645 -47.04 6.36 25.52
N GLY A 646 -46.02 5.72 26.10
CA GLY A 646 -45.41 4.51 25.55
C GLY A 646 -43.87 4.49 25.39
N ALA A 647 -43.14 5.51 25.82
CA ALA A 647 -41.66 5.44 25.78
C ALA A 647 -41.05 4.72 27.00
N ASP A 648 -41.73 3.75 27.60
CA ASP A 648 -41.42 3.27 28.96
C ASP A 648 -40.09 2.53 29.04
N LEU A 649 -39.69 1.77 28.01
CA LEU A 649 -38.36 1.15 27.93
C LEU A 649 -37.26 2.20 27.87
N VAL A 650 -37.40 3.16 26.94
CA VAL A 650 -36.39 4.20 26.71
C VAL A 650 -36.30 5.11 27.92
N ARG A 651 -37.42 5.44 28.58
CA ARG A 651 -37.47 6.28 29.78
C ARG A 651 -36.93 5.57 31.02
N ALA A 652 -37.32 4.31 31.25
CA ALA A 652 -36.79 3.52 32.37
C ALA A 652 -35.27 3.41 32.26
N VAL A 653 -34.77 3.07 31.07
CA VAL A 653 -33.34 2.96 30.84
C VAL A 653 -32.64 4.32 30.86
N ALA A 654 -33.19 5.36 30.21
CA ALA A 654 -32.62 6.71 30.24
C ALA A 654 -32.50 7.25 31.68
N SER A 655 -33.50 7.01 32.54
CA SER A 655 -33.44 7.41 33.96
C SER A 655 -32.29 6.71 34.71
N THR A 656 -32.05 5.43 34.43
CA THR A 656 -30.91 4.70 35.02
C THR A 656 -29.57 5.09 34.39
N MET A 657 -29.54 5.43 33.10
CA MET A 657 -28.35 5.91 32.40
C MET A 657 -27.93 7.31 32.86
N ALA A 658 -28.88 8.16 33.28
CA ALA A 658 -28.61 9.47 33.86
C ALA A 658 -27.73 9.41 35.12
N ASN A 659 -27.79 8.29 35.87
CA ASN A 659 -26.89 8.06 37.02
C ASN A 659 -25.41 7.91 36.60
N TYR A 660 -25.16 7.58 35.33
CA TYR A 660 -23.84 7.28 34.79
C TYR A 660 -23.33 8.37 33.83
N LEU A 661 -24.20 9.23 33.31
CA LEU A 661 -23.88 10.31 32.39
C LEU A 661 -24.75 11.54 32.72
N PRO A 662 -24.17 12.71 33.05
CA PRO A 662 -24.96 13.92 33.28
C PRO A 662 -25.64 14.34 31.97
N ILE A 663 -26.96 14.28 31.95
CA ILE A 663 -27.79 14.76 30.84
C ILE A 663 -27.95 16.27 31.08
N SER A 664 -27.40 17.09 30.20
CA SER A 664 -27.74 18.52 30.18
C SER A 664 -29.09 18.66 29.48
N GLU A 665 -30.13 18.94 30.27
CA GLU A 665 -31.49 19.23 29.81
C GLU A 665 -31.49 20.56 29.06
N GLN A 666 -31.35 20.51 27.73
CA GLN A 666 -31.76 21.61 26.86
C GLN A 666 -32.67 21.05 25.76
N ASP A 667 -33.95 21.41 25.86
CA ASP A 667 -35.01 21.05 24.92
C ASP A 667 -34.71 21.61 23.52
N LEU A 668 -34.46 20.72 22.55
CA LEU A 668 -34.33 21.07 21.14
C LEU A 668 -35.59 20.68 20.35
N PRO A 669 -36.10 21.55 19.46
CA PRO A 669 -37.22 21.21 18.58
C PRO A 669 -36.77 20.22 17.49
N ALA A 670 -37.57 19.20 17.24
CA ALA A 670 -37.28 18.11 16.29
C ALA A 670 -37.40 18.53 14.81
N PRO A 671 -36.51 18.03 13.93
CA PRO A 671 -36.87 17.78 12.53
C PRO A 671 -36.43 16.41 11.97
N SER A 672 -36.78 16.19 10.71
CA SER A 672 -36.86 14.97 9.88
C SER A 672 -35.59 14.11 9.64
N VAL A 673 -34.46 14.37 10.30
CA VAL A 673 -33.13 13.76 10.01
C VAL A 673 -32.83 12.53 10.89
N THR A 674 -33.82 12.05 11.66
CA THR A 674 -33.61 10.99 12.66
C THR A 674 -33.32 9.62 12.05
N ALA A 675 -34.01 9.23 10.98
CA ALA A 675 -33.93 7.87 10.44
C ALA A 675 -32.53 7.50 9.89
N GLU A 676 -31.89 8.42 9.14
CA GLU A 676 -30.55 8.21 8.60
C GLU A 676 -29.50 8.09 9.70
N PHE A 677 -29.60 8.92 10.74
CA PHE A 677 -28.72 8.83 11.90
C PHE A 677 -28.91 7.51 12.67
N PHE A 678 -30.15 7.06 12.84
CA PHE A 678 -30.43 5.76 13.46
C PHE A 678 -29.88 4.59 12.62
N ASP A 679 -30.00 4.65 11.30
CA ASP A 679 -29.43 3.62 10.42
C ASP A 679 -27.89 3.60 10.45
N TRP A 680 -27.28 4.78 10.51
CA TRP A 680 -25.83 4.94 10.70
C TRP A 680 -25.37 4.37 12.06
N THR A 681 -26.04 4.74 13.16
CA THR A 681 -25.69 4.23 14.50
C THR A 681 -25.86 2.72 14.60
N TRP A 682 -26.91 2.14 14.03
CA TRP A 682 -27.06 0.67 13.93
C TRP A 682 -25.87 0.04 13.19
N SER A 683 -25.46 0.63 12.07
CA SER A 683 -24.32 0.15 11.28
C SER A 683 -23.01 0.20 12.09
N MET A 684 -22.83 1.27 12.87
CA MET A 684 -21.69 1.45 13.74
C MET A 684 -21.68 0.45 14.91
N MET A 685 -22.80 0.27 15.59
CA MET A 685 -22.96 -0.69 16.71
C MET A 685 -22.61 -2.13 16.32
N MET A 686 -22.95 -2.54 15.10
CA MET A 686 -22.63 -3.88 14.60
C MET A 686 -21.12 -4.07 14.27
N ARG A 687 -20.37 -2.99 14.04
CA ARG A 687 -18.91 -3.05 13.82
C ARG A 687 -18.13 -3.23 15.12
N LEU A 688 -18.64 -2.71 16.25
CA LEU A 688 -18.03 -2.80 17.57
C LEU A 688 -17.94 -4.26 18.07
N LYS A 689 -16.88 -4.58 18.81
CA LYS A 689 -16.63 -5.93 19.35
C LYS A 689 -17.28 -6.14 20.72
N LEU A 690 -18.56 -5.76 20.85
CA LEU A 690 -19.29 -5.76 22.12
C LEU A 690 -19.40 -7.15 22.75
N TYR A 691 -19.53 -8.20 21.92
CA TYR A 691 -19.52 -9.57 22.44
C TYR A 691 -18.12 -9.95 22.97
N ASP A 692 -17.02 -9.38 22.53
CA ASP A 692 -15.74 -9.77 23.12
C ASP A 692 -15.36 -8.91 24.33
N CYS A 693 -16.05 -7.79 24.59
CA CYS A 693 -15.83 -6.95 25.78
C CYS A 693 -16.02 -7.73 27.10
N PRO A 694 -15.30 -7.33 28.18
CA PRO A 694 -15.61 -7.82 29.53
C PRO A 694 -17.05 -7.45 29.90
N ILE A 695 -17.63 -8.19 30.85
CA ILE A 695 -19.00 -7.93 31.31
C ILE A 695 -19.04 -6.53 31.94
N SER A 696 -19.88 -5.67 31.38
CA SER A 696 -20.03 -4.30 31.87
C SER A 696 -20.92 -4.29 33.12
N PRO A 697 -20.45 -3.79 34.27
CA PRO A 697 -21.27 -3.65 35.47
C PRO A 697 -22.41 -2.64 35.22
N ARG A 698 -22.10 -1.56 34.50
CA ARG A 698 -23.03 -0.51 34.08
C ARG A 698 -24.16 -1.08 33.21
N ALA A 699 -23.82 -1.84 32.15
CA ALA A 699 -24.83 -2.46 31.31
C ALA A 699 -25.70 -3.47 32.09
N SER A 700 -25.08 -4.23 33.00
CA SER A 700 -25.77 -5.23 33.81
C SER A 700 -26.75 -4.62 34.81
N GLU A 701 -26.45 -3.43 35.36
CA GLU A 701 -27.40 -2.71 36.21
C GLU A 701 -28.57 -2.13 35.41
N ILE A 702 -28.26 -1.49 34.27
CA ILE A 702 -29.28 -0.93 33.39
C ILE A 702 -30.22 -2.03 32.89
N GLU A 703 -29.70 -3.22 32.55
CA GLU A 703 -30.50 -4.35 32.07
C GLU A 703 -31.56 -4.82 33.09
N LYS A 704 -31.33 -4.63 34.41
CA LYS A 704 -32.33 -4.98 35.44
C LYS A 704 -33.62 -4.18 35.32
N SER A 705 -33.56 -2.98 34.72
CA SER A 705 -34.75 -2.16 34.44
C SER A 705 -35.58 -2.68 33.27
N VAL A 706 -35.00 -3.57 32.43
CA VAL A 706 -35.65 -4.14 31.24
C VAL A 706 -36.51 -5.34 31.65
N THR A 707 -37.76 -5.06 32.03
CA THR A 707 -38.72 -6.10 32.44
C THR A 707 -39.47 -6.70 31.24
N ILE A 708 -40.04 -7.89 31.43
CA ILE A 708 -40.81 -8.60 30.39
C ILE A 708 -42.06 -7.82 29.92
N SER A 709 -42.72 -7.07 30.81
CA SER A 709 -43.88 -6.24 30.45
C SER A 709 -43.45 -5.14 29.48
N ILE A 710 -42.39 -4.42 29.83
CA ILE A 710 -41.80 -3.37 29.01
C ILE A 710 -41.39 -3.91 27.64
N LEU A 711 -40.73 -5.07 27.56
CA LEU A 711 -40.35 -5.69 26.28
C LEU A 711 -41.56 -6.02 25.40
N ARG A 712 -42.65 -6.55 25.98
CA ARG A 712 -43.89 -6.87 25.25
C ARG A 712 -44.60 -5.62 24.77
N ASP A 713 -44.68 -4.60 25.61
CA ASP A 713 -45.26 -3.31 25.23
C ASP A 713 -44.47 -2.71 24.06
N THR A 714 -43.13 -2.65 24.19
CA THR A 714 -42.19 -2.17 23.14
C THR A 714 -42.41 -2.88 21.80
N LEU A 715 -42.70 -4.18 21.83
CA LEU A 715 -42.90 -5.00 20.65
C LEU A 715 -44.21 -4.72 19.92
N HIS A 716 -45.30 -4.45 20.64
CA HIS A 716 -46.66 -4.43 20.06
C HIS A 716 -47.27 -3.04 19.90
N ASN A 717 -46.98 -2.11 20.82
CA ASN A 717 -47.82 -0.92 21.02
C ASN A 717 -47.21 0.41 20.55
N HIS A 718 -45.94 0.43 20.10
CA HIS A 718 -45.21 1.67 19.84
C HIS A 718 -44.91 1.94 18.36
N PRO A 719 -44.78 3.22 17.96
CA PRO A 719 -44.36 3.59 16.62
C PRO A 719 -42.96 3.05 16.30
N ASP A 720 -42.74 2.67 15.03
CA ASP A 720 -41.55 1.93 14.56
C ASP A 720 -40.23 2.57 14.99
N THR A 721 -40.17 3.89 15.02
CA THR A 721 -38.95 4.60 15.45
C THR A 721 -38.67 4.44 16.94
N VAL A 722 -39.66 4.49 17.84
CA VAL A 722 -39.46 4.29 19.31
C VAL A 722 -39.02 2.86 19.55
N ALA A 723 -39.73 1.93 18.92
CA ALA A 723 -39.46 0.52 19.04
C ALA A 723 -38.07 0.15 18.50
N SER A 724 -37.60 0.80 17.42
CA SER A 724 -36.25 0.59 16.88
C SER A 724 -35.14 1.11 17.79
N HIS A 725 -35.33 2.28 18.42
CA HIS A 725 -34.39 2.77 19.42
C HIS A 725 -34.35 1.86 20.67
N GLY A 726 -35.51 1.41 21.14
CA GLY A 726 -35.61 0.41 22.21
C GLY A 726 -34.91 -0.92 21.85
N ALA A 727 -35.01 -1.36 20.59
CA ALA A 727 -34.30 -2.52 20.08
C ALA A 727 -32.78 -2.32 20.04
N LEU A 728 -32.28 -1.13 19.64
CA LEU A 728 -30.85 -0.80 19.62
C LEU A 728 -30.26 -0.84 21.03
N LEU A 729 -30.96 -0.22 21.97
CA LEU A 729 -30.60 -0.22 23.38
C LEU A 729 -30.57 -1.63 23.96
N THR A 730 -31.60 -2.42 23.68
CA THR A 730 -31.69 -3.82 24.10
C THR A 730 -30.53 -4.64 23.53
N TYR A 731 -30.14 -4.41 22.27
CA TYR A 731 -29.00 -5.09 21.64
C TYR A 731 -27.67 -4.81 22.37
N VAL A 732 -27.35 -3.53 22.63
CA VAL A 732 -26.11 -3.16 23.31
C VAL A 732 -26.05 -3.73 24.73
N LEU A 733 -27.12 -3.54 25.51
CA LEU A 733 -27.21 -4.06 26.88
C LEU A 733 -27.11 -5.58 26.90
N PHE A 734 -27.82 -6.26 26.01
CA PHE A 734 -27.79 -7.72 25.92
C PHE A 734 -26.38 -8.26 25.66
N LEU A 735 -25.61 -7.66 24.74
CA LEU A 735 -24.25 -8.11 24.42
C LEU A 735 -23.23 -7.83 25.54
N LEU A 736 -23.35 -6.71 26.24
CA LEU A 736 -22.43 -6.33 27.33
C LEU A 736 -22.78 -6.98 28.69
N SER A 737 -23.99 -7.55 28.80
CA SER A 737 -24.48 -8.21 30.01
C SER A 737 -24.07 -9.68 30.12
N PRO A 738 -24.18 -10.30 31.32
CA PRO A 738 -24.06 -11.75 31.48
C PRO A 738 -25.17 -12.54 30.78
N THR A 739 -26.28 -11.92 30.39
CA THR A 739 -27.45 -12.59 29.78
C THR A 739 -27.09 -13.23 28.44
N SER A 740 -26.15 -12.68 27.67
CA SER A 740 -25.67 -13.28 26.41
C SER A 740 -24.56 -14.32 26.58
N ARG A 741 -24.06 -14.54 27.81
CA ARG A 741 -22.83 -15.32 28.08
C ARG A 741 -23.05 -16.70 28.67
N HIS A 742 -24.21 -16.89 29.27
CA HIS A 742 -24.53 -18.11 29.98
C HIS A 742 -25.99 -18.49 29.78
N PHE A 743 -26.24 -19.73 29.36
CA PHE A 743 -27.59 -20.22 29.03
C PHE A 743 -28.60 -20.01 30.17
N LEU A 744 -28.28 -20.39 31.42
CA LEU A 744 -29.21 -20.18 32.55
C LEU A 744 -29.53 -18.69 32.82
N ARG A 745 -28.59 -17.77 32.52
CA ARG A 745 -28.82 -16.33 32.66
C ARG A 745 -29.63 -15.81 31.48
N PHE A 746 -29.40 -16.36 30.29
CA PHE A 746 -30.18 -16.09 29.10
C PHE A 746 -31.66 -16.44 29.30
N GLU A 747 -31.95 -17.61 29.86
CA GLU A 747 -33.32 -18.05 30.15
C GLU A 747 -33.97 -17.17 31.24
N ALA A 748 -33.30 -16.99 32.38
CA ALA A 748 -33.80 -16.16 33.49
C ALA A 748 -33.97 -14.68 33.11
N GLY A 749 -33.13 -14.17 32.22
CA GLY A 749 -33.11 -12.77 31.76
C GLY A 749 -33.97 -12.49 30.53
N HIS A 750 -34.89 -13.39 30.17
CA HIS A 750 -35.78 -13.24 29.00
C HIS A 750 -35.04 -13.03 27.66
N GLY A 751 -33.93 -13.73 27.46
CA GLY A 751 -33.05 -13.60 26.29
C GLY A 751 -33.77 -13.76 24.95
N TRP A 752 -34.70 -14.72 24.84
CA TRP A 752 -35.52 -14.91 23.63
C TRP A 752 -36.39 -13.71 23.29
N MET A 753 -36.98 -13.05 24.29
CA MET A 753 -37.81 -11.87 24.07
C MET A 753 -36.98 -10.66 23.66
N LYS A 754 -35.76 -10.52 24.20
CA LYS A 754 -34.78 -9.51 23.76
C LYS A 754 -34.39 -9.73 22.30
N LEU A 755 -34.05 -10.96 21.92
CA LEU A 755 -33.76 -11.30 20.51
C LEU A 755 -34.97 -11.08 19.59
N LEU A 756 -36.20 -11.37 20.06
CA LEU A 756 -37.42 -11.16 19.29
C LEU A 756 -37.70 -9.66 19.06
N LEU A 757 -37.45 -8.81 20.06
CA LEU A 757 -37.54 -7.36 19.92
C LEU A 757 -36.55 -6.83 18.88
N ILE A 758 -35.28 -7.27 18.96
CA ILE A 758 -34.24 -6.89 17.99
C ILE A 758 -34.60 -7.37 16.58
N LEU A 759 -35.15 -8.57 16.46
CA LEU A 759 -35.55 -9.16 15.18
C LEU A 759 -36.69 -8.39 14.50
N ARG A 760 -37.72 -7.99 15.26
CA ARG A 760 -38.94 -7.38 14.71
C ARG A 760 -38.88 -5.86 14.59
N ARG A 761 -38.14 -5.17 15.48
CA ARG A 761 -38.11 -3.70 15.54
C ARG A 761 -36.72 -3.12 15.27
N GLY A 762 -35.66 -3.93 15.30
CA GLY A 762 -34.28 -3.56 15.00
C GLY A 762 -33.78 -4.06 13.63
N LYS A 763 -32.47 -4.32 13.52
CA LYS A 763 -31.85 -4.88 12.31
C LYS A 763 -31.75 -6.42 12.40
N PRO A 764 -32.32 -7.19 11.46
CA PRO A 764 -32.22 -8.66 11.46
C PRO A 764 -30.78 -9.19 11.42
N ARG A 765 -29.86 -8.45 10.79
CA ARG A 765 -28.42 -8.79 10.74
C ARG A 765 -27.80 -8.86 12.14
N ALA A 766 -28.24 -8.00 13.06
CA ALA A 766 -27.76 -8.00 14.44
C ALA A 766 -28.07 -9.33 15.12
N VAL A 767 -29.28 -9.88 14.92
CA VAL A 767 -29.69 -11.19 15.45
C VAL A 767 -28.85 -12.32 14.89
N ILE A 768 -28.56 -12.31 13.59
CA ILE A 768 -27.71 -13.33 12.95
C ILE A 768 -26.30 -13.30 13.58
N GLN A 769 -25.72 -12.11 13.74
CA GLN A 769 -24.42 -11.91 14.38
C GLN A 769 -24.44 -12.36 15.85
N THR A 770 -25.45 -11.98 16.62
CA THR A 770 -25.58 -12.38 18.02
C THR A 770 -25.73 -13.89 18.16
N LEU A 771 -26.59 -14.54 17.38
CA LEU A 771 -26.77 -16.00 17.46
C LEU A 771 -25.49 -16.76 17.08
N SER A 772 -24.77 -16.28 16.05
CA SER A 772 -23.49 -16.88 15.65
C SER A 772 -22.41 -16.82 16.74
N GLU A 773 -22.54 -15.91 17.70
CA GLU A 773 -21.61 -15.75 18.82
C GLU A 773 -22.04 -16.55 20.06
N ILE A 774 -23.33 -16.51 20.40
CA ILE A 774 -23.83 -17.12 21.65
C ILE A 774 -24.05 -18.63 21.55
N VAL A 775 -24.56 -19.12 20.41
CA VAL A 775 -25.00 -20.53 20.31
C VAL A 775 -23.82 -21.49 20.42
N PRO A 776 -22.67 -21.28 19.73
CA PRO A 776 -21.51 -22.14 19.90
C PRO A 776 -20.97 -22.16 21.34
N ALA A 777 -21.01 -21.02 22.04
CA ALA A 777 -20.65 -20.93 23.45
C ALA A 777 -21.63 -21.67 24.36
N PHE A 778 -22.94 -21.55 24.12
CA PHE A 778 -23.94 -22.27 24.90
C PHE A 778 -23.85 -23.78 24.68
N VAL A 779 -23.65 -24.23 23.44
CA VAL A 779 -23.50 -25.65 23.13
C VAL A 779 -22.23 -26.23 23.72
N TYR A 780 -21.13 -25.48 23.69
CA TYR A 780 -19.90 -25.91 24.32
C TYR A 780 -20.05 -26.11 25.84
N MET A 781 -20.81 -25.23 26.50
CA MET A 781 -20.96 -25.26 27.96
C MET A 781 -22.10 -26.15 28.46
N HIS A 782 -23.20 -26.26 27.71
CA HIS A 782 -24.48 -26.86 28.15
C HIS A 782 -25.05 -27.90 27.15
N GLY A 783 -24.30 -28.31 26.13
CA GLY A 783 -24.76 -29.33 25.18
C GLY A 783 -25.97 -28.89 24.34
N ASP A 784 -26.97 -29.77 24.16
CA ASP A 784 -28.19 -29.48 23.38
C ASP A 784 -29.32 -28.84 24.22
N ASP A 785 -29.10 -28.51 25.49
CA ASP A 785 -30.13 -27.94 26.37
C ASP A 785 -30.75 -26.65 25.84
N PHE A 786 -29.93 -25.79 25.23
CA PHE A 786 -30.41 -24.58 24.55
C PHE A 786 -31.42 -24.88 23.45
N PHE A 787 -31.25 -26.01 22.74
CA PHE A 787 -32.15 -26.44 21.70
C PHE A 787 -33.38 -27.16 22.25
N ASN A 788 -33.41 -27.52 23.53
CA ASN A 788 -34.54 -28.15 24.22
C ASN A 788 -35.67 -27.17 24.59
N ASP A 789 -35.39 -25.88 24.54
CA ASP A 789 -36.36 -24.82 24.81
C ASP A 789 -37.48 -24.72 23.74
N GLU A 790 -38.75 -24.70 24.16
CA GLU A 790 -39.90 -24.54 23.27
C GLU A 790 -39.91 -23.15 22.59
N THR A 791 -39.41 -22.13 23.27
CA THR A 791 -39.40 -20.75 22.77
C THR A 791 -38.46 -20.55 21.58
N LEU A 792 -37.40 -21.37 21.45
CA LEU A 792 -36.55 -21.41 20.25
C LEU A 792 -37.37 -21.79 19.00
N SER A 793 -38.31 -22.73 19.13
CA SER A 793 -39.12 -23.20 17.99
C SER A 793 -40.08 -22.11 17.51
N GLU A 794 -40.66 -21.37 18.46
CA GLU A 794 -41.48 -20.19 18.15
C GLU A 794 -40.63 -19.04 17.60
N PHE A 795 -39.44 -18.80 18.14
CA PHE A 795 -38.52 -17.79 17.61
C PHE A 795 -38.07 -18.11 16.18
N MET A 796 -37.70 -19.35 15.90
CA MET A 796 -37.37 -19.84 14.55
C MET A 796 -38.56 -19.62 13.60
N ARG A 797 -39.78 -19.94 14.04
CA ARG A 797 -41.00 -19.68 13.28
C ARG A 797 -41.12 -18.18 12.93
N GLN A 798 -40.89 -17.28 13.88
CA GLN A 798 -40.91 -15.83 13.64
C GLN A 798 -39.83 -15.40 12.62
N MET A 799 -38.60 -15.90 12.76
CA MET A 799 -37.50 -15.64 11.82
C MET A 799 -37.83 -16.12 10.40
N ILE A 800 -38.44 -17.30 10.28
CA ILE A 800 -38.80 -17.92 9.01
C ILE A 800 -39.90 -17.12 8.31
N TYR A 801 -40.90 -16.61 9.03
CA TYR A 801 -41.99 -15.81 8.43
C TYR A 801 -41.59 -14.37 8.07
N LEU A 802 -40.56 -13.82 8.72
CA LEU A 802 -39.96 -12.52 8.37
C LEU A 802 -39.20 -12.51 7.04
N LYS A 803 -39.11 -13.66 6.33
CA LYS A 803 -38.60 -13.76 4.95
C LYS A 803 -39.26 -12.82 3.93
N SER A 804 -40.40 -12.20 4.26
CA SER A 804 -41.07 -11.22 3.41
C SER A 804 -40.45 -9.82 3.51
N ASP A 805 -39.51 -9.58 4.42
CA ASP A 805 -38.80 -8.30 4.52
C ASP A 805 -37.75 -8.14 3.40
N PRO A 806 -37.92 -7.18 2.47
CA PRO A 806 -36.96 -6.93 1.40
C PRO A 806 -35.56 -6.57 1.91
N HIS A 807 -35.41 -6.05 3.14
CA HIS A 807 -34.10 -5.77 3.72
C HIS A 807 -33.34 -7.03 4.14
N LEU A 808 -34.02 -8.06 4.65
CA LEU A 808 -33.39 -9.35 4.95
C LEU A 808 -32.97 -10.06 3.65
N ILE A 809 -33.79 -9.98 2.61
CA ILE A 809 -33.46 -10.50 1.28
C ILE A 809 -32.26 -9.75 0.70
N ASN A 810 -32.23 -8.42 0.78
CA ASN A 810 -31.15 -7.59 0.25
C ASN A 810 -29.83 -7.81 1.03
N THR A 811 -29.88 -7.87 2.36
CA THR A 811 -28.68 -8.17 3.18
C THR A 811 -28.14 -9.57 2.92
N VAL A 812 -29.02 -10.57 2.80
CA VAL A 812 -28.61 -11.91 2.38
C VAL A 812 -28.07 -11.88 0.96
N SER A 813 -28.63 -11.09 0.03
CA SER A 813 -28.12 -10.97 -1.35
C SER A 813 -26.74 -10.32 -1.46
N LYS A 814 -26.45 -9.28 -0.67
CA LYS A 814 -25.10 -8.70 -0.55
C LYS A 814 -24.10 -9.69 0.04
N LEU A 815 -24.56 -10.58 0.92
CA LEU A 815 -23.75 -11.68 1.44
C LEU A 815 -23.61 -12.82 0.41
N LYS A 816 -24.62 -13.08 -0.44
CA LYS A 816 -24.59 -14.10 -1.51
C LYS A 816 -23.45 -13.89 -2.49
N GLU A 817 -23.10 -12.64 -2.82
CA GLU A 817 -21.94 -12.33 -3.69
C GLU A 817 -20.61 -12.82 -3.09
N ARG A 818 -20.53 -12.98 -1.76
CA ARG A 818 -19.34 -13.44 -1.03
C ARG A 818 -19.37 -14.94 -0.66
N ILE A 819 -20.49 -15.63 -0.91
CA ILE A 819 -20.69 -17.03 -0.52
C ILE A 819 -20.54 -17.92 -1.76
N TYR A 820 -19.32 -18.42 -1.98
CA TYR A 820 -19.03 -19.40 -3.02
C TYR A 820 -19.78 -20.72 -2.81
N TRP A 821 -20.14 -21.02 -1.56
CA TRP A 821 -20.87 -22.23 -1.18
C TRP A 821 -22.28 -22.31 -1.79
N ASP A 822 -23.06 -21.24 -1.92
CA ASP A 822 -24.48 -21.34 -2.32
C ASP A 822 -24.92 -20.18 -3.23
N LYS A 823 -24.63 -20.33 -4.52
CA LYS A 823 -25.09 -19.44 -5.59
C LYS A 823 -26.57 -19.68 -5.91
N GLY A 824 -27.47 -19.44 -4.95
CA GLY A 824 -28.91 -19.45 -5.26
C GLY A 824 -29.88 -19.49 -4.08
N GLN A 825 -29.61 -20.27 -3.02
CA GLN A 825 -30.67 -20.63 -2.06
C GLN A 825 -30.44 -20.17 -0.60
N ALA A 826 -29.35 -19.49 -0.29
CA ALA A 826 -29.03 -19.10 1.08
C ALA A 826 -30.10 -18.18 1.69
N THR A 827 -30.52 -18.51 2.91
CA THR A 827 -31.47 -17.80 3.76
C THR A 827 -30.77 -17.26 5.02
N GLY A 828 -31.37 -16.31 5.74
CA GLY A 828 -30.79 -15.84 7.02
C GLY A 828 -30.59 -16.98 8.04
N VAL A 829 -31.49 -17.97 8.05
CA VAL A 829 -31.38 -19.16 8.92
C VAL A 829 -30.25 -20.09 8.47
N SER A 830 -30.04 -20.27 7.16
CA SER A 830 -28.92 -21.07 6.66
C SER A 830 -27.57 -20.42 6.94
N MET A 831 -27.49 -19.08 7.02
CA MET A 831 -26.28 -18.37 7.47
C MET A 831 -25.94 -18.65 8.94
N ILE A 832 -26.97 -18.67 9.80
CA ILE A 832 -26.82 -19.01 11.22
C ILE A 832 -26.35 -20.46 11.37
N ILE A 833 -27.05 -21.40 10.72
CA ILE A 833 -26.72 -22.83 10.77
C ILE A 833 -25.32 -23.08 10.21
N GLY A 834 -24.98 -22.48 9.07
CA GLY A 834 -23.65 -22.59 8.48
C GLY A 834 -22.54 -22.06 9.39
N SER A 835 -22.77 -20.91 10.04
CA SER A 835 -21.83 -20.39 11.05
C SER A 835 -21.67 -21.33 12.24
N HIS A 836 -22.77 -21.86 12.77
CA HIS A 836 -22.73 -22.80 13.90
C HIS A 836 -22.05 -24.11 13.54
N ALA A 837 -22.32 -24.66 12.37
CA ALA A 837 -21.66 -25.87 11.87
C ALA A 837 -20.17 -25.62 11.62
N TRP A 838 -19.81 -24.47 11.05
CA TRP A 838 -18.41 -24.09 10.86
C TRP A 838 -17.67 -23.97 12.19
N GLN A 839 -18.25 -23.30 13.19
CA GLN A 839 -17.65 -23.21 14.52
C GLN A 839 -17.62 -24.56 15.23
N GLY A 840 -18.65 -25.40 15.12
CA GLY A 840 -18.65 -26.76 15.65
C GLY A 840 -17.52 -27.60 15.08
N HIS A 841 -17.30 -27.53 13.76
CA HIS A 841 -16.15 -28.18 13.11
C HIS A 841 -14.80 -27.60 13.58
N PHE A 842 -14.72 -26.27 13.77
CA PHE A 842 -13.52 -25.63 14.29
C PHE A 842 -13.21 -26.10 15.72
N ILE A 843 -14.21 -26.18 16.60
CA ILE A 843 -14.04 -26.72 17.96
C ILE A 843 -13.55 -28.16 17.90
N ASP A 844 -14.13 -29.01 17.04
CA ASP A 844 -13.69 -30.40 16.85
C ASP A 844 -12.22 -30.48 16.41
N SER A 845 -11.80 -29.59 15.51
CA SER A 845 -10.42 -29.55 15.01
C SER A 845 -9.38 -29.16 16.06
N VAL A 846 -9.78 -28.39 17.09
CA VAL A 846 -8.87 -27.91 18.15
C VAL A 846 -8.94 -28.78 19.41
N SER A 847 -10.05 -29.49 19.64
CA SER A 847 -10.31 -30.20 20.90
C SER A 847 -9.84 -31.65 20.95
N SER A 848 -9.38 -32.24 19.83
CA SER A 848 -8.88 -33.63 19.74
C SER A 848 -9.84 -34.70 20.33
N LEU A 849 -11.15 -34.46 20.25
CA LEU A 849 -12.20 -35.32 20.84
C LEU A 849 -12.57 -36.54 19.97
N MET A 850 -11.96 -36.66 18.79
CA MET A 850 -12.21 -37.72 17.81
C MET A 850 -10.95 -38.54 17.57
N ASP A 851 -11.11 -39.85 17.43
CA ASP A 851 -10.01 -40.74 17.02
C ASP A 851 -9.71 -40.63 15.51
N ALA A 852 -8.58 -41.20 15.07
CA ALA A 852 -8.17 -41.21 13.66
C ALA A 852 -9.16 -41.94 12.73
N SER A 853 -10.10 -42.71 13.28
CA SER A 853 -11.15 -43.40 12.54
C SER A 853 -12.46 -42.59 12.45
N GLY A 854 -12.48 -41.39 13.02
CA GLY A 854 -13.66 -40.51 13.04
C GLY A 854 -14.72 -40.92 14.06
N ARG A 855 -14.36 -41.70 15.10
CA ARG A 855 -15.25 -42.10 16.19
C ARG A 855 -14.93 -41.25 17.42
N GLY A 856 -15.95 -40.78 18.11
CA GLY A 856 -15.82 -39.90 19.27
C GLY A 856 -16.95 -38.88 19.34
N PHE A 857 -16.83 -37.94 20.27
CA PHE A 857 -17.76 -36.83 20.38
C PHE A 857 -17.41 -35.76 19.34
N SER A 858 -18.44 -35.18 18.72
CA SER A 858 -18.29 -34.12 17.72
C SER A 858 -19.32 -33.02 17.99
N TYR A 859 -18.84 -31.80 18.15
CA TYR A 859 -19.66 -30.60 18.23
C TYR A 859 -20.37 -30.31 16.91
N LEU A 860 -19.76 -30.65 15.76
CA LEU A 860 -20.46 -30.59 14.48
C LEU A 860 -21.68 -31.51 14.47
N ASP A 861 -21.53 -32.76 14.91
CA ASP A 861 -22.64 -33.72 14.98
C ASP A 861 -23.73 -33.24 15.96
N LEU A 862 -23.33 -32.72 17.12
CA LEU A 862 -24.26 -32.16 18.11
C LEU A 862 -25.04 -30.98 17.52
N MET A 863 -24.38 -30.06 16.81
CA MET A 863 -25.03 -28.91 16.17
C MET A 863 -26.03 -29.36 15.10
N LEU A 864 -25.63 -30.28 14.22
CA LEU A 864 -26.50 -30.81 13.16
C LEU A 864 -27.72 -31.52 13.76
N HIS A 865 -27.50 -32.37 14.77
CA HIS A 865 -28.56 -33.06 15.48
C HIS A 865 -29.54 -32.08 16.13
N SER A 866 -29.01 -31.08 16.83
CA SER A 866 -29.81 -30.09 17.56
C SER A 866 -30.69 -29.26 16.62
N TRP A 867 -30.15 -28.78 15.50
CA TRP A 867 -30.93 -28.04 14.50
C TRP A 867 -32.00 -28.90 13.82
N LEU A 868 -31.70 -30.15 13.47
CA LEU A 868 -32.69 -31.08 12.93
C LEU A 868 -33.80 -31.37 13.94
N LYS A 869 -33.45 -31.61 15.21
CA LYS A 869 -34.40 -31.82 16.31
C LYS A 869 -35.33 -30.62 16.48
N THR A 870 -34.81 -29.39 16.43
CA THR A 870 -35.62 -28.17 16.50
C THR A 870 -36.59 -28.04 15.32
N VAL A 871 -36.15 -28.37 14.10
CA VAL A 871 -37.04 -28.36 12.92
C VAL A 871 -38.15 -29.42 13.07
N PHE A 872 -37.80 -30.63 13.51
CA PHE A 872 -38.72 -31.76 13.63
C PHE A 872 -39.74 -31.62 14.77
N ARG A 873 -39.53 -30.71 15.73
CA ARG A 873 -40.56 -30.37 16.73
C ARG A 873 -41.86 -29.89 16.10
N LYS A 874 -41.78 -29.20 14.96
CA LYS A 874 -42.95 -28.81 14.20
C LYS A 874 -43.51 -30.03 13.48
N SER A 875 -44.63 -30.56 13.96
CA SER A 875 -45.20 -31.84 13.48
C SER A 875 -45.53 -31.90 11.99
N ASP A 876 -45.69 -30.73 11.34
CA ASP A 876 -46.01 -30.57 9.93
C ASP A 876 -44.93 -29.78 9.14
N TRP A 877 -43.67 -29.78 9.60
CA TRP A 877 -42.56 -29.04 8.99
C TRP A 877 -42.40 -29.27 7.48
N MET A 878 -42.57 -30.52 7.01
CA MET A 878 -42.44 -30.92 5.60
C MET A 878 -43.41 -30.18 4.68
N TRP A 879 -44.53 -29.68 5.19
CA TRP A 879 -45.50 -28.96 4.37
C TRP A 879 -45.00 -27.56 3.99
N TYR A 880 -44.08 -26.99 4.77
CA TYR A 880 -43.60 -25.64 4.58
C TYR A 880 -42.25 -25.63 3.85
N LYS A 881 -42.23 -25.07 2.63
CA LYS A 881 -41.02 -24.96 1.79
C LYS A 881 -39.81 -24.41 2.54
N GLN A 882 -40.03 -23.45 3.44
CA GLN A 882 -38.94 -22.77 4.16
C GLN A 882 -38.22 -23.69 5.16
N TYR A 883 -38.93 -24.64 5.77
CA TYR A 883 -38.31 -25.64 6.64
C TYR A 883 -37.58 -26.70 5.83
N VAL A 884 -38.13 -27.10 4.67
CA VAL A 884 -37.47 -28.04 3.75
C VAL A 884 -36.12 -27.50 3.25
N VAL A 885 -36.04 -26.20 2.89
CA VAL A 885 -34.77 -25.55 2.52
C VAL A 885 -33.75 -25.56 3.67
N ILE A 886 -34.19 -25.47 4.92
CA ILE A 886 -33.30 -25.57 6.08
C ILE A 886 -32.76 -26.99 6.24
N VAL A 887 -33.62 -28.00 6.11
CA VAL A 887 -33.21 -29.41 6.15
C VAL A 887 -32.28 -29.73 4.98
N ASP A 888 -32.51 -29.19 3.79
CA ASP A 888 -31.63 -29.31 2.64
C ASP A 888 -30.23 -28.75 2.91
N CYS A 889 -30.14 -27.56 3.53
CA CYS A 889 -28.88 -26.98 3.96
C CYS A 889 -28.14 -27.90 4.96
N LEU A 890 -28.86 -28.47 5.93
CA LEU A 890 -28.30 -29.41 6.91
C LEU A 890 -27.82 -30.72 6.25
N CYS A 891 -28.59 -31.26 5.31
CA CYS A 891 -28.21 -32.42 4.49
C CYS A 891 -26.94 -32.13 3.69
N ARG A 892 -26.84 -30.94 3.10
CA ARG A 892 -25.67 -30.52 2.33
C ARG A 892 -24.42 -30.40 3.21
N VAL A 893 -24.52 -29.74 4.37
CA VAL A 893 -23.40 -29.65 5.33
C VAL A 893 -22.98 -31.05 5.77
N ALA A 894 -23.95 -31.89 6.16
CA ALA A 894 -23.67 -33.26 6.57
C ALA A 894 -22.99 -34.08 5.46
N PHE A 895 -23.43 -33.96 4.21
CA PHE A 895 -22.79 -34.64 3.09
C PHE A 895 -21.34 -34.20 2.89
N SER A 896 -21.07 -32.90 3.03
CA SER A 896 -19.75 -32.29 2.83
C SER A 896 -18.72 -32.79 3.84
N PHE A 897 -19.15 -33.02 5.08
CA PHE A 897 -18.32 -33.54 6.17
C PHE A 897 -18.46 -35.06 6.39
N GLY A 898 -19.17 -35.78 5.52
CA GLY A 898 -19.36 -37.24 5.63
C GLY A 898 -20.28 -37.69 6.78
N ARG A 899 -21.12 -36.80 7.32
CA ARG A 899 -22.04 -37.04 8.45
C ARG A 899 -23.48 -37.39 8.02
N TYR A 900 -23.68 -37.88 6.79
CA TYR A 900 -25.01 -38.19 6.24
C TYR A 900 -25.75 -39.29 7.02
N ASN A 901 -25.03 -40.21 7.69
CA ASN A 901 -25.66 -41.26 8.52
C ASN A 901 -26.49 -40.68 9.67
N LEU A 902 -26.02 -39.59 10.30
CA LEU A 902 -26.75 -38.89 11.36
C LEU A 902 -28.09 -38.37 10.83
N VAL A 903 -28.04 -37.59 9.75
CA VAL A 903 -29.23 -36.98 9.14
C VAL A 903 -30.22 -38.06 8.67
N ARG A 904 -29.72 -39.11 8.02
CA ARG A 904 -30.52 -40.23 7.53
C ARG A 904 -31.22 -40.96 8.67
N SER A 905 -30.55 -41.18 9.80
CA SER A 905 -31.17 -41.83 10.97
C SER A 905 -32.34 -41.02 11.55
N MET A 906 -32.17 -39.69 11.66
CA MET A 906 -33.22 -38.83 12.18
C MET A 906 -34.40 -38.69 11.20
N LEU A 907 -34.12 -38.61 9.89
CA LEU A 907 -35.15 -38.63 8.87
C LEU A 907 -35.92 -39.96 8.85
N ALA A 908 -35.27 -41.09 9.12
CA ALA A 908 -35.95 -42.39 9.24
C ALA A 908 -36.92 -42.44 10.44
N GLU A 909 -36.60 -41.75 11.54
CA GLU A 909 -37.50 -41.64 12.69
C GLU A 909 -38.73 -40.79 12.38
N GLU A 910 -38.56 -39.64 11.71
CA GLU A 910 -39.68 -38.85 11.19
C GLU A 910 -40.50 -39.64 10.18
N GLN A 911 -39.81 -40.42 9.36
CA GLN A 911 -40.27 -41.56 8.56
C GLN A 911 -41.39 -42.36 9.25
N LYS A 912 -40.94 -43.07 10.28
CA LYS A 912 -41.76 -43.96 11.10
C LYS A 912 -42.90 -43.23 11.80
N LYS A 913 -42.66 -42.01 12.30
CA LYS A 913 -43.71 -41.17 12.92
C LYS A 913 -44.81 -40.82 11.92
N LEU A 914 -44.47 -40.52 10.66
CA LEU A 914 -45.44 -40.25 9.59
C LEU A 914 -46.34 -41.45 9.35
N VAL A 915 -45.73 -42.64 9.21
CA VAL A 915 -46.43 -43.91 8.99
C VAL A 915 -47.33 -44.30 10.17
N GLN A 916 -46.84 -44.15 11.41
CA GLN A 916 -47.62 -44.44 12.61
C GLN A 916 -48.85 -43.54 12.76
N ARG A 917 -48.73 -42.23 12.44
CA ARG A 917 -49.88 -41.30 12.46
C ARG A 917 -50.92 -41.69 11.40
N ARG A 918 -50.50 -42.21 10.25
CA ARG A 918 -51.43 -42.72 9.23
C ARG A 918 -52.19 -43.94 9.74
N ASP A 919 -51.47 -44.93 10.28
CA ASP A 919 -52.07 -46.21 10.70
C ASP A 919 -53.04 -46.04 11.89
N GLN A 920 -52.91 -44.95 12.67
CA GLN A 920 -53.89 -44.54 13.70
C GLN A 920 -55.16 -43.89 13.14
N HIS A 921 -55.14 -43.40 11.89
CA HIS A 921 -56.22 -42.67 11.22
C HIS A 921 -56.89 -43.49 10.10
N ILE A 922 -57.31 -44.73 10.40
CA ILE A 922 -58.19 -45.53 9.51
C ILE A 922 -59.65 -45.11 9.76
N PRO A 923 -60.48 -44.87 8.72
CA PRO A 923 -61.70 -44.07 8.84
C PRO A 923 -62.90 -44.86 9.38
N GLY A 924 -63.51 -44.37 10.47
CA GLY A 924 -64.92 -44.57 10.79
C GLY A 924 -65.69 -43.26 10.54
N LEU A 925 -66.94 -43.37 10.09
CA LEU A 925 -67.86 -42.32 9.59
C LEU A 925 -68.04 -41.03 10.45
N SER A 926 -67.36 -40.91 11.59
CA SER A 926 -67.48 -39.78 12.53
C SER A 926 -66.65 -38.54 12.15
N THR A 927 -65.85 -38.59 11.08
CA THR A 927 -64.86 -37.54 10.73
C THR A 927 -65.45 -36.32 10.02
N LEU A 928 -66.70 -36.34 9.55
CA LEU A 928 -67.29 -35.17 8.90
C LEU A 928 -67.81 -34.11 9.88
N TYR A 929 -68.14 -34.48 11.12
CA TYR A 929 -68.73 -33.55 12.10
C TYR A 929 -67.72 -32.92 13.06
N ALA A 930 -66.57 -33.55 13.33
CA ALA A 930 -65.57 -33.02 14.27
C ALA A 930 -64.59 -32.01 13.63
N PHE A 931 -64.52 -31.92 12.31
CA PHE A 931 -63.62 -31.00 11.59
C PHE A 931 -64.28 -29.66 11.19
N ALA A 932 -65.57 -29.49 11.47
CA ALA A 932 -66.30 -28.26 11.17
C ALA A 932 -66.02 -27.12 12.17
N SER A 933 -65.34 -27.39 13.30
CA SER A 933 -65.11 -26.38 14.35
C SER A 933 -63.71 -25.77 14.37
N ASP A 934 -62.78 -26.19 13.49
CA ASP A 934 -61.42 -25.64 13.45
C ASP A 934 -61.21 -24.86 12.15
N GLN A 935 -61.71 -23.62 12.16
CA GLN A 935 -61.52 -22.65 11.08
C GLN A 935 -60.03 -22.32 10.98
N GLN A 936 -59.29 -22.93 10.04
CA GLN A 936 -58.09 -22.42 9.34
C GLN A 936 -57.26 -23.60 8.76
N ARG A 937 -57.74 -24.30 7.73
CA ARG A 937 -56.87 -25.21 6.94
C ARG A 937 -56.96 -24.93 5.44
N ASN A 938 -55.77 -24.80 4.84
CA ASN A 938 -55.51 -24.55 3.43
C ASN A 938 -56.26 -25.54 2.51
N PRO A 939 -56.92 -25.08 1.42
CA PRO A 939 -57.69 -25.94 0.50
C PRO A 939 -56.87 -27.08 -0.11
N LEU A 940 -55.54 -26.91 -0.25
CA LEU A 940 -54.63 -27.95 -0.74
C LEU A 940 -54.50 -29.15 0.21
N ARG A 941 -54.64 -28.95 1.54
CA ARG A 941 -54.68 -30.05 2.51
C ARG A 941 -55.98 -30.84 2.43
N PHE A 942 -57.08 -30.15 2.14
CA PHE A 942 -58.38 -30.78 1.89
C PHE A 942 -58.36 -31.59 0.58
N ILE A 943 -57.75 -31.05 -0.49
CA ILE A 943 -57.53 -31.74 -1.77
C ILE A 943 -56.68 -33.02 -1.57
N LYS A 944 -55.59 -32.98 -0.78
CA LYS A 944 -54.79 -34.17 -0.45
C LYS A 944 -55.61 -35.29 0.23
N ASN A 945 -56.57 -34.92 1.08
CA ASN A 945 -57.40 -35.89 1.78
C ASN A 945 -58.55 -36.46 0.93
N ILE A 946 -58.81 -35.89 -0.26
CA ILE A 946 -59.89 -36.30 -1.19
C ILE A 946 -59.34 -37.08 -2.39
N LEU A 947 -58.07 -36.89 -2.76
CA LEU A 947 -57.40 -37.72 -3.77
C LEU A 947 -57.33 -39.18 -3.29
N PRO A 948 -57.57 -40.19 -4.17
CA PRO A 948 -57.43 -41.61 -3.85
C PRO A 948 -55.98 -42.08 -3.57
N ASP A 949 -55.07 -41.14 -3.28
CA ASP A 949 -53.67 -41.35 -2.91
C ASP A 949 -53.47 -41.65 -1.41
N SER A 950 -54.52 -42.08 -0.69
CA SER A 950 -54.49 -42.39 0.75
C SER A 950 -53.52 -43.52 1.14
N ALA A 951 -52.82 -44.12 0.17
CA ALA A 951 -51.82 -45.16 0.35
C ALA A 951 -50.39 -44.61 0.59
N TYR A 952 -49.99 -43.48 -0.03
CA TYR A 952 -48.58 -43.09 -0.14
C TYR A 952 -48.11 -42.13 0.98
N THR A 953 -47.13 -42.56 1.78
CA THR A 953 -46.61 -41.87 2.97
C THR A 953 -45.14 -41.54 2.75
N SER A 954 -44.83 -40.28 2.42
CA SER A 954 -43.46 -39.84 2.09
C SER A 954 -43.18 -38.44 2.64
N LEU A 955 -41.95 -38.23 3.14
CA LEU A 955 -41.46 -36.92 3.60
C LEU A 955 -41.36 -35.87 2.47
N LEU A 956 -41.38 -36.31 1.21
CA LEU A 956 -41.34 -35.43 0.04
C LEU A 956 -42.73 -34.89 -0.35
N THR A 957 -43.77 -35.11 0.47
CA THR A 957 -45.13 -34.63 0.18
C THR A 957 -45.48 -33.37 0.99
N GLY A 958 -45.43 -32.20 0.35
CA GLY A 958 -45.76 -30.90 0.95
C GLY A 958 -46.46 -29.91 -0.01
N GLU A 959 -46.83 -28.69 0.45
CA GLU A 959 -47.53 -27.70 -0.38
C GLU A 959 -46.71 -27.32 -1.62
N TRP A 960 -45.40 -27.21 -1.43
CA TRP A 960 -44.42 -26.94 -2.48
C TRP A 960 -44.38 -28.00 -3.59
N SER A 961 -44.71 -29.26 -3.26
CA SER A 961 -44.81 -30.36 -4.24
C SER A 961 -46.20 -30.48 -4.88
N MET A 962 -47.25 -29.96 -4.21
CA MET A 962 -48.66 -30.08 -4.63
C MET A 962 -49.13 -28.90 -5.49
N LEU A 963 -48.52 -27.71 -5.35
CA LEU A 963 -48.81 -26.53 -6.19
C LEU A 963 -48.61 -26.80 -7.69
N SER A 964 -47.80 -27.81 -8.01
CA SER A 964 -47.57 -28.22 -9.39
C SER A 964 -48.79 -28.85 -10.08
N LEU A 965 -49.78 -29.33 -9.32
CA LEU A 965 -51.05 -29.84 -9.85
C LEU A 965 -51.92 -28.76 -10.52
N THR A 966 -51.62 -27.47 -10.29
CA THR A 966 -52.43 -26.33 -10.77
C THR A 966 -51.86 -25.65 -12.02
N THR A 967 -50.70 -26.09 -12.52
CA THR A 967 -50.09 -25.57 -13.74
C THR A 967 -50.15 -26.63 -14.85
N THR A 968 -50.27 -26.20 -16.11
CA THR A 968 -50.46 -27.04 -17.31
C THR A 968 -49.33 -28.03 -17.62
N ASN A 969 -48.33 -28.19 -16.74
CA ASN A 969 -47.27 -29.17 -16.87
C ASN A 969 -47.70 -30.51 -16.26
N LEU A 970 -48.23 -31.39 -17.11
CA LEU A 970 -48.57 -32.81 -16.86
C LEU A 970 -47.40 -33.70 -16.33
N PHE A 971 -46.25 -33.13 -15.98
CA PHE A 971 -45.03 -33.83 -15.61
C PHE A 971 -44.74 -33.88 -14.10
N HIS A 972 -45.51 -33.17 -13.28
CA HIS A 972 -45.30 -33.20 -11.84
C HIS A 972 -46.20 -34.21 -11.16
N VAL A 973 -45.65 -35.42 -11.01
CA VAL A 973 -46.16 -36.37 -10.03
C VAL A 973 -45.94 -35.78 -8.62
N PRO A 974 -46.92 -35.87 -7.71
CA PRO A 974 -46.76 -35.40 -6.34
C PRO A 974 -45.47 -35.93 -5.70
N GLY A 975 -44.72 -35.03 -5.06
CA GLY A 975 -43.50 -35.38 -4.33
C GLY A 975 -42.20 -35.46 -5.15
N VAL A 976 -42.13 -34.82 -6.32
CA VAL A 976 -40.85 -34.58 -7.01
C VAL A 976 -40.31 -33.21 -6.64
N GLU A 977 -39.18 -33.16 -5.92
CA GLU A 977 -38.56 -31.92 -5.45
C GLU A 977 -37.49 -31.40 -6.42
N GLN A 978 -37.56 -30.11 -6.76
CA GLN A 978 -36.65 -29.49 -7.75
C GLN A 978 -35.60 -28.57 -7.11
N THR A 979 -35.89 -28.01 -5.94
CA THR A 979 -35.03 -27.00 -5.31
C THR A 979 -34.14 -27.59 -4.22
N SER A 980 -34.68 -28.46 -3.38
CA SER A 980 -34.00 -29.07 -2.23
C SER A 980 -33.54 -30.51 -2.54
N LEU A 981 -32.57 -30.62 -3.43
CA LEU A 981 -32.06 -31.90 -3.95
C LEU A 981 -31.16 -32.68 -2.97
N TRP A 982 -30.56 -32.03 -1.97
CA TRP A 982 -29.77 -32.72 -0.94
C TRP A 982 -30.71 -33.44 0.04
N PHE A 983 -31.79 -32.78 0.43
CA PHE A 983 -32.86 -33.37 1.22
C PHE A 983 -33.54 -34.51 0.45
N ALA A 984 -33.91 -34.28 -0.81
CA ALA A 984 -34.57 -35.31 -1.62
C ALA A 984 -33.71 -36.57 -1.80
N TYR A 985 -32.40 -36.41 -1.95
CA TYR A 985 -31.47 -37.54 -2.06
C TYR A 985 -31.51 -38.43 -0.82
N GLU A 986 -31.43 -37.84 0.38
CA GLU A 986 -31.45 -38.61 1.63
C GLU A 986 -32.80 -39.30 1.87
N VAL A 987 -33.93 -38.67 1.52
CA VAL A 987 -35.25 -39.29 1.63
C VAL A 987 -35.41 -40.44 0.62
N LEU A 988 -35.01 -40.26 -0.62
CA LEU A 988 -35.11 -41.32 -1.64
C LEU A 988 -34.22 -42.52 -1.29
N MET A 989 -33.05 -42.31 -0.68
CA MET A 989 -32.20 -43.39 -0.17
C MET A 989 -32.90 -44.19 0.93
N LEU A 990 -33.61 -43.52 1.84
CA LEU A 990 -34.41 -44.16 2.89
C LEU A 990 -35.55 -44.98 2.30
N GLU A 991 -36.35 -44.38 1.43
CA GLU A 991 -37.49 -45.06 0.81
C GLU A 991 -37.05 -46.22 -0.09
N THR A 992 -35.91 -46.10 -0.76
CA THR A 992 -35.33 -47.20 -1.53
C THR A 992 -35.03 -48.39 -0.62
N ARG A 993 -34.47 -48.14 0.56
CA ARG A 993 -34.21 -49.17 1.56
C ARG A 993 -35.50 -49.77 2.14
N GLU A 994 -36.53 -48.96 2.40
CA GLU A 994 -37.84 -49.42 2.89
C GLU A 994 -38.60 -50.26 1.83
N GLU A 995 -38.43 -49.96 0.55
CA GLU A 995 -39.10 -50.68 -0.56
C GLU A 995 -38.46 -52.06 -0.87
N GLN A 996 -37.45 -52.50 -0.10
CA GLN A 996 -36.76 -53.77 -0.28
C GLN A 996 -37.71 -54.98 -0.28
N GLU A 997 -38.69 -55.03 0.63
CA GLU A 997 -39.65 -56.14 0.74
C GLU A 997 -40.55 -56.27 -0.50
N TYR A 998 -40.96 -55.14 -1.09
CA TYR A 998 -41.75 -55.13 -2.31
C TYR A 998 -40.93 -55.65 -3.50
N ARG A 999 -39.65 -55.26 -3.60
CA ARG A 999 -38.76 -55.78 -4.64
C ARG A 999 -38.52 -57.29 -4.49
N GLN A 1000 -38.33 -57.78 -3.26
CA GLN A 1000 -38.18 -59.20 -2.97
C GLN A 1000 -39.40 -60.01 -3.38
N SER A 1001 -40.60 -59.55 -2.99
CA SER A 1001 -41.84 -60.22 -3.38
C SER A 1001 -42.05 -60.27 -4.90
N LEU A 1002 -41.71 -59.18 -5.61
CA LEU A 1002 -41.88 -59.07 -7.05
C LEU A 1002 -40.93 -60.01 -7.80
N ALA A 1003 -39.68 -60.11 -7.36
CA ALA A 1003 -38.71 -61.01 -7.97
C ALA A 1003 -39.05 -62.49 -7.73
N GLN A 1004 -39.49 -62.85 -6.53
CA GLN A 1004 -39.99 -64.21 -6.24
C GLN A 1004 -41.22 -64.53 -7.11
N TYR A 1005 -42.16 -63.60 -7.23
CA TYR A 1005 -43.34 -63.75 -8.08
C TYR A 1005 -42.98 -63.92 -9.57
N ALA A 1006 -42.03 -63.12 -10.07
CA ALA A 1006 -41.56 -63.21 -11.45
C ALA A 1006 -40.78 -64.51 -11.75
N ALA A 1007 -40.05 -65.05 -10.76
CA ALA A 1007 -39.28 -66.29 -10.92
C ALA A 1007 -40.14 -67.55 -11.10
N HIS A 1008 -41.35 -67.54 -10.56
CA HIS A 1008 -42.30 -68.66 -10.63
C HIS A 1008 -43.26 -68.61 -11.83
N ARG A 1009 -43.19 -67.57 -12.68
CA ARG A 1009 -44.03 -67.41 -13.88
C ARG A 1009 -43.24 -67.60 -15.18
N ASP A 1010 -43.98 -67.78 -16.28
CA ASP A 1010 -43.38 -67.82 -17.61
C ASP A 1010 -42.91 -66.42 -18.07
N PRO A 1011 -41.73 -66.33 -18.70
CA PRO A 1011 -41.11 -65.05 -19.09
C PRO A 1011 -41.89 -64.26 -20.16
N ALA A 1012 -42.84 -64.90 -20.84
CA ALA A 1012 -43.69 -64.25 -21.85
C ALA A 1012 -44.94 -63.55 -21.26
N THR A 1013 -45.23 -63.76 -19.97
CA THR A 1013 -46.38 -63.14 -19.30
C THR A 1013 -46.02 -61.80 -18.69
N ASP A 1014 -46.65 -60.74 -19.20
CA ASP A 1014 -46.55 -59.38 -18.64
C ASP A 1014 -47.05 -59.34 -17.19
N ILE A 1015 -46.29 -58.71 -16.30
CA ILE A 1015 -46.62 -58.61 -14.87
C ILE A 1015 -47.29 -57.27 -14.62
N ASP A 1016 -48.56 -57.31 -14.22
CA ASP A 1016 -49.26 -56.12 -13.76
C ASP A 1016 -48.86 -55.81 -12.30
N LEU A 1017 -48.01 -54.80 -12.12
CA LEU A 1017 -47.53 -54.33 -10.82
C LEU A 1017 -48.67 -53.94 -9.88
N ALA A 1018 -49.78 -53.38 -10.39
CA ALA A 1018 -50.92 -52.98 -9.58
C ALA A 1018 -51.61 -54.20 -8.95
N VAL A 1019 -51.75 -55.26 -9.74
CA VAL A 1019 -52.34 -56.54 -9.29
C VAL A 1019 -51.41 -57.24 -8.30
N HIS A 1020 -50.10 -57.25 -8.56
CA HIS A 1020 -49.11 -57.85 -7.66
C HIS A 1020 -49.10 -57.17 -6.30
N PHE A 1021 -48.97 -55.83 -6.25
CA PHE A 1021 -48.93 -55.10 -4.98
C PHE A 1021 -50.22 -55.24 -4.18
N LYS A 1022 -51.38 -55.28 -4.83
CA LYS A 1022 -52.67 -55.54 -4.16
C LYS A 1022 -52.77 -56.97 -3.60
N THR A 1023 -52.08 -57.93 -4.21
CA THR A 1023 -52.06 -59.33 -3.76
C THR A 1023 -51.08 -59.52 -2.60
N PHE A 1024 -49.92 -58.86 -2.67
CA PHE A 1024 -48.88 -58.90 -1.64
C PHE A 1024 -49.27 -58.11 -0.38
N ASP A 1025 -49.86 -56.92 -0.56
CA ASP A 1025 -50.41 -56.09 0.52
C ASP A 1025 -51.90 -55.78 0.24
N PRO A 1026 -52.85 -56.49 0.87
CA PRO A 1026 -54.28 -56.32 0.65
C PRO A 1026 -54.81 -54.92 0.99
N HIS A 1027 -54.09 -54.17 1.83
CA HIS A 1027 -54.41 -52.78 2.16
C HIS A 1027 -53.88 -51.78 1.11
N GLN A 1028 -53.19 -52.28 0.08
CA GLN A 1028 -52.59 -51.54 -1.04
C GLN A 1028 -51.87 -50.27 -0.60
N LYS A 1029 -50.89 -50.38 0.31
CA LYS A 1029 -50.10 -49.22 0.79
C LYS A 1029 -49.17 -48.63 -0.28
N LYS A 1030 -48.87 -49.36 -1.37
CA LYS A 1030 -47.97 -48.91 -2.43
C LYS A 1030 -48.67 -48.84 -3.79
N VAL A 1031 -48.58 -47.66 -4.41
CA VAL A 1031 -49.09 -47.39 -5.76
C VAL A 1031 -47.92 -47.55 -6.77
N PRO A 1032 -48.10 -48.29 -7.89
CA PRO A 1032 -47.02 -48.57 -8.85
C PRO A 1032 -46.31 -47.33 -9.38
N GLU A 1033 -47.03 -46.24 -9.60
CA GLU A 1033 -46.50 -44.94 -10.07
C GLU A 1033 -45.42 -44.36 -9.14
N PHE A 1034 -45.41 -44.75 -7.86
CA PHE A 1034 -44.54 -44.22 -6.81
C PHE A 1034 -43.42 -45.19 -6.38
N CYS A 1035 -43.14 -46.24 -7.16
CA CYS A 1035 -41.94 -47.06 -6.97
C CYS A 1035 -40.68 -46.20 -7.04
N CYS A 1036 -39.71 -46.45 -6.15
CA CYS A 1036 -38.52 -45.62 -6.01
C CYS A 1036 -37.75 -45.47 -7.34
N VAL A 1037 -37.72 -46.51 -8.19
CA VAL A 1037 -37.05 -46.44 -9.51
C VAL A 1037 -37.61 -45.34 -10.41
N TYR A 1038 -38.93 -45.11 -10.41
CA TYR A 1038 -39.54 -44.02 -11.17
C TYR A 1038 -39.32 -42.66 -10.50
N ARG A 1039 -39.29 -42.62 -9.16
CA ARG A 1039 -39.01 -41.39 -8.41
C ARG A 1039 -37.59 -40.89 -8.63
N TRP A 1040 -36.60 -41.79 -8.62
CA TRP A 1040 -35.22 -41.46 -8.99
C TRP A 1040 -35.15 -40.91 -10.42
N ALA A 1041 -35.81 -41.57 -11.39
CA ALA A 1041 -35.87 -41.08 -12.77
C ALA A 1041 -36.50 -39.68 -12.88
N GLN A 1042 -37.59 -39.42 -12.16
CA GLN A 1042 -38.25 -38.12 -12.14
C GLN A 1042 -37.39 -37.02 -11.50
N HIS A 1043 -36.67 -37.32 -10.40
CA HIS A 1043 -35.77 -36.34 -9.77
C HIS A 1043 -34.54 -36.06 -10.63
N ILE A 1044 -34.05 -37.04 -11.40
CA ILE A 1044 -32.97 -36.82 -12.38
C ILE A 1044 -33.43 -35.81 -13.44
N LEU A 1045 -34.63 -35.99 -14.01
CA LEU A 1045 -35.16 -35.13 -15.06
C LEU A 1045 -35.35 -33.66 -14.65
N VAL A 1046 -35.52 -33.38 -13.35
CA VAL A 1046 -35.68 -32.02 -12.83
C VAL A 1046 -34.40 -31.44 -12.23
N SER A 1047 -33.35 -32.25 -12.07
CA SER A 1047 -32.07 -31.78 -11.54
C SER A 1047 -31.40 -30.83 -12.53
N PRO A 1048 -30.72 -29.76 -12.08
CA PRO A 1048 -29.81 -29.00 -12.93
C PRO A 1048 -28.63 -29.87 -13.39
N PRO A 1049 -28.10 -29.65 -14.62
CA PRO A 1049 -26.98 -30.44 -15.16
C PRO A 1049 -25.66 -30.21 -14.40
N ASN A 1050 -25.53 -29.08 -13.70
CA ASN A 1050 -24.36 -28.73 -12.89
C ASN A 1050 -24.46 -29.15 -11.42
N HIS A 1051 -25.52 -29.87 -11.03
CA HIS A 1051 -25.73 -30.21 -9.63
C HIS A 1051 -24.75 -31.30 -9.14
N PRO A 1052 -24.02 -31.13 -8.02
CA PRO A 1052 -22.98 -32.07 -7.59
C PRO A 1052 -23.46 -33.49 -7.29
N LEU A 1053 -24.74 -33.67 -6.90
CA LEU A 1053 -25.31 -34.99 -6.61
C LEU A 1053 -25.80 -35.74 -7.85
N LEU A 1054 -25.89 -35.10 -9.03
CA LEU A 1054 -26.48 -35.73 -10.22
C LEU A 1054 -25.87 -37.10 -10.59
N PRO A 1055 -24.53 -37.30 -10.53
CA PRO A 1055 -23.94 -38.63 -10.74
C PRO A 1055 -24.47 -39.69 -9.76
N LEU A 1056 -24.74 -39.32 -8.51
CA LEU A 1056 -25.24 -40.24 -7.48
C LEU A 1056 -26.73 -40.53 -7.64
N TYR A 1057 -27.53 -39.58 -8.10
CA TYR A 1057 -28.92 -39.82 -8.49
C TYR A 1057 -28.98 -40.86 -9.62
N LEU A 1058 -28.15 -40.69 -10.65
CA LEU A 1058 -28.04 -41.63 -11.77
C LEU A 1058 -27.48 -42.98 -11.32
N GLN A 1059 -26.51 -43.01 -10.41
CA GLN A 1059 -26.01 -44.24 -9.81
C GLN A 1059 -27.15 -45.09 -9.24
N VAL A 1060 -27.96 -44.52 -8.34
CA VAL A 1060 -29.01 -45.28 -7.66
C VAL A 1060 -30.08 -45.72 -8.65
N PHE A 1061 -30.44 -44.89 -9.62
CA PHE A 1061 -31.33 -45.27 -10.71
C PHE A 1061 -30.79 -46.49 -11.48
N PHE A 1062 -29.53 -46.47 -11.93
CA PHE A 1062 -28.95 -47.57 -12.70
C PHE A 1062 -28.74 -48.83 -11.85
N CYS A 1063 -28.41 -48.71 -10.57
CA CYS A 1063 -28.38 -49.85 -9.64
C CYS A 1063 -29.77 -50.48 -9.48
N LEU A 1064 -30.86 -49.70 -9.49
CA LEU A 1064 -32.23 -50.23 -9.44
C LEU A 1064 -32.74 -50.74 -10.81
N TYR A 1065 -32.28 -50.15 -11.90
CA TYR A 1065 -32.67 -50.54 -13.26
C TYR A 1065 -31.98 -51.83 -13.70
N PHE A 1066 -30.71 -51.98 -13.37
CA PHE A 1066 -29.90 -53.15 -13.72
C PHE A 1066 -29.76 -54.17 -12.60
N SER A 1067 -30.38 -53.95 -11.44
CA SER A 1067 -30.42 -54.97 -10.39
C SER A 1067 -31.01 -56.25 -10.97
N CYS A 1068 -30.43 -57.37 -10.54
CA CYS A 1068 -30.87 -58.67 -10.96
C CYS A 1068 -30.96 -59.64 -9.78
N PHE A 1069 -31.87 -60.59 -9.92
CA PHE A 1069 -32.09 -61.65 -8.96
C PHE A 1069 -31.97 -62.99 -9.68
N THR A 1070 -31.21 -63.92 -9.08
CA THR A 1070 -30.98 -65.25 -9.63
C THR A 1070 -31.62 -66.30 -8.74
N LEU A 1071 -32.60 -67.04 -9.26
CA LEU A 1071 -33.23 -68.17 -8.59
C LEU A 1071 -33.37 -69.33 -9.58
N ASN A 1072 -32.97 -70.55 -9.17
CA ASN A 1072 -33.07 -71.75 -10.01
C ASN A 1072 -32.44 -71.60 -11.41
N ASN A 1073 -31.23 -71.04 -11.51
CA ASN A 1073 -30.53 -70.73 -12.78
C ASN A 1073 -31.29 -69.78 -13.73
N ARG A 1074 -32.27 -69.00 -13.23
CA ARG A 1074 -32.93 -67.94 -13.98
C ARG A 1074 -32.57 -66.58 -13.40
N THR A 1075 -32.05 -65.69 -14.24
CA THR A 1075 -31.74 -64.30 -13.90
C THR A 1075 -32.90 -63.40 -14.33
N ILE A 1076 -33.43 -62.60 -13.41
CA ILE A 1076 -34.48 -61.62 -13.69
C ILE A 1076 -33.92 -60.21 -13.48
N PHE A 1077 -34.19 -59.31 -14.43
CA PHE A 1077 -33.80 -57.90 -14.36
C PHE A 1077 -34.99 -57.01 -14.02
N TYR A 1078 -34.85 -56.19 -12.99
CA TYR A 1078 -35.94 -55.31 -12.54
C TYR A 1078 -36.29 -54.23 -13.57
N GLY A 1079 -35.32 -53.73 -14.33
CA GLY A 1079 -35.56 -52.73 -15.37
C GLY A 1079 -36.56 -53.18 -16.43
N GLN A 1080 -36.51 -54.44 -16.87
CA GLN A 1080 -37.50 -55.00 -17.80
C GLN A 1080 -38.91 -55.03 -17.18
N LEU A 1081 -39.01 -55.44 -15.91
CA LEU A 1081 -40.29 -55.54 -15.21
C LEU A 1081 -40.94 -54.17 -14.98
N TYR A 1082 -40.17 -53.19 -14.52
CA TYR A 1082 -40.70 -51.85 -14.25
C TYR A 1082 -40.96 -51.05 -15.53
N PHE A 1083 -40.15 -51.18 -16.58
CA PHE A 1083 -40.26 -50.29 -17.75
C PHE A 1083 -40.95 -50.91 -18.96
N ALA A 1084 -41.49 -52.14 -18.87
CA ALA A 1084 -42.26 -52.78 -19.95
C ALA A 1084 -43.36 -51.87 -20.53
N LYS A 1085 -44.11 -51.17 -19.67
CA LYS A 1085 -45.20 -50.25 -20.06
C LYS A 1085 -44.82 -48.75 -20.00
N ARG A 1086 -43.55 -48.40 -19.74
CA ARG A 1086 -43.12 -47.01 -19.48
C ARG A 1086 -41.84 -46.61 -20.23
N GLN A 1087 -41.74 -47.01 -21.50
CA GLN A 1087 -40.60 -46.66 -22.36
C GLN A 1087 -40.43 -45.14 -22.57
N ASP A 1088 -41.52 -44.38 -22.55
CA ASP A 1088 -41.48 -42.91 -22.69
C ASP A 1088 -40.64 -42.22 -21.61
N LEU A 1089 -40.61 -42.76 -20.38
CA LEU A 1089 -39.80 -42.19 -19.29
C LEU A 1089 -38.31 -42.48 -19.50
N LEU A 1090 -37.96 -43.65 -20.05
CA LEU A 1090 -36.57 -43.98 -20.41
C LEU A 1090 -36.07 -43.13 -21.57
N ASN A 1091 -36.92 -42.86 -22.58
CA ASN A 1091 -36.58 -41.98 -23.69
C ASN A 1091 -36.26 -40.56 -23.19
N LYS A 1092 -37.12 -39.99 -22.34
CA LYS A 1092 -36.88 -38.66 -21.73
C LYS A 1092 -35.62 -38.64 -20.88
N LEU A 1093 -35.38 -39.69 -20.09
CA LEU A 1093 -34.17 -39.79 -19.27
C LEU A 1093 -32.92 -39.85 -20.14
N ARG A 1094 -32.98 -40.59 -21.25
CA ARG A 1094 -31.91 -40.67 -22.23
C ARG A 1094 -31.64 -39.31 -22.90
N ASP A 1095 -32.68 -38.57 -23.30
CA ASP A 1095 -32.55 -37.23 -23.87
C ASP A 1095 -31.91 -36.25 -22.87
N TYR A 1096 -32.32 -36.31 -21.60
CA TYR A 1096 -31.74 -35.50 -20.54
C TYR A 1096 -30.26 -35.85 -20.28
N ILE A 1097 -29.89 -37.13 -20.24
CA ILE A 1097 -28.48 -37.54 -20.09
C ILE A 1097 -27.64 -37.00 -21.26
N ALA A 1098 -28.17 -37.01 -22.49
CA ALA A 1098 -27.48 -36.41 -23.64
C ALA A 1098 -27.28 -34.90 -23.48
N GLN A 1099 -28.27 -34.20 -22.92
CA GLN A 1099 -28.16 -32.78 -22.58
C GLN A 1099 -27.05 -32.53 -21.53
N VAL A 1100 -27.00 -33.32 -20.47
CA VAL A 1100 -25.99 -33.22 -19.39
C VAL A 1100 -24.57 -33.52 -19.94
N GLN A 1101 -24.45 -34.54 -20.78
CA GLN A 1101 -23.19 -34.85 -21.47
C GLN A 1101 -22.72 -33.67 -22.32
N THR A 1102 -23.63 -33.04 -23.08
CA THR A 1102 -23.33 -31.87 -23.91
C THR A 1102 -22.90 -30.67 -23.06
N TYR A 1103 -23.57 -30.44 -21.93
CA TYR A 1103 -23.23 -29.38 -20.97
C TYR A 1103 -21.78 -29.52 -20.48
N HIS A 1104 -21.38 -30.70 -20.01
CA HIS A 1104 -20.01 -30.92 -19.54
C HIS A 1104 -18.95 -30.84 -20.66
N GLY A 1105 -19.32 -31.22 -21.88
CA GLY A 1105 -18.48 -30.99 -23.05
C GLY A 1105 -18.28 -29.52 -23.41
N GLN A 1106 -19.29 -28.67 -23.17
CA GLN A 1106 -19.19 -27.22 -23.37
C GLN A 1106 -18.35 -26.54 -22.28
N CYS A 1107 -18.51 -26.94 -21.02
CA CYS A 1107 -17.70 -26.42 -19.90
C CYS A 1107 -16.21 -26.68 -20.10
N GLN A 1108 -15.84 -27.87 -20.59
CA GLN A 1108 -14.45 -28.21 -20.91
C GLN A 1108 -13.81 -27.22 -21.90
N VAL A 1109 -14.52 -26.85 -22.97
CA VAL A 1109 -14.02 -25.93 -24.01
C VAL A 1109 -13.85 -24.50 -23.48
N ILE A 1110 -14.60 -24.12 -22.44
CA ILE A 1110 -14.51 -22.82 -21.79
C ILE A 1110 -13.28 -22.78 -20.86
N ASP A 1111 -13.10 -23.81 -20.03
CA ASP A 1111 -11.94 -23.94 -19.13
C ASP A 1111 -10.60 -24.00 -19.89
N GLU A 1112 -10.56 -24.63 -21.07
CA GLU A 1112 -9.36 -24.66 -21.93
C GLU A 1112 -8.98 -23.29 -22.52
N LYS A 1113 -9.93 -22.36 -22.66
CA LYS A 1113 -9.71 -21.01 -23.22
C LYS A 1113 -9.33 -19.97 -22.16
N GLU A 1114 -9.78 -20.15 -20.93
CA GLU A 1114 -9.49 -19.26 -19.81
C GLU A 1114 -8.38 -19.86 -18.92
N HIS A 1115 -7.12 -19.80 -19.37
CA HIS A 1115 -5.92 -20.33 -18.67
C HIS A 1115 -5.62 -19.76 -17.26
N ASN A 1116 -6.57 -19.15 -16.56
CA ASN A 1116 -6.39 -18.56 -15.22
C ASN A 1116 -7.60 -18.74 -14.26
N SER A 1117 -8.63 -19.51 -14.60
CA SER A 1117 -9.75 -19.71 -13.65
C SER A 1117 -9.40 -20.77 -12.60
N VAL A 1118 -9.45 -20.35 -11.34
CA VAL A 1118 -9.24 -21.15 -10.13
C VAL A 1118 -10.08 -22.45 -10.18
N ASP A 1119 -9.38 -23.55 -10.41
CA ASP A 1119 -9.71 -24.95 -10.13
C ASP A 1119 -11.17 -25.20 -9.70
N HIS A 1120 -12.05 -25.43 -10.67
CA HIS A 1120 -13.46 -25.76 -10.40
C HIS A 1120 -13.65 -27.14 -9.74
N GLY A 1121 -12.58 -27.91 -9.48
CA GLY A 1121 -12.61 -29.15 -8.70
C GLY A 1121 -13.49 -30.27 -9.29
N VAL A 1122 -14.13 -30.05 -10.44
CA VAL A 1122 -15.01 -31.00 -11.11
C VAL A 1122 -14.30 -31.48 -12.38
N ASP A 1123 -14.04 -32.79 -12.44
CA ASP A 1123 -13.47 -33.44 -13.61
C ASP A 1123 -14.54 -33.58 -14.70
N HIS A 1124 -14.73 -32.50 -15.48
CA HIS A 1124 -15.74 -32.41 -16.52
C HIS A 1124 -15.54 -33.43 -17.64
N GLU A 1125 -14.29 -33.81 -17.92
CA GLU A 1125 -13.98 -34.84 -18.92
C GLU A 1125 -14.45 -36.22 -18.45
N LYS A 1126 -14.08 -36.62 -17.23
CA LYS A 1126 -14.52 -37.89 -16.64
C LYS A 1126 -16.04 -37.97 -16.52
N LEU A 1127 -16.70 -36.89 -16.10
CA LEU A 1127 -18.16 -36.84 -16.05
C LEU A 1127 -18.79 -36.97 -17.44
N ARG A 1128 -18.25 -36.29 -18.46
CA ARG A 1128 -18.72 -36.41 -19.85
C ARG A 1128 -18.62 -37.85 -20.36
N GLN A 1129 -17.50 -38.53 -20.11
CA GLN A 1129 -17.31 -39.93 -20.50
C GLN A 1129 -18.32 -40.86 -19.81
N ILE A 1130 -18.57 -40.65 -18.51
CA ILE A 1130 -19.53 -41.46 -17.75
C ILE A 1130 -20.97 -41.21 -18.20
N TYR A 1131 -21.37 -39.96 -18.44
CA TYR A 1131 -22.71 -39.66 -18.94
C TYR A 1131 -22.93 -40.21 -20.35
N TYR A 1132 -21.89 -40.21 -21.20
CA TYR A 1132 -21.94 -40.90 -22.48
C TYR A 1132 -22.14 -42.41 -22.33
N ALA A 1133 -21.39 -43.06 -21.42
CA ALA A 1133 -21.58 -44.48 -21.13
C ALA A 1133 -23.01 -44.78 -20.66
N MET A 1134 -23.55 -43.99 -19.73
CA MET A 1134 -24.93 -44.09 -19.23
C MET A 1134 -25.98 -43.91 -20.33
N TRP A 1135 -25.74 -42.99 -21.28
CA TRP A 1135 -26.62 -42.81 -22.44
C TRP A 1135 -26.68 -44.06 -23.32
N ILE A 1136 -25.53 -44.72 -23.53
CA ILE A 1136 -25.48 -46.00 -24.27
C ILE A 1136 -26.17 -47.11 -23.48
N TRP A 1137 -25.97 -47.18 -22.15
CA TRP A 1137 -26.56 -48.21 -21.29
C TRP A 1137 -28.08 -48.32 -21.44
N ILE A 1138 -28.80 -47.20 -21.56
CA ILE A 1138 -30.25 -47.18 -21.78
C ILE A 1138 -30.61 -47.57 -23.22
N GLY A 1139 -29.80 -47.16 -24.20
CA GLY A 1139 -30.08 -47.32 -25.63
C GLY A 1139 -29.89 -48.74 -26.19
N SER A 1140 -29.13 -49.59 -25.52
CA SER A 1140 -28.80 -50.94 -26.00
C SER A 1140 -29.70 -52.02 -25.37
N ALA A 1141 -30.48 -52.72 -26.19
CA ALA A 1141 -31.42 -53.75 -25.75
C ALA A 1141 -30.76 -55.00 -25.12
N GLY A 1142 -29.45 -55.18 -25.30
CA GLY A 1142 -28.73 -56.38 -24.85
C GLY A 1142 -28.48 -56.48 -23.34
N PHE A 1143 -28.40 -55.36 -22.60
CA PHE A 1143 -27.90 -55.38 -21.21
C PHE A 1143 -28.80 -56.02 -20.16
N HIS A 1144 -30.02 -56.43 -20.54
CA HIS A 1144 -30.94 -57.20 -19.71
C HIS A 1144 -30.88 -58.72 -20.00
N SER A 1145 -29.71 -59.21 -20.40
CA SER A 1145 -29.41 -60.64 -20.63
C SER A 1145 -28.06 -61.02 -20.00
N ASP A 1146 -27.76 -62.32 -19.89
CA ASP A 1146 -26.49 -62.86 -19.35
C ASP A 1146 -25.30 -62.58 -20.30
N LEU A 1147 -24.98 -61.30 -20.49
CA LEU A 1147 -23.81 -60.82 -21.24
C LEU A 1147 -22.58 -60.78 -20.34
N ASP A 1148 -21.44 -61.22 -20.88
CA ASP A 1148 -20.15 -60.99 -20.23
C ASP A 1148 -19.72 -59.51 -20.38
N ILE A 1149 -19.98 -58.74 -19.31
CA ILE A 1149 -19.69 -57.30 -19.23
C ILE A 1149 -18.19 -57.02 -19.42
N SER A 1150 -17.31 -58.01 -19.16
CA SER A 1150 -15.85 -57.86 -19.31
C SER A 1150 -15.39 -57.80 -20.76
N SER A 1151 -16.24 -58.22 -21.70
CA SER A 1151 -15.94 -58.21 -23.14
C SER A 1151 -16.34 -56.89 -23.84
N LEU A 1152 -16.96 -55.96 -23.12
CA LEU A 1152 -17.42 -54.69 -23.67
C LEU A 1152 -16.28 -53.67 -23.80
N PRO A 1153 -16.31 -52.78 -24.81
CA PRO A 1153 -15.34 -51.71 -24.96
C PRO A 1153 -15.26 -50.74 -23.76
N ASP A 1154 -14.13 -50.07 -23.59
CA ASP A 1154 -13.86 -49.16 -22.46
C ASP A 1154 -14.85 -47.99 -22.34
N HIS A 1155 -15.41 -47.52 -23.46
CA HIS A 1155 -16.40 -46.43 -23.47
C HIS A 1155 -17.75 -46.79 -22.82
N TYR A 1156 -17.95 -48.05 -22.43
CA TYR A 1156 -19.09 -48.48 -21.61
C TYR A 1156 -18.86 -48.32 -20.10
N CYS A 1157 -17.67 -47.89 -19.65
CA CYS A 1157 -17.30 -47.82 -18.23
C CYS A 1157 -17.64 -49.13 -17.50
N THR A 1158 -17.04 -50.22 -17.96
CA THR A 1158 -17.40 -51.61 -17.60
C THR A 1158 -17.39 -51.86 -16.09
N ASP A 1159 -16.48 -51.24 -15.33
CA ASP A 1159 -16.42 -51.35 -13.87
C ASP A 1159 -17.65 -50.76 -13.16
N LEU A 1160 -18.11 -49.58 -13.59
CA LEU A 1160 -19.31 -48.94 -13.03
C LEU A 1160 -20.56 -49.73 -13.40
N LEU A 1161 -20.65 -50.23 -14.64
CA LEU A 1161 -21.76 -51.07 -15.09
C LEU A 1161 -21.82 -52.40 -14.31
N LYS A 1162 -20.67 -53.04 -14.05
CA LYS A 1162 -20.57 -54.23 -13.18
C LYS A 1162 -21.08 -53.94 -11.78
N SER A 1163 -20.75 -52.77 -11.21
CA SER A 1163 -21.24 -52.38 -9.88
C SER A 1163 -22.76 -52.15 -9.80
N CYS A 1164 -23.41 -51.81 -10.93
CA CYS A 1164 -24.88 -51.70 -11.00
C CYS A 1164 -25.58 -53.05 -11.12
N ARG A 1165 -24.89 -54.08 -11.66
CA ARG A 1165 -25.42 -55.42 -11.96
C ARG A 1165 -25.12 -56.47 -10.89
N LEU A 1166 -24.86 -56.03 -9.65
CA LEU A 1166 -24.57 -56.96 -8.55
C LEU A 1166 -25.81 -57.83 -8.25
N PRO A 1167 -25.72 -59.17 -8.41
CA PRO A 1167 -26.86 -60.06 -8.23
C PRO A 1167 -27.26 -60.12 -6.74
N SER A 1168 -28.57 -60.15 -6.49
CA SER A 1168 -29.12 -60.47 -5.18
C SER A 1168 -29.46 -61.96 -5.10
N THR A 1169 -29.21 -62.57 -3.94
CA THR A 1169 -29.60 -63.95 -3.63
C THR A 1169 -30.58 -63.95 -2.46
N ASP A 1170 -31.28 -65.06 -2.23
CA ASP A 1170 -32.27 -65.19 -1.16
C ASP A 1170 -31.64 -65.05 0.24
N GLU A 1171 -30.38 -65.45 0.41
CA GLU A 1171 -29.61 -65.31 1.66
C GLU A 1171 -29.01 -63.92 1.87
N GLN A 1172 -28.68 -63.19 0.79
CA GLN A 1172 -28.00 -61.89 0.82
C GLN A 1172 -28.70 -60.89 -0.08
N TRP A 1173 -29.87 -60.42 0.37
CA TRP A 1173 -30.69 -59.51 -0.40
C TRP A 1173 -30.13 -58.07 -0.37
N GLU A 1174 -29.72 -57.54 -1.53
CA GLU A 1174 -29.28 -56.15 -1.72
C GLU A 1174 -28.20 -55.63 -0.74
N ILE A 1175 -27.45 -56.51 -0.07
CA ILE A 1175 -26.43 -56.11 0.93
C ILE A 1175 -25.33 -55.24 0.29
N ARG A 1176 -24.99 -55.52 -0.97
CA ARG A 1176 -23.93 -54.82 -1.71
C ARG A 1176 -24.40 -53.54 -2.41
N GLN A 1177 -25.69 -53.21 -2.34
CA GLN A 1177 -26.26 -52.05 -3.02
C GLN A 1177 -25.97 -50.73 -2.28
N PRO A 1178 -25.92 -49.58 -2.97
CA PRO A 1178 -25.48 -48.30 -2.38
C PRO A 1178 -26.38 -47.77 -1.25
N TRP A 1179 -27.65 -48.17 -1.17
CA TRP A 1179 -28.55 -47.82 -0.06
C TRP A 1179 -28.31 -48.63 1.23
N ASN A 1180 -27.60 -49.76 1.14
CA ASN A 1180 -27.25 -50.62 2.26
C ASN A 1180 -25.74 -50.62 2.59
N ASN A 1181 -24.88 -50.38 1.60
CA ASN A 1181 -23.42 -50.33 1.75
C ASN A 1181 -22.85 -48.99 1.29
N VAL A 1182 -22.27 -48.26 2.24
CA VAL A 1182 -21.62 -46.96 1.99
C VAL A 1182 -20.46 -47.05 1.00
N ASN A 1183 -19.69 -48.15 1.02
CA ASN A 1183 -18.53 -48.33 0.15
C ASN A 1183 -18.92 -48.53 -1.32
N ALA A 1184 -20.20 -48.83 -1.60
CA ALA A 1184 -20.71 -48.96 -2.96
C ALA A 1184 -21.10 -47.62 -3.59
N ILE A 1185 -21.18 -46.52 -2.82
CA ILE A 1185 -21.52 -45.18 -3.34
C ILE A 1185 -20.34 -44.61 -4.12
N TRP A 1186 -20.58 -44.05 -5.30
CA TRP A 1186 -19.57 -43.49 -6.19
C TRP A 1186 -19.10 -42.10 -5.74
N PHE A 1187 -18.63 -41.98 -4.50
CA PHE A 1187 -18.09 -40.73 -3.96
C PHE A 1187 -16.91 -40.18 -4.78
N GLY A 1188 -16.21 -41.02 -5.55
CA GLY A 1188 -15.15 -40.58 -6.47
C GLY A 1188 -15.63 -39.75 -7.67
N LEU A 1189 -16.95 -39.64 -7.88
CA LEU A 1189 -17.56 -38.77 -8.91
C LEU A 1189 -18.05 -37.43 -8.34
N VAL A 1190 -17.97 -37.24 -7.03
CA VAL A 1190 -18.37 -36.01 -6.35
C VAL A 1190 -17.17 -35.48 -5.55
N ASN A 1191 -16.67 -34.30 -5.89
CA ASN A 1191 -15.53 -33.72 -5.18
C ASN A 1191 -15.93 -33.20 -3.79
N ARG A 1192 -15.99 -34.10 -2.81
CA ARG A 1192 -16.30 -33.77 -1.41
C ARG A 1192 -15.23 -32.89 -0.75
N LYS A 1193 -13.96 -33.00 -1.16
CA LYS A 1193 -12.89 -32.16 -0.63
C LYS A 1193 -13.09 -30.70 -1.03
N TYR A 1194 -13.36 -30.46 -2.31
CA TYR A 1194 -13.73 -29.13 -2.80
C TYR A 1194 -14.96 -28.60 -2.07
N LEU A 1195 -15.98 -29.44 -1.86
CA LEU A 1195 -17.16 -29.02 -1.11
C LEU A 1195 -16.80 -28.62 0.34
N GLN A 1196 -16.00 -29.41 1.02
CA GLN A 1196 -15.53 -29.10 2.37
C GLN A 1196 -14.70 -27.80 2.39
N GLU A 1197 -13.74 -27.64 1.48
CA GLU A 1197 -12.89 -26.44 1.37
C GLU A 1197 -13.71 -25.19 1.04
N ALA A 1198 -14.65 -25.28 0.09
CA ALA A 1198 -15.56 -24.19 -0.25
C ALA A 1198 -16.40 -23.78 0.96
N PHE A 1199 -16.88 -24.73 1.76
CA PHE A 1199 -17.58 -24.45 3.00
C PHE A 1199 -16.67 -23.79 4.05
N LEU A 1200 -15.44 -24.29 4.24
CA LEU A 1200 -14.50 -23.77 5.24
C LEU A 1200 -13.97 -22.37 4.89
N ASN A 1201 -13.78 -22.10 3.60
CA ASN A 1201 -13.29 -20.83 3.07
C ASN A 1201 -14.38 -19.75 2.99
N THR A 1202 -15.66 -20.14 2.98
CA THR A 1202 -16.78 -19.19 3.04
C THR A 1202 -16.70 -18.31 4.30
N PRO A 1203 -16.79 -16.97 4.19
CA PRO A 1203 -16.66 -16.06 5.33
C PRO A 1203 -17.95 -16.06 6.18
N TRP A 1204 -18.19 -17.16 6.90
CA TRP A 1204 -19.33 -17.28 7.80
C TRP A 1204 -19.30 -16.18 8.87
N GLN A 1205 -20.48 -15.74 9.30
CA GLN A 1205 -20.58 -14.74 10.37
C GLN A 1205 -19.85 -15.24 11.63
N GLY A 1206 -18.95 -14.41 12.16
CA GLY A 1206 -18.12 -14.73 13.32
C GLY A 1206 -16.87 -15.59 13.02
N SER A 1207 -16.62 -16.02 11.78
CA SER A 1207 -15.46 -16.86 11.45
C SER A 1207 -14.14 -16.08 11.40
N LEU A 1208 -14.18 -14.80 11.00
CA LEU A 1208 -12.99 -13.97 10.75
C LEU A 1208 -12.10 -13.83 11.99
N LYS A 1209 -12.70 -13.77 13.19
CA LYS A 1209 -11.94 -13.69 14.44
C LYS A 1209 -11.09 -14.93 14.73
N PHE A 1210 -11.48 -16.09 14.18
CA PHE A 1210 -10.77 -17.36 14.34
C PHE A 1210 -9.77 -17.66 13.23
N ARG A 1211 -9.84 -16.97 12.08
CA ARG A 1211 -8.89 -17.16 10.98
C ARG A 1211 -7.55 -16.51 11.31
N ASN A 1212 -6.45 -17.23 11.11
CA ASN A 1212 -5.11 -16.63 11.13
C ASN A 1212 -4.90 -15.92 9.78
N ASN A 1213 -4.42 -14.67 9.77
CA ASN A 1213 -4.06 -13.91 8.55
C ASN A 1213 -2.81 -14.49 7.84
N THR A 1214 -2.59 -15.79 7.91
CA THR A 1214 -1.43 -16.49 7.34
C THR A 1214 -1.90 -17.32 6.16
N GLY A 1215 -1.82 -16.76 4.96
CA GLY A 1215 -1.96 -17.50 3.70
C GLY A 1215 -2.97 -16.88 2.73
N SER A 1216 -2.45 -16.20 1.71
CA SER A 1216 -3.07 -15.98 0.39
C SER A 1216 -4.61 -15.86 0.37
N SER A 1217 -5.12 -14.69 0.76
CA SER A 1217 -6.35 -14.18 0.17
C SER A 1217 -5.96 -13.03 -0.76
N PRO A 1218 -6.55 -12.92 -1.96
CA PRO A 1218 -6.38 -11.72 -2.75
C PRO A 1218 -6.87 -10.56 -1.88
N SER A 1219 -6.05 -9.53 -1.76
CA SER A 1219 -6.43 -8.26 -1.16
C SER A 1219 -7.74 -7.79 -1.78
N ILE A 1220 -8.86 -7.99 -1.08
CA ILE A 1220 -10.09 -7.27 -1.36
C ILE A 1220 -9.84 -5.88 -0.77
N SER A 1221 -9.19 -5.04 -1.57
CA SER A 1221 -9.27 -3.60 -1.44
C SER A 1221 -10.75 -3.21 -1.46
N SER A 1222 -11.09 -2.30 -0.56
CA SER A 1222 -12.28 -1.47 -0.60
C SER A 1222 -12.26 -0.60 -1.86
N GLU A 1223 -12.55 -1.19 -3.02
CA GLU A 1223 -12.87 -0.44 -4.24
C GLU A 1223 -14.35 -0.03 -4.22
N THR A 1224 -14.62 1.10 -3.58
CA THR A 1224 -15.67 2.01 -4.07
C THR A 1224 -15.19 3.45 -3.89
N HIS A 1225 -15.17 4.18 -5.00
CA HIS A 1225 -14.87 5.61 -5.16
C HIS A 1225 -13.41 6.02 -5.04
N ARG A 1226 -12.65 5.86 -6.13
CA ARG A 1226 -11.79 6.95 -6.64
C ARG A 1226 -11.62 6.84 -8.16
N SER A 1227 -11.90 7.97 -8.79
CA SER A 1227 -11.79 8.25 -10.21
C SER A 1227 -10.42 7.90 -10.77
N ILE A 1228 -10.46 7.37 -11.99
CA ILE A 1228 -9.33 7.05 -12.86
C ILE A 1228 -8.47 8.32 -13.05
N THR A 1229 -7.29 8.33 -12.44
CA THR A 1229 -6.14 9.11 -12.91
C THR A 1229 -5.01 8.12 -13.14
N LYS A 1230 -4.77 7.82 -14.42
CA LYS A 1230 -3.59 7.10 -14.90
C LYS A 1230 -2.35 7.94 -14.60
N THR A 1231 -1.67 7.65 -13.50
CA THR A 1231 -0.27 8.05 -13.32
C THR A 1231 0.59 6.85 -13.71
N LEU A 1232 1.27 6.98 -14.84
CA LEU A 1232 2.38 6.10 -15.21
C LEU A 1232 3.39 6.15 -14.06
N VAL A 1233 3.52 5.05 -13.33
CA VAL A 1233 4.69 4.81 -12.47
C VAL A 1233 5.81 4.41 -13.42
N SER A 1234 6.62 5.39 -13.81
CA SER A 1234 7.94 5.15 -14.39
C SER A 1234 8.74 4.28 -13.41
N PRO A 1235 9.45 3.23 -13.88
CA PRO A 1235 10.42 2.57 -13.02
C PRO A 1235 11.40 3.63 -12.51
N ARG A 1236 11.70 3.59 -11.20
CA ARG A 1236 12.78 4.38 -10.60
C ARG A 1236 14.07 4.08 -11.37
N VAL A 1237 14.34 4.87 -12.39
CA VAL A 1237 15.66 5.05 -12.96
C VAL A 1237 16.44 5.67 -11.81
N LYS A 1238 17.39 4.90 -11.26
CA LYS A 1238 18.45 5.47 -10.43
C LYS A 1238 18.92 6.73 -11.16
N PRO A 1239 19.09 7.89 -10.49
CA PRO A 1239 19.82 8.98 -11.13
C PRO A 1239 21.10 8.37 -11.70
N PRO A 1240 21.49 8.66 -12.95
CA PRO A 1240 22.79 8.21 -13.42
C PRO A 1240 23.77 8.62 -12.33
N ALA A 1241 24.52 7.65 -11.80
CA ALA A 1241 25.65 7.97 -10.95
C ALA A 1241 26.35 9.10 -11.67
N TYR A 1242 26.49 10.26 -11.01
CA TYR A 1242 27.33 11.34 -11.52
C TYR A 1242 28.59 10.63 -11.94
N SER A 1243 28.76 10.53 -13.26
CA SER A 1243 29.96 9.96 -13.82
C SER A 1243 30.96 11.04 -13.48
N ILE A 1244 31.65 10.85 -12.35
CA ILE A 1244 32.93 11.49 -12.11
C ILE A 1244 33.60 11.43 -13.47
N ARG A 1245 33.81 12.59 -14.10
CA ARG A 1245 34.69 12.67 -15.27
C ARG A 1245 35.84 11.78 -14.90
N GLN A 1246 36.00 10.67 -15.63
CA GLN A 1246 36.98 9.63 -15.35
C GLN A 1246 38.21 10.34 -14.82
N GLN A 1247 38.76 9.86 -13.68
CA GLN A 1247 40.10 10.23 -13.24
C GLN A 1247 40.91 10.38 -14.51
N GLN A 1248 41.16 11.62 -14.92
CA GLN A 1248 42.12 11.84 -15.97
C GLN A 1248 43.37 11.43 -15.23
N ASP A 1249 43.85 10.24 -15.57
CA ASP A 1249 45.18 9.79 -15.23
C ASP A 1249 46.05 11.03 -15.29
N LYS A 1250 46.78 11.32 -14.19
CA LYS A 1250 47.83 12.36 -14.17
C LYS A 1250 48.45 12.32 -15.56
N PRO A 1251 48.29 13.36 -16.39
CA PRO A 1251 48.73 13.27 -17.77
C PRO A 1251 50.18 12.89 -17.65
N SER A 1252 50.52 11.72 -18.20
CA SER A 1252 51.87 11.24 -18.05
C SER A 1252 52.78 12.33 -18.62
N LEU A 1253 54.02 12.40 -18.18
CA LEU A 1253 54.98 13.37 -18.76
C LEU A 1253 55.01 13.25 -20.30
N GLN A 1254 54.61 12.09 -20.85
CA GLN A 1254 54.41 11.84 -22.28
C GLN A 1254 53.09 12.40 -22.85
N ASP A 1255 52.00 12.49 -22.10
CA ASP A 1255 50.73 13.09 -22.54
C ASP A 1255 50.76 14.62 -22.49
N LEU A 1256 51.46 15.20 -21.51
CA LEU A 1256 51.76 16.65 -21.48
C LEU A 1256 52.75 17.05 -22.59
N VAL A 1257 53.71 16.17 -22.91
CA VAL A 1257 54.61 16.33 -24.06
C VAL A 1257 53.86 16.18 -25.38
N LYS A 1258 52.85 15.29 -25.47
CA LYS A 1258 51.98 15.20 -26.66
C LYS A 1258 51.05 16.39 -26.85
N LEU A 1259 50.46 16.91 -25.77
CA LEU A 1259 49.64 18.13 -25.82
C LEU A 1259 50.46 19.36 -26.20
N THR A 1260 51.74 19.40 -25.81
CA THR A 1260 52.68 20.41 -26.31
C THR A 1260 53.08 20.13 -27.76
N GLU A 1261 53.34 18.89 -28.18
CA GLU A 1261 53.62 18.55 -29.59
C GLU A 1261 52.43 18.87 -30.54
N GLU A 1262 51.19 18.57 -30.16
CA GLU A 1262 49.99 18.88 -30.96
C GLU A 1262 49.68 20.39 -30.98
N SER A 1263 49.87 21.10 -29.87
CA SER A 1263 49.80 22.57 -29.77
C SER A 1263 50.90 23.26 -30.61
N LEU A 1264 52.08 22.66 -30.69
CA LEU A 1264 53.22 23.15 -31.45
C LEU A 1264 53.06 22.93 -32.97
N LEU A 1265 52.25 21.96 -33.40
CA LEU A 1265 52.05 21.58 -34.81
C LEU A 1265 50.73 22.09 -35.43
N ALA A 1266 49.69 22.36 -34.65
CA ALA A 1266 48.39 22.78 -35.18
C ALA A 1266 48.42 24.09 -36.02
N PRO A 1267 49.16 25.17 -35.63
CA PRO A 1267 49.21 26.39 -36.44
C PRO A 1267 50.09 26.25 -37.70
N LEU A 1268 50.88 25.18 -37.81
CA LEU A 1268 51.70 24.89 -38.99
C LEU A 1268 50.92 24.15 -40.08
N LEU A 1269 49.81 23.48 -39.73
CA LEU A 1269 48.97 22.75 -40.69
C LEU A 1269 47.88 23.64 -41.32
N ASP A 1270 47.42 24.69 -40.64
CA ASP A 1270 46.42 25.64 -41.18
C ASP A 1270 46.99 26.60 -42.24
N ILE A 1271 48.31 26.60 -42.46
CA ILE A 1271 48.98 27.40 -43.51
C ILE A 1271 49.25 26.55 -44.77
N GLN A 1272 49.23 25.21 -44.68
CA GLN A 1272 49.29 24.33 -45.85
C GLN A 1272 47.92 23.99 -46.45
N GLY A 1273 46.82 24.35 -45.80
CA GLY A 1273 45.45 24.03 -46.24
C GLY A 1273 44.79 25.03 -47.20
N ASN A 1274 45.43 26.17 -47.51
CA ASN A 1274 44.86 27.19 -48.42
C ASN A 1274 45.65 27.36 -49.74
N GLU A 1275 46.51 26.40 -50.07
CA GLU A 1275 47.04 26.23 -51.42
C GLU A 1275 46.78 24.80 -51.92
N SER A 1276 45.49 24.51 -52.16
CA SER A 1276 45.01 23.53 -53.15
C SER A 1276 43.70 24.00 -53.76
#